data_AF-Q6WLB6-F1
#
_entry.id   AF-Q6WLB6-F1
#
_cell.length_a   1.000
_cell.length_b   1.000
_cell.length_c   1.000
_cell.angle_alpha   90.00
_cell.angle_beta   90.00
_cell.angle_gamma   90.00
#
_symmetry.space_group_name_H-M   'P 1'
#
loop_
_entity.id
_entity.type
_entity.pdbx_description
1 polymer ?
#
loop_
_entity_poly.entity_id
_entity_poly.type
_entity_poly.pdbx_seq_one_letter_code
_entity_poly.pdbx_strand_id
1 'polypeptide(L)'
;QILVLTYPLIGNYGVPPSNDCDKYGIPKHFEWTDGISISALVVGEHCDNPSHWRQTKTLSEWMKEQGVPGISGIDTRALTKKIRENGSILGCIMYNLPKPNFDYKFLDPNTRNLVAECSVKSPITYNDKGSPRICAIDCGLKLNQIRCFISRGARVDLVPWNYDLKPNEFDGLFISNGPGDPVICNDIVRQIEKILKNSSNKPIFGICLGHQLLSTAIGCKTYKMKYGNRGHYLPCIHHGSRRCFMTSQNHGFAVDVQTIPSDWEPLFTNVNDNTNEGIIHKEKPYFSVQFHPEHTAGPQDLEVLFDVFLEAVEEHKQKSKQMTTIKEKLIQKLCFTPKEGSVPTKKPRKVLILGSGGLSIGQAGEFDYSGSQAIKALKEEKIQTNLVNPNIATVQTSKGLADKVYFLPLTSEYVEQVIKAERPNGVLLTFGGQTALNCGLELEKAGVFSKYNVKILGTPITSIIETEDRKIFAERIGEIGEKVAPSEAVYSIAEALNSAERLGYPVMARAGFSLGGLGSGFANNREELKALAQQALAHSNQLIIDKSLKGWKEVEYEVVRDAFDNCITVCNMENLDPLGIHTGESIVVAPSQTLSNKEYNMLRTTAIKVIRHFGVVGECNIQYALCPHTEEYYIIEVNARLSRSSALASKATGYPLAYVAAKLSLGIPLPDIRNSVTGVTTACFEPSLDYCVVKIPRWDLTKFTRVNKNIGSSMKSVGEVMAIGRKFEEAFQKALRMVDENVNGFDPYIKEARETELSQPTDKRIYVLAAAIKKNYSIEKLYELTKIDPWFLHKMKNIIDYLNLLEAHGNNLTRDHLLAAKQLGFSDKQIAVAIKSTDLAVRKHREEVDVTPFVKQIDTVAGEWPATTNYLYITYNASSHDIEFPGDFTIVVGSGVYRIGSSVEFDWCAVGCLRELRNLGKSTIMINYNPETVSTDYDMCDRLYFEEISFEVVMDIYPLENAEGIILSMGGQLPNNIAMDLHRQQARVLGTTPESIDSAENRFKFSRMLDRKGILQPRWKELTNLQSAIKFCEEVDYPCLVRPSYVLSGAAMNVAYSNQDLEAYLNAASKVSKEHPVVISKFITEAKEIDVDAVAADGEILCLAVSEHIENAGIHSGDATLVTPPQDINTETLEKIKEIARDLAALLDVTGPFNMQLIAKNNELKVIECNVRVSRSFPFVSKTLNYDFVAMATRVIIGLPVEPVEVLHGCGKVGVKVPQFSFSRLAGADVQLGVEMASTGEVACFGENRYEAYLKAMMSTGFQIPNKSILLSIGSFK
;
A
#
# COMPACT_ATOMS: atom_id res chain seq x y z
N GLN A 1 14.40 12.08 30.73
CA GLN A 1 15.13 11.21 29.77
C GLN A 1 15.35 12.00 28.48
N ILE A 2 16.38 11.65 27.70
CA ILE A 2 16.51 12.14 26.31
C ILE A 2 15.63 11.24 25.46
N LEU A 3 14.61 11.80 24.81
CA LEU A 3 13.65 11.06 24.00
C LEU A 3 14.10 11.04 22.54
N VAL A 4 14.21 9.86 21.96
CA VAL A 4 14.43 9.65 20.52
C VAL A 4 13.12 9.22 19.91
N LEU A 5 12.59 10.01 18.98
CA LEU A 5 11.39 9.63 18.23
C LEU A 5 11.80 8.81 17.00
N THR A 6 11.19 7.65 16.84
CA THR A 6 11.47 6.74 15.72
C THR A 6 10.98 7.33 14.40
N TYR A 7 9.74 7.82 14.39
CA TYR A 7 9.16 8.49 13.23
C TYR A 7 9.94 9.75 12.87
N PRO A 8 10.35 9.94 11.60
CA PRO A 8 11.28 11.01 11.24
C PRO A 8 10.64 12.39 11.17
N LEU A 9 9.34 12.53 10.86
CA LEU A 9 8.69 13.83 10.65
C LEU A 9 7.95 14.30 11.90
N ILE A 10 8.56 15.20 12.68
CA ILE A 10 8.02 15.59 13.99
C ILE A 10 7.61 17.07 14.03
N GLY A 11 6.45 17.32 14.65
CA GLY A 11 5.91 18.65 14.91
C GLY A 11 4.79 19.08 13.96
N ASN A 12 4.34 18.22 13.04
CA ASN A 12 3.42 18.51 11.93
C ASN A 12 2.13 19.26 12.28
N TYR A 13 1.57 19.03 13.47
CA TYR A 13 0.32 19.64 13.94
C TYR A 13 0.54 20.68 15.07
N GLY A 14 1.80 21.03 15.35
CA GLY A 14 2.19 22.04 16.32
C GLY A 14 1.71 21.76 17.74
N VAL A 15 1.53 22.81 18.54
CA VAL A 15 1.16 22.72 19.95
C VAL A 15 -0.21 23.39 20.19
N PRO A 16 -1.18 22.69 20.83
CA PRO A 16 -2.49 23.25 21.15
C PRO A 16 -2.41 24.31 22.27
N PRO A 17 -3.49 25.07 22.54
CA PRO A 17 -3.48 26.10 23.58
C PRO A 17 -3.22 25.48 24.97
N SER A 18 -2.32 26.09 25.75
CA SER A 18 -1.99 25.66 27.12
C SER A 18 -3.07 25.99 28.16
N ASN A 19 -3.90 26.99 27.88
CA ASN A 19 -4.85 27.54 28.84
C ASN A 19 -6.24 26.87 28.76
N ASP A 20 -6.44 25.98 27.79
CA ASP A 20 -7.67 25.22 27.65
C ASP A 20 -7.74 24.18 28.77
N CYS A 21 -8.72 24.33 29.66
CA CYS A 21 -9.06 23.34 30.67
C CYS A 21 -10.34 22.59 30.29
N ASP A 22 -10.46 21.35 30.75
CA ASP A 22 -11.72 20.63 30.72
C ASP A 22 -12.69 21.14 31.80
N LYS A 23 -13.89 20.53 31.85
CA LYS A 23 -14.95 20.90 32.81
C LYS A 23 -14.57 20.71 34.29
N TYR A 24 -13.45 20.06 34.58
CA TYR A 24 -12.93 19.82 35.93
C TYR A 24 -11.70 20.68 36.24
N GLY A 25 -11.34 21.63 35.36
CA GLY A 25 -10.19 22.52 35.56
C GLY A 25 -8.84 21.85 35.26
N ILE A 26 -8.82 20.67 34.63
CA ILE A 26 -7.59 19.97 34.25
C ILE A 26 -7.17 20.43 32.84
N PRO A 27 -5.89 20.71 32.57
CA PRO A 27 -5.41 21.04 31.22
C PRO A 27 -5.92 20.04 30.19
N LYS A 28 -6.59 20.50 29.14
CA LYS A 28 -7.37 19.64 28.23
C LYS A 28 -6.51 18.81 27.28
N HIS A 29 -5.34 19.34 26.90
CA HIS A 29 -4.50 18.80 25.83
C HIS A 29 -3.17 18.22 26.31
N PHE A 30 -2.91 18.28 27.61
CA PHE A 30 -1.65 17.88 28.22
C PHE A 30 -1.88 16.82 29.29
N GLU A 31 -0.87 15.99 29.48
CA GLU A 31 -0.86 14.91 30.47
C GLU A 31 -0.06 15.26 31.73
N TRP A 32 0.46 16.49 31.77
CA TRP A 32 1.28 17.03 32.84
C TRP A 32 1.00 18.52 33.04
N THR A 33 1.06 19.02 34.27
CA THR A 33 0.79 20.45 34.59
C THR A 33 2.02 21.33 34.44
N ASP A 34 3.22 20.81 34.71
CA ASP A 34 4.45 21.61 34.74
C ASP A 34 5.20 21.62 33.39
N GLY A 35 4.46 21.56 32.28
CA GLY A 35 5.03 21.63 30.93
C GLY A 35 5.64 20.32 30.43
N ILE A 36 6.84 20.41 29.84
CA ILE A 36 7.52 19.28 29.17
C ILE A 36 8.35 18.46 30.17
N SER A 37 8.16 17.14 30.20
CA SER A 37 8.84 16.24 31.15
C SER A 37 10.15 15.61 30.63
N ILE A 38 10.38 15.62 29.31
CA ILE A 38 11.62 15.10 28.73
C ILE A 38 12.77 16.08 28.98
N SER A 39 13.98 15.54 29.12
CA SER A 39 15.19 16.34 29.34
C SER A 39 15.75 16.91 28.04
N ALA A 40 15.50 16.22 26.93
CA ALA A 40 15.83 16.66 25.58
C ALA A 40 15.08 15.82 24.54
N LEU A 41 14.97 16.33 23.31
CA LEU A 41 14.35 15.63 22.18
C LEU A 41 15.33 15.41 21.01
N VAL A 42 15.30 14.23 20.40
CA VAL A 42 16.07 13.87 19.20
C VAL A 42 15.10 13.42 18.11
N VAL A 43 15.15 14.07 16.95
CA VAL A 43 14.27 13.79 15.81
C VAL A 43 15.04 13.68 14.49
N GLY A 44 14.43 13.04 13.49
CA GLY A 44 14.95 13.05 12.11
C GLY A 44 14.79 14.43 11.49
N GLU A 45 13.57 14.96 11.49
CA GLU A 45 13.19 16.25 10.93
C GLU A 45 12.24 16.99 11.88
N HIS A 46 12.44 18.30 11.99
CA HIS A 46 11.53 19.22 12.67
C HIS A 46 10.67 19.96 11.64
N CYS A 47 9.36 20.04 11.89
CA CYS A 47 8.42 20.81 11.06
C CYS A 47 8.33 22.27 11.50
N ASP A 48 8.81 23.18 10.66
CA ASP A 48 8.75 24.63 10.92
C ASP A 48 7.38 25.26 10.63
N ASN A 49 6.61 24.67 9.72
CA ASN A 49 5.29 25.17 9.31
C ASN A 49 4.20 24.13 9.58
N PRO A 50 3.82 23.91 10.85
CA PRO A 50 2.78 22.96 11.15
C PRO A 50 1.39 23.44 10.72
N SER A 51 0.48 22.50 10.51
CA SER A 51 -0.91 22.77 10.16
C SER A 51 -1.87 21.91 10.98
N HIS A 52 -2.60 22.57 11.87
CA HIS A 52 -3.71 21.98 12.60
C HIS A 52 -4.59 23.09 13.16
N TRP A 53 -5.91 22.93 13.14
CA TRP A 53 -6.86 23.99 13.51
C TRP A 53 -6.77 24.44 14.99
N ARG A 54 -6.16 23.64 15.86
CA ARG A 54 -5.87 24.00 17.26
C ARG A 54 -4.47 24.57 17.49
N GLN A 55 -3.60 24.58 16.49
CA GLN A 55 -2.23 25.00 16.71
C GLN A 55 -2.16 26.47 17.14
N THR A 56 -1.38 26.74 18.18
CA THR A 56 -1.10 28.11 18.65
C THR A 56 0.36 28.50 18.50
N LYS A 57 1.26 27.53 18.44
CA LYS A 57 2.71 27.69 18.26
C LYS A 57 3.36 26.42 17.72
N THR A 58 4.60 26.52 17.29
CA THR A 58 5.42 25.40 16.85
C THR A 58 5.96 24.58 18.03
N LEU A 59 6.42 23.35 17.76
CA LEU A 59 7.06 22.51 18.78
C LEU A 59 8.34 23.16 19.32
N SER A 60 9.18 23.72 18.46
CA SER A 60 10.43 24.38 18.85
C SER A 60 10.20 25.61 19.73
N GLU A 61 9.17 26.42 19.46
CA GLU A 61 8.79 27.55 20.31
C GLU A 61 8.37 27.08 21.71
N TRP A 62 7.54 26.04 21.81
CA TRP A 62 7.14 25.48 23.10
C TRP A 62 8.34 24.92 23.89
N MET A 63 9.23 24.19 23.21
CA MET A 63 10.46 23.67 23.84
C MET A 63 11.37 24.81 24.34
N LYS A 64 11.52 25.88 23.56
CA LYS A 64 12.31 27.06 23.94
C LYS A 64 11.72 27.77 25.16
N GLU A 65 10.39 27.93 25.22
CA GLU A 65 9.70 28.51 26.37
C GLU A 65 9.89 27.69 27.66
N GLN A 66 9.98 26.37 27.54
CA GLN A 66 10.16 25.44 28.66
C GLN A 66 11.64 25.14 28.98
N GLY A 67 12.59 25.73 28.25
CA GLY A 67 14.01 25.49 28.45
C GLY A 67 14.46 24.06 28.12
N VAL A 68 13.75 23.36 27.22
CA VAL A 68 14.06 21.98 26.83
C VAL A 68 14.86 21.97 25.53
N PRO A 69 16.09 21.43 25.51
CA PRO A 69 16.90 21.33 24.28
C PRO A 69 16.37 20.27 23.31
N GLY A 70 16.61 20.49 22.02
CA GLY A 70 16.30 19.53 20.96
C GLY A 70 17.35 19.54 19.85
N ILE A 71 17.47 18.43 19.13
CA ILE A 71 18.32 18.29 17.95
C ILE A 71 17.57 17.55 16.83
N SER A 72 17.72 18.03 15.60
CA SER A 72 17.16 17.45 14.37
C SER A 72 18.27 17.06 13.39
N GLY A 73 17.92 16.38 12.29
CA GLY A 73 18.89 15.90 11.30
C GLY A 73 19.63 14.63 11.73
N ILE A 74 19.11 13.90 12.71
CA ILE A 74 19.74 12.68 13.25
C ILE A 74 19.12 11.44 12.58
N ASP A 75 19.96 10.47 12.22
CA ASP A 75 19.48 9.14 11.84
C ASP A 75 18.94 8.41 13.08
N THR A 76 17.67 8.67 13.40
CA THR A 76 16.98 8.10 14.58
C THR A 76 16.92 6.59 14.52
N ARG A 77 16.88 5.98 13.33
CA ARG A 77 16.88 4.53 13.14
C ARG A 77 18.20 3.90 13.57
N ALA A 78 19.33 4.48 13.15
CA ALA A 78 20.65 4.05 13.58
C ALA A 78 20.80 4.16 15.11
N LEU A 79 20.27 5.24 15.71
CA LEU A 79 20.29 5.43 17.15
C LEU A 79 19.41 4.40 17.89
N THR A 80 18.22 4.11 17.38
CA THR A 80 17.32 3.07 17.92
C THR A 80 17.99 1.70 17.93
N LYS A 81 18.60 1.28 16.81
CA LYS A 81 19.36 0.02 16.73
C LYS A 81 20.48 -0.04 17.76
N LYS A 82 21.23 1.07 17.91
CA LYS A 82 22.30 1.18 18.91
C LYS A 82 21.77 1.05 20.35
N ILE A 83 20.63 1.66 20.67
CA ILE A 83 19.98 1.53 21.99
C ILE A 83 19.51 0.09 22.21
N ARG A 84 18.84 -0.52 21.23
CA ARG A 84 18.38 -1.91 21.30
C ARG A 84 19.53 -2.90 21.58
N GLU A 85 20.64 -2.75 20.88
CA GLU A 85 21.78 -3.69 20.97
C GLU A 85 22.54 -3.57 22.29
N ASN A 86 22.75 -2.34 22.76
CA ASN A 86 23.57 -2.03 23.95
C ASN A 86 22.76 -1.87 25.25
N GLY A 87 21.43 -1.80 25.15
CA GLY A 87 20.51 -1.64 26.26
C GLY A 87 20.36 -0.19 26.75
N SER A 88 20.18 0.02 28.05
CA SER A 88 20.04 1.36 28.63
C SER A 88 21.35 2.14 28.55
N ILE A 89 21.45 3.05 27.56
CA ILE A 89 22.62 3.91 27.37
C ILE A 89 22.42 5.29 28.00
N LEU A 90 23.49 5.85 28.56
CA LEU A 90 23.54 7.26 28.92
C LEU A 90 23.94 8.10 27.71
N GLY A 91 23.40 9.31 27.61
CA GLY A 91 23.71 10.24 26.53
C GLY A 91 23.56 11.68 26.98
N CYS A 92 24.12 12.60 26.20
CA CYS A 92 23.98 14.04 26.38
C CYS A 92 23.92 14.73 25.01
N ILE A 93 23.25 15.89 24.95
CA ILE A 93 23.32 16.79 23.80
C ILE A 93 24.36 17.85 24.11
N MET A 94 25.31 18.05 23.20
CA MET A 94 26.38 19.03 23.33
C MET A 94 26.25 20.12 22.26
N TYR A 95 26.44 21.38 22.67
CA TYR A 95 26.45 22.53 21.75
C TYR A 95 27.72 22.62 20.90
N ASN A 96 28.81 22.02 21.36
CA ASN A 96 30.09 21.99 20.67
C ASN A 96 30.50 20.55 20.40
N LEU A 97 31.26 20.34 19.33
CA LEU A 97 31.87 19.05 19.05
C LEU A 97 32.70 18.57 20.26
N PRO A 98 32.64 17.27 20.60
CA PRO A 98 33.41 16.73 21.70
C PRO A 98 34.90 16.88 21.43
N LYS A 99 35.66 17.33 22.43
CA LYS A 99 37.12 17.43 22.37
C LYS A 99 37.71 16.04 22.59
N PRO A 100 38.61 15.55 21.72
CA PRO A 100 39.30 14.30 21.96
C PRO A 100 40.02 14.37 23.32
N ASN A 101 39.88 13.31 24.12
CA ASN A 101 40.46 13.15 25.48
C ASN A 101 39.82 13.97 26.61
N PHE A 102 38.63 14.56 26.42
CA PHE A 102 37.88 15.14 27.53
C PHE A 102 36.98 14.09 28.21
N ASP A 103 37.06 13.98 29.54
CA ASP A 103 36.22 13.07 30.32
C ASP A 103 34.82 13.68 30.50
N TYR A 104 33.87 13.21 29.70
CA TYR A 104 32.47 13.63 29.78
C TYR A 104 31.76 12.87 30.90
N LYS A 105 31.44 13.57 31.99
CA LYS A 105 30.65 13.00 33.09
C LYS A 105 29.20 12.79 32.67
N PHE A 106 28.82 11.55 32.40
CA PHE A 106 27.42 11.16 32.21
C PHE A 106 26.71 11.02 33.56
N LEU A 107 25.49 11.53 33.64
CA LEU A 107 24.64 11.42 34.84
C LEU A 107 23.59 10.34 34.60
N ASP A 108 23.54 9.35 35.49
CA ASP A 108 22.45 8.37 35.48
C ASP A 108 21.25 8.89 36.29
N PRO A 109 20.11 9.23 35.66
CA PRO A 109 18.95 9.70 36.38
C PRO A 109 18.31 8.60 37.26
N ASN A 110 18.56 7.32 37.01
CA ASN A 110 17.93 6.22 37.75
C ASN A 110 18.45 6.10 39.20
N THR A 111 19.57 6.73 39.55
CA THR A 111 20.09 6.74 40.92
C THR A 111 19.39 7.74 41.83
N ARG A 112 18.51 8.60 41.28
CA ARG A 112 17.74 9.61 42.02
C ARG A 112 16.31 9.14 42.24
N ASN A 113 15.65 9.68 43.27
CA ASN A 113 14.23 9.47 43.48
C ASN A 113 13.41 10.36 42.53
N LEU A 114 13.25 9.91 41.28
CA LEU A 114 12.52 10.64 40.24
C LEU A 114 11.03 10.83 40.59
N VAL A 115 10.45 9.92 41.38
CA VAL A 115 9.07 10.04 41.87
C VAL A 115 8.92 11.30 42.74
N ALA A 116 9.87 11.57 43.64
CA ALA A 116 9.84 12.76 44.48
C ALA A 116 9.94 14.08 43.69
N GLU A 117 10.62 14.05 42.55
CA GLU A 117 10.78 15.20 41.64
C GLU A 117 9.44 15.54 40.98
N CYS A 118 8.72 14.53 40.49
CA CYS A 118 7.46 14.70 39.76
C CYS A 118 6.24 14.86 40.66
N SER A 119 6.15 14.14 41.78
CA SER A 119 4.95 14.08 42.61
C SER A 119 4.46 15.45 43.10
N VAL A 120 3.14 15.62 43.21
CA VAL A 120 2.50 16.77 43.85
C VAL A 120 3.05 17.01 45.26
N LYS A 121 3.15 18.29 45.63
CA LYS A 121 3.75 18.68 46.92
C LYS A 121 2.76 18.70 48.07
N SER A 122 1.46 18.74 47.78
CA SER A 122 0.36 18.71 48.75
C SER A 122 -0.85 17.99 48.16
N PRO A 123 -1.75 17.43 48.98
CA PRO A 123 -2.96 16.77 48.49
C PRO A 123 -3.85 17.69 47.64
N ILE A 124 -4.40 17.16 46.55
CA ILE A 124 -5.34 17.85 45.65
C ILE A 124 -6.58 16.96 45.48
N THR A 125 -7.77 17.53 45.66
CA THR A 125 -9.03 16.82 45.45
C THR A 125 -9.67 17.22 44.13
N TYR A 126 -10.02 16.23 43.31
CA TYR A 126 -10.80 16.37 42.09
C TYR A 126 -12.18 15.74 42.29
N ASN A 127 -13.22 16.40 41.74
CA ASN A 127 -14.61 16.00 41.90
C ASN A 127 -14.98 15.77 43.39
N ASP A 128 -14.86 16.82 44.19
CA ASP A 128 -15.01 16.82 45.66
C ASP A 128 -16.32 16.21 46.19
N LYS A 129 -17.41 16.31 45.42
CA LYS A 129 -18.74 15.73 45.69
C LYS A 129 -18.94 14.33 45.10
N GLY A 130 -17.94 13.79 44.41
CA GLY A 130 -17.97 12.48 43.77
C GLY A 130 -17.97 11.31 44.76
N SER A 131 -18.35 10.14 44.26
CA SER A 131 -18.32 8.86 44.98
C SER A 131 -18.09 7.73 43.98
N PRO A 132 -17.32 6.68 44.34
CA PRO A 132 -16.59 6.49 45.61
C PRO A 132 -15.37 7.42 45.76
N ARG A 133 -14.78 7.47 46.96
CA ARG A 133 -13.59 8.26 47.28
C ARG A 133 -12.31 7.45 47.03
N ILE A 134 -11.55 7.81 46.01
CA ILE A 134 -10.29 7.15 45.62
C ILE A 134 -9.10 7.95 46.13
N CYS A 135 -8.21 7.31 46.89
CA CYS A 135 -6.91 7.89 47.22
C CYS A 135 -5.91 7.48 46.14
N ALA A 136 -5.36 8.45 45.41
CA ALA A 136 -4.41 8.24 44.34
C ALA A 136 -3.02 8.71 44.77
N ILE A 137 -2.05 7.78 44.88
CA ILE A 137 -0.66 8.12 45.17
C ILE A 137 -0.01 8.62 43.88
N ASP A 138 0.43 9.88 43.88
CA ASP A 138 1.11 10.47 42.75
C ASP A 138 2.58 10.04 42.69
N CYS A 139 2.87 9.09 41.82
CA CYS A 139 4.22 8.64 41.51
C CYS A 139 4.82 9.34 40.27
N GLY A 140 4.19 10.39 39.74
CA GLY A 140 4.42 10.93 38.38
C GLY A 140 3.24 10.65 37.46
N LEU A 141 2.04 10.85 37.98
CA LEU A 141 0.75 10.52 37.38
C LEU A 141 0.52 11.27 36.06
N LYS A 142 -0.02 10.57 35.07
CA LYS A 142 -0.62 11.20 33.89
C LYS A 142 -2.04 11.67 34.18
N LEU A 143 -2.34 12.92 33.83
CA LEU A 143 -3.63 13.56 34.11
C LEU A 143 -4.84 12.76 33.62
N ASN A 144 -4.71 11.99 32.53
CA ASN A 144 -5.83 11.20 32.05
C ASN A 144 -6.28 10.09 33.01
N GLN A 145 -5.42 9.61 33.93
CA GLN A 145 -5.84 8.67 34.98
C GLN A 145 -6.90 9.30 35.90
N ILE A 146 -6.75 10.59 36.24
CA ILE A 146 -7.75 11.34 37.00
C ILE A 146 -9.03 11.48 36.16
N ARG A 147 -8.90 11.83 34.87
CA ARG A 147 -10.05 11.97 33.96
C ARG A 147 -10.87 10.68 33.86
N CYS A 148 -10.21 9.52 33.78
CA CYS A 148 -10.88 8.22 33.74
C CYS A 148 -11.71 7.92 35.00
N PHE A 149 -11.27 8.36 36.19
CA PHE A 149 -12.03 8.19 37.43
C PHE A 149 -13.19 9.18 37.56
N ILE A 150 -12.93 10.47 37.34
CA ILE A 150 -13.94 11.52 37.57
C ILE A 150 -15.05 11.49 36.51
N SER A 151 -14.77 11.03 35.28
CA SER A 151 -15.79 10.82 34.25
C SER A 151 -16.81 9.74 34.65
N ARG A 152 -16.38 8.81 35.52
CA ARG A 152 -17.20 7.74 36.12
C ARG A 152 -17.81 8.13 37.47
N GLY A 153 -17.69 9.40 37.87
CA GLY A 153 -18.34 9.95 39.06
C GLY A 153 -17.53 9.86 40.36
N ALA A 154 -16.34 9.25 40.34
CA ALA A 154 -15.52 9.10 41.53
C ALA A 154 -14.92 10.44 42.00
N ARG A 155 -14.75 10.59 43.32
CA ARG A 155 -13.90 11.63 43.91
C ARG A 155 -12.47 11.10 43.93
N VAL A 156 -11.50 11.90 43.50
CA VAL A 156 -10.08 11.52 43.51
C VAL A 156 -9.31 12.47 44.42
N ASP A 157 -8.74 11.94 45.51
CA ASP A 157 -7.78 12.66 46.33
C ASP A 157 -6.37 12.24 45.90
N LEU A 158 -5.73 13.08 45.09
CA LEU A 158 -4.34 12.92 44.66
C LEU A 158 -3.42 13.32 45.81
N VAL A 159 -2.58 12.42 46.28
CA VAL A 159 -1.69 12.64 47.42
C VAL A 159 -0.22 12.53 47.01
N PRO A 160 0.70 13.25 47.70
CA PRO A 160 2.13 13.10 47.48
C PRO A 160 2.60 11.65 47.63
N TRP A 161 3.68 11.29 46.94
CA TRP A 161 4.27 9.95 46.95
C TRP A 161 4.59 9.41 48.35
N ASN A 162 4.96 10.30 49.29
CA ASN A 162 5.34 9.98 50.66
C ASN A 162 4.19 10.19 51.68
N TYR A 163 2.95 10.28 51.23
CA TYR A 163 1.79 10.49 52.09
C TYR A 163 1.56 9.31 53.05
N ASP A 164 1.20 9.61 54.31
CA ASP A 164 0.84 8.58 55.30
C ASP A 164 -0.57 8.06 55.01
N LEU A 165 -0.66 6.86 54.45
CA LEU A 165 -1.94 6.27 54.05
C LEU A 165 -2.74 5.85 55.28
N LYS A 166 -3.98 6.35 55.34
CA LYS A 166 -4.95 6.03 56.39
C LYS A 166 -6.14 5.28 55.78
N PRO A 167 -6.24 3.95 55.99
CA PRO A 167 -7.29 3.13 55.39
C PRO A 167 -8.70 3.68 55.59
N ASN A 168 -8.99 4.34 56.72
CA ASN A 168 -10.34 4.83 57.03
C ASN A 168 -10.76 6.08 56.24
N GLU A 169 -9.84 6.71 55.51
CA GLU A 169 -10.10 7.99 54.83
C GLU A 169 -10.45 7.85 53.34
N PHE A 170 -10.38 6.65 52.74
CA PHE A 170 -10.72 6.43 51.33
C PHE A 170 -11.45 5.10 51.12
N ASP A 171 -12.18 4.93 50.02
CA ASP A 171 -12.90 3.71 49.69
C ASP A 171 -12.05 2.73 48.86
N GLY A 172 -11.15 3.25 48.01
CA GLY A 172 -10.19 2.48 47.22
C GLY A 172 -8.83 3.17 47.11
N LEU A 173 -7.78 2.38 46.90
CA LEU A 173 -6.40 2.86 46.75
C LEU A 173 -5.94 2.70 45.28
N PHE A 174 -5.43 3.78 44.71
CA PHE A 174 -4.85 3.80 43.38
C PHE A 174 -3.37 4.21 43.46
N ILE A 175 -2.50 3.51 42.73
CA ILE A 175 -1.06 3.79 42.66
C ILE A 175 -0.72 4.11 41.21
N SER A 176 -0.36 5.36 40.93
CA SER A 176 -0.18 5.84 39.56
C SER A 176 1.06 5.27 38.87
N ASN A 177 1.17 5.56 37.58
CA ASN A 177 2.44 5.44 36.86
C ASN A 177 3.51 6.39 37.44
N GLY A 178 4.76 6.19 37.00
CA GLY A 178 5.86 7.06 37.39
C GLY A 178 7.19 6.73 36.72
N PRO A 179 8.19 7.63 36.82
CA PRO A 179 9.54 7.39 36.37
C PRO A 179 10.41 6.73 37.46
N GLY A 180 11.53 6.14 37.03
CA GLY A 180 12.61 5.72 37.94
C GLY A 180 12.60 4.24 38.29
N ASP A 181 13.52 3.88 39.18
CA ASP A 181 13.71 2.52 39.66
C ASP A 181 12.80 2.25 40.87
N PRO A 182 11.94 1.22 40.85
CA PRO A 182 11.07 0.88 41.98
C PRO A 182 11.85 0.61 43.28
N VAL A 183 13.11 0.17 43.21
CA VAL A 183 13.95 -0.12 44.39
C VAL A 183 14.28 1.15 45.19
N ILE A 184 14.29 2.32 44.56
CA ILE A 184 14.53 3.61 45.23
C ILE A 184 13.30 4.06 46.04
N CYS A 185 12.11 3.52 45.74
CA CYS A 185 10.83 3.97 46.27
C CYS A 185 10.37 3.24 47.55
N ASN A 186 11.31 2.86 48.43
CA ASN A 186 11.05 2.01 49.61
C ASN A 186 9.98 2.57 50.58
N ASP A 187 9.90 3.89 50.73
CA ASP A 187 8.91 4.48 51.65
C ASP A 187 7.47 4.28 51.14
N ILE A 188 7.25 4.31 49.82
CA ILE A 188 5.94 4.02 49.22
C ILE A 188 5.59 2.55 49.41
N VAL A 189 6.56 1.66 49.16
CA VAL A 189 6.39 0.20 49.35
C VAL A 189 5.95 -0.11 50.78
N ARG A 190 6.57 0.51 51.80
CA ARG A 190 6.17 0.34 53.20
C ARG A 190 4.75 0.81 53.49
N GLN A 191 4.30 1.89 52.86
CA GLN A 191 2.91 2.36 52.98
C GLN A 191 1.93 1.39 52.32
N ILE A 192 2.28 0.82 51.15
CA ILE A 192 1.45 -0.19 50.47
C ILE A 192 1.37 -1.46 51.33
N GLU A 193 2.49 -1.94 51.88
CA GLU A 193 2.51 -3.09 52.81
C GLU A 193 1.62 -2.86 54.03
N LYS A 194 1.61 -1.66 54.60
CA LYS A 194 0.75 -1.27 55.72
C LYS A 194 -0.73 -1.42 55.35
N ILE A 195 -1.12 -1.09 54.12
CA ILE A 195 -2.49 -1.28 53.62
C ILE A 195 -2.80 -2.76 53.36
N LEU A 196 -1.89 -3.52 52.75
CA LEU A 196 -2.06 -4.95 52.47
C LEU A 196 -2.22 -5.81 53.73
N LYS A 197 -1.54 -5.44 54.82
CA LYS A 197 -1.64 -6.10 56.14
C LYS A 197 -2.91 -5.72 56.91
N ASN A 198 -3.64 -4.70 56.48
CA ASN A 198 -4.86 -4.26 57.13
C ASN A 198 -6.03 -5.21 56.82
N SER A 199 -6.88 -5.52 57.81
CA SER A 199 -8.02 -6.43 57.65
C SER A 199 -9.18 -5.89 56.81
N SER A 200 -9.13 -4.63 56.39
CA SER A 200 -10.20 -3.99 55.62
C SER A 200 -10.31 -4.46 54.17
N ASN A 201 -9.29 -5.08 53.58
CA ASN A 201 -9.33 -5.60 52.19
C ASN A 201 -9.87 -4.62 51.13
N LYS A 202 -9.58 -3.31 51.29
CA LYS A 202 -10.04 -2.28 50.33
C LYS A 202 -9.43 -2.49 48.95
N PRO A 203 -10.16 -2.30 47.84
CA PRO A 203 -9.61 -2.53 46.50
C PRO A 203 -8.37 -1.69 46.20
N ILE A 204 -7.41 -2.30 45.51
CA ILE A 204 -6.13 -1.68 45.13
C ILE A 204 -5.91 -1.87 43.63
N PHE A 205 -5.58 -0.77 42.95
CA PHE A 205 -5.20 -0.78 41.53
C PHE A 205 -3.88 -0.04 41.29
N GLY A 206 -2.90 -0.70 40.68
CA GLY A 206 -1.60 -0.11 40.32
C GLY A 206 -1.37 -0.07 38.81
N ILE A 207 -0.78 1.02 38.31
CA ILE A 207 -0.44 1.19 36.89
C ILE A 207 1.07 1.44 36.71
N CYS A 208 1.72 0.75 35.78
CA CYS A 208 3.13 0.93 35.42
C CYS A 208 4.07 0.85 36.63
N LEU A 209 4.65 1.97 37.10
CA LEU A 209 5.43 1.98 38.35
C LEU A 209 4.58 1.52 39.54
N GLY A 210 3.30 1.88 39.61
CA GLY A 210 2.38 1.39 40.63
C GLY A 210 2.20 -0.13 40.61
N HIS A 211 2.27 -0.77 39.43
CA HIS A 211 2.32 -2.23 39.32
C HIS A 211 3.62 -2.80 39.92
N GLN A 212 4.75 -2.18 39.63
CA GLN A 212 6.06 -2.59 40.16
C GLN A 212 6.14 -2.40 41.69
N LEU A 213 5.61 -1.30 42.22
CA LEU A 213 5.59 -1.00 43.66
C LEU A 213 4.66 -1.94 44.42
N LEU A 214 3.46 -2.22 43.88
CA LEU A 214 2.56 -3.21 44.47
C LEU A 214 3.18 -4.61 44.46
N SER A 215 3.82 -5.00 43.35
CA SER A 215 4.52 -6.27 43.23
C SER A 215 5.68 -6.37 44.23
N THR A 216 6.44 -5.29 44.41
CA THR A 216 7.52 -5.25 45.40
C THR A 216 6.99 -5.38 46.83
N ALA A 217 5.86 -4.72 47.14
CA ALA A 217 5.22 -4.78 48.46
C ALA A 217 4.70 -6.19 48.84
N ILE A 218 4.42 -7.05 47.86
CA ILE A 218 4.06 -8.45 48.10
C ILE A 218 5.26 -9.40 48.06
N GLY A 219 6.47 -8.89 47.84
CA GLY A 219 7.73 -9.66 47.86
C GLY A 219 8.28 -10.06 46.50
N CYS A 220 7.70 -9.59 45.39
CA CYS A 220 8.28 -9.81 44.06
C CYS A 220 9.57 -9.00 43.87
N LYS A 221 10.48 -9.52 43.05
CA LYS A 221 11.65 -8.78 42.56
C LYS A 221 11.32 -8.01 41.29
N THR A 222 12.02 -6.89 41.10
CA THR A 222 12.00 -6.10 39.87
C THR A 222 13.39 -6.09 39.26
N TYR A 223 13.48 -5.95 37.94
CA TYR A 223 14.75 -5.91 37.22
C TYR A 223 14.72 -4.88 36.10
N LYS A 224 15.89 -4.33 35.76
CA LYS A 224 16.05 -3.44 34.60
C LYS A 224 16.01 -4.27 33.32
N MET A 225 15.13 -3.91 32.40
CA MET A 225 15.06 -4.54 31.09
C MET A 225 16.27 -4.10 30.24
N LYS A 226 16.76 -4.98 29.36
CA LYS A 226 17.81 -4.63 28.39
C LYS A 226 17.31 -3.49 27.50
N TYR A 227 16.22 -3.76 26.81
CA TYR A 227 15.42 -2.81 26.06
C TYR A 227 14.06 -2.75 26.74
N GLY A 228 13.61 -1.54 27.12
CA GLY A 228 12.35 -1.36 27.83
C GLY A 228 11.19 -1.21 26.85
N ASN A 229 10.00 -1.64 27.23
CA ASN A 229 8.81 -1.54 26.39
C ASN A 229 8.32 -0.08 26.31
N ARG A 230 8.45 0.50 25.11
CA ARG A 230 8.14 1.91 24.83
C ARG A 230 7.45 2.03 23.47
N GLY A 231 6.13 2.13 23.47
CA GLY A 231 5.35 2.18 22.25
C GLY A 231 3.86 2.19 22.51
N HIS A 232 3.07 2.37 21.44
CA HIS A 232 1.60 2.41 21.51
C HIS A 232 0.93 1.16 20.92
N TYR A 233 1.73 0.17 20.47
CA TYR A 233 1.29 -0.97 19.69
C TYR A 233 1.62 -2.32 20.36
N LEU A 234 1.94 -2.30 21.66
CA LEU A 234 2.53 -3.45 22.34
C LEU A 234 1.45 -4.48 22.73
N PRO A 235 1.57 -5.74 22.29
CA PRO A 235 0.54 -6.75 22.48
C PRO A 235 0.60 -7.43 23.84
N CYS A 236 -0.51 -7.38 24.57
CA CYS A 236 -0.67 -8.04 25.87
C CYS A 236 -1.79 -9.08 25.83
N ILE A 237 -1.47 -10.35 26.12
CA ILE A 237 -2.47 -11.41 26.32
C ILE A 237 -2.98 -11.38 27.75
N HIS A 238 -4.30 -11.38 27.91
CA HIS A 238 -4.97 -11.62 29.18
C HIS A 238 -5.11 -13.12 29.44
N HIS A 239 -4.56 -13.63 30.55
CA HIS A 239 -4.54 -15.08 30.81
C HIS A 239 -5.93 -15.71 30.97
N GLY A 240 -6.87 -14.97 31.58
CA GLY A 240 -8.21 -15.49 31.84
C GLY A 240 -9.12 -15.59 30.62
N SER A 241 -8.98 -14.67 29.65
CA SER A 241 -9.80 -14.64 28.43
C SER A 241 -9.07 -15.14 27.18
N ARG A 242 -7.74 -15.29 27.24
CA ARG A 242 -6.86 -15.62 26.11
C ARG A 242 -6.84 -14.58 24.98
N ARG A 243 -7.50 -13.45 25.16
CA ARG A 243 -7.51 -12.34 24.19
C ARG A 243 -6.27 -11.49 24.32
N CYS A 244 -5.86 -10.94 23.19
CA CYS A 244 -4.75 -10.02 23.06
C CYS A 244 -5.26 -8.58 22.83
N PHE A 245 -4.62 -7.62 23.49
CA PHE A 245 -4.98 -6.20 23.44
C PHE A 245 -3.76 -5.36 23.09
N MET A 246 -3.95 -4.29 22.32
CA MET A 246 -2.90 -3.32 22.07
C MET A 246 -2.79 -2.37 23.26
N THR A 247 -1.56 -2.09 23.68
CA THR A 247 -1.31 -1.31 24.88
C THR A 247 -0.28 -0.22 24.64
N SER A 248 -0.48 0.90 25.36
CA SER A 248 0.51 1.97 25.48
C SER A 248 1.44 1.66 26.65
N GLN A 249 2.74 1.61 26.40
CA GLN A 249 3.74 1.32 27.43
C GLN A 249 4.91 2.29 27.35
N ASN A 250 5.47 2.62 28.52
CA ASN A 250 6.68 3.42 28.63
C ASN A 250 7.43 3.09 29.93
N HIS A 251 8.00 1.89 30.00
CA HIS A 251 8.77 1.45 31.17
C HIS A 251 10.11 0.82 30.77
N GLY A 252 11.05 0.80 31.70
CA GLY A 252 12.37 0.18 31.53
C GLY A 252 12.71 -0.84 32.61
N PHE A 253 11.75 -1.16 33.48
CA PHE A 253 11.85 -2.14 34.55
C PHE A 253 10.64 -3.06 34.46
N ALA A 254 10.79 -4.32 34.85
CA ALA A 254 9.72 -5.31 34.84
C ALA A 254 9.74 -6.14 36.14
N VAL A 255 8.62 -6.83 36.40
CA VAL A 255 8.44 -7.70 37.57
C VAL A 255 8.83 -9.14 37.21
N ASP A 256 9.61 -9.78 38.08
CA ASP A 256 9.97 -11.20 37.96
C ASP A 256 8.86 -12.09 38.52
N VAL A 257 8.09 -12.70 37.61
CA VAL A 257 6.98 -13.60 37.95
C VAL A 257 7.42 -14.87 38.68
N GLN A 258 8.69 -15.26 38.65
CA GLN A 258 9.17 -16.43 39.40
C GLN A 258 9.15 -16.18 40.91
N THR A 259 9.10 -14.91 41.31
CA THR A 259 9.07 -14.49 42.72
C THR A 259 7.67 -14.17 43.23
N ILE A 260 6.63 -14.42 42.41
CA ILE A 260 5.26 -14.11 42.79
C ILE A 260 4.76 -15.04 43.91
N PRO A 261 4.13 -14.51 44.98
CA PRO A 261 3.52 -15.33 46.02
C PRO A 261 2.38 -16.23 45.52
N SER A 262 2.12 -17.34 46.20
CA SER A 262 1.15 -18.36 45.75
C SER A 262 -0.32 -17.91 45.75
N ASP A 263 -0.66 -16.86 46.48
CA ASP A 263 -1.98 -16.21 46.53
C ASP A 263 -2.20 -15.21 45.38
N TRP A 264 -1.17 -14.98 44.56
CA TRP A 264 -1.19 -14.12 43.39
C TRP A 264 -0.91 -14.92 42.11
N GLU A 265 -1.23 -14.32 40.97
CA GLU A 265 -0.96 -14.89 39.66
C GLU A 265 -0.76 -13.78 38.61
N PRO A 266 -0.05 -14.06 37.50
CA PRO A 266 0.03 -13.16 36.36
C PRO A 266 -1.34 -12.89 35.74
N LEU A 267 -1.63 -11.62 35.44
CA LEU A 267 -2.88 -11.19 34.81
C LEU A 267 -2.71 -11.00 33.30
N PHE A 268 -1.65 -10.29 32.90
CA PHE A 268 -1.28 -10.05 31.50
C PHE A 268 0.19 -10.42 31.25
N THR A 269 0.49 -10.77 30.00
CA THR A 269 1.85 -11.03 29.53
C THR A 269 2.04 -10.44 28.13
N ASN A 270 3.20 -9.82 27.90
CA ASN A 270 3.57 -9.30 26.59
C ASN A 270 3.89 -10.49 25.66
N VAL A 271 3.27 -10.52 24.48
CA VAL A 271 3.38 -11.64 23.54
C VAL A 271 4.74 -11.69 22.83
N ASN A 272 5.44 -10.55 22.75
CA ASN A 272 6.69 -10.44 22.01
C ASN A 272 7.91 -10.89 22.83
N ASP A 273 7.97 -10.53 24.11
CA ASP A 273 9.14 -10.79 24.98
C ASP A 273 8.82 -11.62 26.24
N ASN A 274 7.55 -11.97 26.46
CA ASN A 274 7.05 -12.71 27.62
C ASN A 274 7.21 -11.98 28.97
N THR A 275 7.41 -10.65 28.98
CA THR A 275 7.45 -9.91 30.26
C THR A 275 6.10 -9.86 30.93
N ASN A 276 6.12 -9.68 32.25
CA ASN A 276 4.91 -9.49 33.03
C ASN A 276 4.27 -8.14 32.71
N GLU A 277 2.97 -8.18 32.43
CA GLU A 277 2.21 -6.98 32.10
C GLU A 277 1.08 -6.71 33.11
N GLY A 278 1.04 -7.48 34.20
CA GLY A 278 0.09 -7.32 35.27
C GLY A 278 0.03 -8.52 36.20
N ILE A 279 -0.47 -8.29 37.41
CA ILE A 279 -0.71 -9.32 38.43
C ILE A 279 -2.07 -9.12 39.09
N ILE A 280 -2.61 -10.20 39.66
CA ILE A 280 -3.90 -10.20 40.34
C ILE A 280 -3.87 -11.14 41.54
N HIS A 281 -4.54 -10.75 42.62
CA HIS A 281 -4.74 -11.62 43.78
C HIS A 281 -5.89 -12.59 43.50
N LYS A 282 -5.78 -13.84 43.92
CA LYS A 282 -6.78 -14.90 43.66
C LYS A 282 -8.17 -14.60 44.26
N GLU A 283 -8.21 -14.08 45.49
CA GLU A 283 -9.46 -13.79 46.20
C GLU A 283 -9.72 -12.30 46.50
N LYS A 284 -8.69 -11.56 46.92
CA LYS A 284 -8.81 -10.15 47.33
C LYS A 284 -8.94 -9.20 46.13
N PRO A 285 -9.55 -8.02 46.29
CA PRO A 285 -9.79 -7.08 45.20
C PRO A 285 -8.53 -6.26 44.82
N TYR A 286 -7.40 -6.94 44.60
CA TYR A 286 -6.12 -6.33 44.27
C TYR A 286 -5.66 -6.76 42.88
N PHE A 287 -5.32 -5.80 42.04
CA PHE A 287 -4.71 -6.08 40.75
C PHE A 287 -3.85 -4.90 40.29
N SER A 288 -2.99 -5.13 39.32
CA SER A 288 -2.20 -4.08 38.70
C SER A 288 -1.78 -4.46 37.29
N VAL A 289 -1.46 -3.45 36.48
CA VAL A 289 -1.02 -3.60 35.09
C VAL A 289 0.22 -2.76 34.81
N GLN A 290 1.12 -3.27 33.99
CA GLN A 290 2.40 -2.61 33.67
C GLN A 290 2.25 -1.55 32.57
N PHE A 291 1.26 -1.71 31.69
CA PHE A 291 0.90 -0.75 30.64
C PHE A 291 -0.03 0.37 31.16
N HIS A 292 -0.34 1.33 30.30
CA HIS A 292 -1.12 2.53 30.58
C HIS A 292 -2.53 2.44 29.99
N PRO A 293 -3.53 1.87 30.70
CA PRO A 293 -4.92 1.80 30.22
C PRO A 293 -5.60 3.16 30.07
N GLU A 294 -5.03 4.22 30.67
CA GLU A 294 -5.45 5.60 30.45
C GLU A 294 -4.97 6.18 29.12
N HIS A 295 -4.21 5.44 28.31
CA HIS A 295 -3.79 5.82 26.95
C HIS A 295 -3.04 7.15 26.83
N THR A 296 -3.51 8.16 26.10
CA THR A 296 -2.92 9.50 25.93
C THR A 296 -1.36 9.57 26.00
N ALA A 297 -0.63 9.12 24.98
CA ALA A 297 -1.07 8.62 23.67
C ALA A 297 -1.29 7.09 23.63
N GLY A 298 -1.96 6.63 22.57
CA GLY A 298 -2.15 5.21 22.28
C GLY A 298 -3.60 4.72 22.42
N PRO A 299 -3.81 3.39 22.37
CA PRO A 299 -5.11 2.76 22.21
C PRO A 299 -5.96 2.77 23.50
N GLN A 300 -7.27 2.96 23.37
CA GLN A 300 -8.23 3.00 24.49
C GLN A 300 -8.75 1.60 24.90
N ASP A 301 -8.15 0.55 24.36
CA ASP A 301 -8.71 -0.81 24.32
C ASP A 301 -8.93 -1.43 25.72
N LEU A 302 -8.22 -0.95 26.76
CA LEU A 302 -8.28 -1.45 28.13
C LEU A 302 -8.70 -0.39 29.17
N GLU A 303 -9.36 0.69 28.75
CA GLU A 303 -9.89 1.69 29.70
C GLU A 303 -10.93 1.06 30.67
N VAL A 304 -11.55 -0.06 30.28
CA VAL A 304 -12.49 -0.85 31.10
C VAL A 304 -11.90 -1.31 32.45
N LEU A 305 -10.58 -1.32 32.61
CA LEU A 305 -9.94 -1.63 33.90
C LEU A 305 -10.31 -0.62 35.00
N PHE A 306 -10.56 0.65 34.63
CA PHE A 306 -11.05 1.66 35.56
C PHE A 306 -12.49 1.37 36.01
N ASP A 307 -13.35 0.88 35.10
CA ASP A 307 -14.72 0.47 35.42
C ASP A 307 -14.72 -0.68 36.44
N VAL A 308 -13.93 -1.72 36.20
CA VAL A 308 -13.86 -2.90 37.08
C VAL A 308 -13.33 -2.55 38.47
N PHE A 309 -12.34 -1.64 38.55
CA PHE A 309 -11.84 -1.18 39.85
C PHE A 309 -12.93 -0.41 40.62
N LEU A 310 -13.65 0.52 39.99
CA LEU A 310 -14.69 1.29 40.66
C LEU A 310 -15.89 0.42 41.06
N GLU A 311 -16.29 -0.54 40.23
CA GLU A 311 -17.30 -1.55 40.58
C GLU A 311 -16.89 -2.31 41.86
N ALA A 312 -15.63 -2.74 41.96
CA ALA A 312 -15.12 -3.43 43.14
C ALA A 312 -15.10 -2.54 44.40
N VAL A 313 -14.78 -1.25 44.25
CA VAL A 313 -14.80 -0.27 45.36
C VAL A 313 -16.22 -0.06 45.87
N GLU A 314 -17.18 0.10 44.98
CA GLU A 314 -18.57 0.36 45.36
C GLU A 314 -19.20 -0.86 46.04
N GLU A 315 -18.91 -2.07 45.56
CA GLU A 315 -19.34 -3.33 46.20
C GLU A 315 -18.74 -3.50 47.60
N HIS A 316 -17.44 -3.19 47.74
CA HIS A 316 -16.76 -3.23 49.03
C HIS A 316 -17.39 -2.24 50.03
N LYS A 317 -17.66 -1.01 49.59
CA LYS A 317 -18.29 0.04 50.38
C LYS A 317 -19.71 -0.33 50.84
N GLN A 318 -20.49 -0.98 49.99
CA GLN A 318 -21.86 -1.40 50.29
C GLN A 318 -21.94 -2.65 51.19
N LYS A 319 -20.80 -3.28 51.51
CA LYS A 319 -20.73 -4.57 52.25
C LYS A 319 -21.58 -5.67 51.61
N SER A 320 -21.76 -5.62 50.29
CA SER A 320 -22.45 -6.66 49.54
C SER A 320 -21.73 -7.99 49.77
N LYS A 321 -22.48 -9.07 50.06
CA LYS A 321 -21.91 -10.42 50.15
C LYS A 321 -21.25 -10.71 48.79
N GLN A 322 -19.91 -10.76 48.76
CA GLN A 322 -19.13 -11.08 47.57
C GLN A 322 -19.67 -12.36 46.92
N MET A 323 -20.27 -12.26 45.73
CA MET A 323 -20.58 -13.43 44.91
C MET A 323 -19.55 -13.64 43.78
N THR A 324 -18.80 -12.62 43.39
CA THR A 324 -17.77 -12.70 42.34
C THR A 324 -16.50 -11.95 42.72
N THR A 325 -15.34 -12.58 42.50
CA THR A 325 -14.00 -12.00 42.70
C THR A 325 -13.68 -10.98 41.60
N ILE A 326 -12.70 -10.09 41.83
CA ILE A 326 -12.27 -9.13 40.80
C ILE A 326 -11.70 -9.84 39.56
N LYS A 327 -11.07 -11.00 39.75
CA LYS A 327 -10.62 -11.89 38.67
C LYS A 327 -11.80 -12.34 37.80
N GLU A 328 -12.86 -12.84 38.41
CA GLU A 328 -14.06 -13.28 37.67
C GLU A 328 -14.73 -12.11 36.94
N LYS A 329 -14.75 -10.90 37.53
CA LYS A 329 -15.27 -9.69 36.87
C LYS A 329 -14.45 -9.33 35.64
N LEU A 330 -13.12 -9.32 35.75
CA LEU A 330 -12.22 -9.06 34.60
C LEU A 330 -12.42 -10.11 33.50
N ILE A 331 -12.49 -11.39 33.88
CA ILE A 331 -12.78 -12.47 32.93
C ILE A 331 -14.13 -12.25 32.26
N GLN A 332 -15.20 -11.94 33.00
CA GLN A 332 -16.53 -11.69 32.43
C GLN A 332 -16.56 -10.50 31.46
N LYS A 333 -15.83 -9.42 31.76
CA LYS A 333 -15.77 -8.21 30.91
C LYS A 333 -14.90 -8.40 29.67
N LEU A 334 -13.82 -9.18 29.79
CA LEU A 334 -12.84 -9.35 28.71
C LEU A 334 -13.08 -10.60 27.86
N CYS A 335 -13.74 -11.64 28.38
CA CYS A 335 -14.05 -12.85 27.62
C CYS A 335 -14.94 -12.56 26.43
N PHE A 336 -14.68 -13.29 25.35
CA PHE A 336 -15.50 -13.28 24.16
C PHE A 336 -15.79 -14.72 23.77
N THR A 337 -17.06 -15.03 23.53
CA THR A 337 -17.48 -16.33 23.01
C THR A 337 -17.72 -16.16 21.50
N PRO A 338 -16.96 -16.83 20.64
CA PRO A 338 -17.20 -16.80 19.20
C PRO A 338 -18.64 -17.19 18.86
N LYS A 339 -19.23 -16.52 17.87
CA LYS A 339 -20.57 -16.88 17.38
C LYS A 339 -20.55 -18.31 16.85
N GLU A 340 -21.65 -19.03 17.03
CA GLU A 340 -21.77 -20.38 16.48
C GLU A 340 -21.56 -20.37 14.96
N GLY A 341 -20.67 -21.24 14.46
CA GLY A 341 -20.31 -21.30 13.04
C GLY A 341 -19.21 -20.34 12.57
N SER A 342 -18.77 -19.36 13.37
CA SER A 342 -17.70 -18.42 12.97
C SER A 342 -16.31 -19.07 12.97
N VAL A 343 -16.12 -20.13 13.75
CA VAL A 343 -14.91 -20.95 13.75
C VAL A 343 -15.22 -22.27 13.03
N PRO A 344 -14.44 -22.66 12.00
CA PRO A 344 -14.62 -23.96 11.35
C PRO A 344 -14.48 -25.12 12.35
N THR A 345 -15.56 -25.88 12.57
CA THR A 345 -15.57 -27.04 13.49
C THR A 345 -14.60 -28.16 13.08
N LYS A 346 -14.27 -28.25 11.80
CA LYS A 346 -13.25 -29.12 11.23
C LYS A 346 -12.45 -28.31 10.22
N LYS A 347 -11.13 -28.48 10.25
CA LYS A 347 -10.22 -27.90 9.25
C LYS A 347 -10.65 -28.38 7.85
N PRO A 348 -10.86 -27.47 6.88
CA PRO A 348 -11.25 -27.86 5.53
C PRO A 348 -10.11 -28.62 4.85
N ARG A 349 -10.43 -29.67 4.08
CA ARG A 349 -9.41 -30.44 3.32
C ARG A 349 -9.11 -29.81 1.98
N LYS A 350 -10.13 -29.19 1.36
CA LYS A 350 -10.07 -28.56 0.05
C LYS A 350 -10.83 -27.24 0.07
N VAL A 351 -10.20 -26.17 -0.41
CA VAL A 351 -10.74 -24.82 -0.47
C VAL A 351 -10.77 -24.31 -1.90
N LEU A 352 -11.90 -23.75 -2.30
CA LEU A 352 -12.08 -23.04 -3.57
C LEU A 352 -11.78 -21.55 -3.38
N ILE A 353 -10.98 -20.98 -4.28
CA ILE A 353 -10.65 -19.56 -4.32
C ILE A 353 -11.16 -19.00 -5.64
N LEU A 354 -11.89 -17.90 -5.57
CA LEU A 354 -12.34 -17.17 -6.76
C LEU A 354 -11.38 -15.98 -7.00
N GLY A 355 -10.75 -15.95 -8.18
CA GLY A 355 -9.88 -14.84 -8.60
C GLY A 355 -10.67 -13.62 -9.05
N SER A 356 -9.97 -12.60 -9.56
CA SER A 356 -10.57 -11.32 -9.99
C SER A 356 -11.17 -11.30 -11.39
N GLY A 357 -10.78 -12.24 -12.26
CA GLY A 357 -11.06 -12.15 -13.68
C GLY A 357 -10.03 -11.27 -14.41
N GLY A 358 -10.42 -10.76 -15.59
CA GLY A 358 -9.57 -9.85 -16.36
C GLY A 358 -9.35 -8.51 -15.65
N LEU A 359 -8.18 -7.91 -15.82
CA LEU A 359 -7.86 -6.60 -15.24
C LEU A 359 -8.68 -5.49 -15.89
N SER A 360 -9.29 -4.64 -15.06
CA SER A 360 -10.05 -3.46 -15.48
C SER A 360 -9.80 -2.29 -14.54
N ILE A 361 -10.07 -1.06 -15.00
CA ILE A 361 -9.97 0.12 -14.12
C ILE A 361 -10.83 -0.11 -12.88
N GLY A 362 -10.23 0.07 -11.70
CA GLY A 362 -10.88 -0.19 -10.40
C GLY A 362 -10.69 -1.62 -9.85
N GLN A 363 -10.24 -2.58 -10.65
CA GLN A 363 -9.86 -3.94 -10.22
C GLN A 363 -8.61 -4.41 -11.00
N ALA A 364 -7.43 -4.14 -10.46
CA ALA A 364 -6.15 -4.33 -11.13
C ALA A 364 -5.40 -5.58 -10.58
N GLY A 365 -4.08 -5.48 -10.43
CA GLY A 365 -3.21 -6.60 -10.02
C GLY A 365 -3.25 -6.93 -8.53
N GLU A 366 -3.86 -6.10 -7.68
CA GLU A 366 -3.89 -6.27 -6.22
C GLU A 366 -4.47 -7.63 -5.79
N PHE A 367 -5.39 -8.18 -6.59
CA PHE A 367 -6.03 -9.47 -6.33
C PHE A 367 -5.19 -10.67 -6.78
N ASP A 368 -4.22 -10.47 -7.68
CA ASP A 368 -3.23 -11.49 -8.01
C ASP A 368 -2.28 -11.72 -6.82
N TYR A 369 -1.81 -10.61 -6.22
CA TYR A 369 -1.05 -10.65 -4.97
C TYR A 369 -1.85 -11.28 -3.83
N SER A 370 -3.05 -10.76 -3.56
CA SER A 370 -3.91 -11.27 -2.47
C SER A 370 -4.26 -12.75 -2.64
N GLY A 371 -4.66 -13.18 -3.84
CA GLY A 371 -4.95 -14.58 -4.15
C GLY A 371 -3.73 -15.49 -3.96
N SER A 372 -2.55 -15.03 -4.39
CA SER A 372 -1.29 -15.77 -4.21
C SER A 372 -0.93 -15.96 -2.74
N GLN A 373 -1.09 -14.93 -1.91
CA GLN A 373 -0.87 -15.02 -0.45
C GLN A 373 -1.84 -15.99 0.23
N ALA A 374 -3.12 -15.99 -0.18
CA ALA A 374 -4.09 -16.96 0.33
C ALA A 374 -3.68 -18.40 0.02
N ILE A 375 -3.26 -18.66 -1.22
CA ILE A 375 -2.79 -20.00 -1.63
C ILE A 375 -1.59 -20.44 -0.77
N LYS A 376 -0.63 -19.54 -0.55
CA LYS A 376 0.53 -19.79 0.33
C LYS A 376 0.10 -20.17 1.74
N ALA A 377 -0.77 -19.36 2.36
CA ALA A 377 -1.27 -19.59 3.72
C ALA A 377 -1.98 -20.96 3.86
N LEU A 378 -2.81 -21.32 2.89
CA LEU A 378 -3.54 -22.60 2.86
C LEU A 378 -2.61 -23.80 2.66
N LYS A 379 -1.57 -23.66 1.84
CA LYS A 379 -0.59 -24.72 1.59
C LYS A 379 0.24 -25.07 2.81
N GLU A 380 0.68 -24.08 3.57
CA GLU A 380 1.37 -24.31 4.85
C GLU A 380 0.48 -25.07 5.85
N GLU A 381 -0.83 -24.83 5.77
CA GLU A 381 -1.84 -25.55 6.56
C GLU A 381 -2.18 -26.94 5.99
N LYS A 382 -1.52 -27.38 4.91
CA LYS A 382 -1.73 -28.64 4.19
C LYS A 382 -3.15 -28.80 3.66
N ILE A 383 -3.73 -27.71 3.15
CA ILE A 383 -5.08 -27.66 2.56
C ILE A 383 -4.94 -27.65 1.04
N GLN A 384 -5.72 -28.49 0.35
CA GLN A 384 -5.76 -28.51 -1.10
C GLN A 384 -6.47 -27.26 -1.64
N THR A 385 -5.90 -26.62 -2.64
CA THR A 385 -6.33 -25.34 -3.20
C THR A 385 -6.80 -25.48 -4.65
N ASN A 386 -8.03 -25.05 -4.90
CA ASN A 386 -8.58 -24.95 -6.24
C ASN A 386 -8.84 -23.48 -6.56
N LEU A 387 -8.32 -22.99 -7.68
CA LEU A 387 -8.48 -21.61 -8.12
C LEU A 387 -9.31 -21.55 -9.40
N VAL A 388 -10.31 -20.66 -9.44
CA VAL A 388 -10.99 -20.27 -10.69
C VAL A 388 -10.58 -18.85 -11.03
N ASN A 389 -9.85 -18.67 -12.13
CA ASN A 389 -9.51 -17.35 -12.65
C ASN A 389 -9.24 -17.45 -14.16
N PRO A 390 -10.00 -16.76 -15.02
CA PRO A 390 -9.77 -16.75 -16.46
C PRO A 390 -8.60 -15.86 -16.90
N ASN A 391 -8.04 -15.04 -16.01
CA ASN A 391 -6.88 -14.22 -16.36
C ASN A 391 -5.60 -15.05 -16.40
N ILE A 392 -5.17 -15.35 -17.62
CA ILE A 392 -4.03 -16.20 -17.96
C ILE A 392 -2.68 -15.56 -17.62
N ALA A 393 -2.61 -14.25 -17.48
CA ALA A 393 -1.37 -13.54 -17.20
C ALA A 393 -1.00 -13.50 -15.72
N THR A 394 -1.89 -13.94 -14.83
CA THR A 394 -1.66 -13.83 -13.38
C THR A 394 -0.61 -14.82 -12.84
N VAL A 395 0.13 -14.40 -11.82
CA VAL A 395 1.05 -15.24 -11.04
C VAL A 395 0.29 -16.31 -10.26
N GLN A 396 -0.90 -16.02 -9.75
CA GLN A 396 -1.71 -16.97 -8.99
C GLN A 396 -2.12 -18.21 -9.81
N THR A 397 -2.19 -18.07 -11.14
CA THR A 397 -2.51 -19.18 -12.06
C THR A 397 -1.26 -19.92 -12.58
N SER A 398 -0.08 -19.65 -12.00
CA SER A 398 1.16 -20.38 -12.33
C SER A 398 1.09 -21.83 -11.88
N LYS A 399 1.68 -22.71 -12.70
CA LYS A 399 1.75 -24.15 -12.39
C LYS A 399 2.47 -24.36 -11.05
N GLY A 400 1.88 -25.18 -10.19
CA GLY A 400 2.44 -25.51 -8.89
C GLY A 400 2.12 -24.49 -7.79
N LEU A 401 1.54 -23.32 -8.07
CA LEU A 401 1.10 -22.41 -7.00
C LEU A 401 -0.20 -22.89 -6.36
N ALA A 402 -1.31 -22.99 -7.08
CA ALA A 402 -2.49 -23.75 -6.63
C ALA A 402 -2.37 -25.23 -7.04
N ASP A 403 -3.08 -26.13 -6.35
CA ASP A 403 -3.08 -27.55 -6.72
C ASP A 403 -3.84 -27.80 -8.02
N LYS A 404 -4.89 -27.02 -8.28
CA LYS A 404 -5.64 -27.03 -9.54
C LYS A 404 -6.14 -25.64 -9.92
N VAL A 405 -5.97 -25.29 -11.19
CA VAL A 405 -6.38 -24.00 -11.76
C VAL A 405 -7.40 -24.21 -12.87
N TYR A 406 -8.46 -23.41 -12.84
CA TYR A 406 -9.53 -23.39 -13.85
C TYR A 406 -9.57 -22.02 -14.53
N PHE A 407 -9.25 -22.01 -15.82
CA PHE A 407 -9.41 -20.84 -16.70
C PHE A 407 -10.83 -20.84 -17.28
N LEU A 408 -11.79 -20.43 -16.45
CA LEU A 408 -13.22 -20.42 -16.75
C LEU A 408 -13.85 -19.09 -16.36
N PRO A 409 -14.98 -18.71 -16.99
CA PRO A 409 -15.74 -17.53 -16.58
C PRO A 409 -16.14 -17.57 -15.10
N LEU A 410 -16.05 -16.42 -14.42
CA LEU A 410 -16.51 -16.24 -13.05
C LEU A 410 -18.02 -15.99 -12.98
N THR A 411 -18.80 -16.95 -13.47
CA THR A 411 -20.27 -16.93 -13.39
C THR A 411 -20.77 -18.05 -12.48
N SER A 412 -21.95 -17.85 -11.89
CA SER A 412 -22.58 -18.84 -11.00
C SER A 412 -22.68 -20.24 -11.64
N GLU A 413 -22.99 -20.32 -12.93
CA GLU A 413 -23.10 -21.57 -13.69
C GLU A 413 -21.77 -22.35 -13.76
N TYR A 414 -20.68 -21.70 -14.18
CA TYR A 414 -19.37 -22.36 -14.31
C TYR A 414 -18.77 -22.69 -12.93
N VAL A 415 -18.92 -21.79 -11.96
CA VAL A 415 -18.41 -22.03 -10.60
C VAL A 415 -19.19 -23.17 -9.92
N GLU A 416 -20.50 -23.28 -10.12
CA GLU A 416 -21.27 -24.44 -9.63
C GLU A 416 -20.73 -25.75 -10.24
N GLN A 417 -20.38 -25.78 -11.53
CA GLN A 417 -19.80 -26.98 -12.15
C GLN A 417 -18.46 -27.37 -11.51
N VAL A 418 -17.61 -26.40 -11.21
CA VAL A 418 -16.35 -26.64 -10.49
C VAL A 418 -16.64 -27.18 -9.09
N ILE A 419 -17.57 -26.59 -8.35
CA ILE A 419 -17.99 -27.08 -7.01
C ILE A 419 -18.50 -28.53 -7.10
N LYS A 420 -19.32 -28.85 -8.10
CA LYS A 420 -19.88 -30.18 -8.34
C LYS A 420 -18.80 -31.22 -8.64
N ALA A 421 -17.79 -30.86 -9.43
CA ALA A 421 -16.68 -31.73 -9.79
C ALA A 421 -15.68 -31.91 -8.64
N GLU A 422 -15.31 -30.83 -7.97
CA GLU A 422 -14.20 -30.82 -7.02
C GLU A 422 -14.60 -31.07 -5.57
N ARG A 423 -15.87 -30.83 -5.22
CA ARG A 423 -16.44 -30.99 -3.87
C ARG A 423 -15.59 -30.31 -2.78
N PRO A 424 -15.30 -29.00 -2.89
CA PRO A 424 -14.58 -28.27 -1.85
C PRO A 424 -15.38 -28.24 -0.54
N ASN A 425 -14.70 -28.15 0.60
CA ASN A 425 -15.34 -27.99 1.91
C ASN A 425 -15.44 -26.52 2.35
N GLY A 426 -14.63 -25.65 1.73
CA GLY A 426 -14.63 -24.22 2.00
C GLY A 426 -14.49 -23.40 0.73
N VAL A 427 -14.92 -22.15 0.76
CA VAL A 427 -14.73 -21.16 -0.30
C VAL A 427 -14.26 -19.83 0.29
N LEU A 428 -13.31 -19.18 -0.39
CA LEU A 428 -12.85 -17.83 -0.10
C LEU A 428 -13.37 -16.87 -1.17
N LEU A 429 -14.13 -15.86 -0.74
CA LEU A 429 -14.80 -14.88 -1.61
C LEU A 429 -14.15 -13.48 -1.54
N THR A 430 -13.38 -13.20 -0.49
CA THR A 430 -12.84 -11.86 -0.18
C THR A 430 -11.49 -11.54 -0.83
N PHE A 431 -10.98 -12.42 -1.70
CA PHE A 431 -9.64 -12.32 -2.30
C PHE A 431 -9.64 -11.97 -3.80
N GLY A 432 -10.80 -12.02 -4.47
CA GLY A 432 -10.94 -11.81 -5.92
C GLY A 432 -11.69 -10.54 -6.29
N GLY A 433 -11.71 -9.53 -5.42
CA GLY A 433 -12.43 -8.27 -5.65
C GLY A 433 -13.94 -8.46 -5.83
N GLN A 434 -14.59 -7.50 -6.50
CA GLN A 434 -16.05 -7.51 -6.63
C GLN A 434 -16.58 -8.62 -7.52
N THR A 435 -15.82 -9.03 -8.54
CA THR A 435 -16.22 -10.10 -9.46
C THR A 435 -16.45 -11.41 -8.70
N ALA A 436 -15.49 -11.79 -7.86
CA ALA A 436 -15.60 -12.95 -6.98
C ALA A 436 -16.74 -12.80 -5.96
N LEU A 437 -16.86 -11.62 -5.37
CA LEU A 437 -17.87 -11.34 -4.35
C LEU A 437 -19.29 -11.44 -4.91
N ASN A 438 -19.57 -10.80 -6.05
CA ASN A 438 -20.85 -10.85 -6.73
C ASN A 438 -21.21 -12.28 -7.15
N CYS A 439 -20.24 -13.02 -7.72
CA CYS A 439 -20.43 -14.43 -8.05
C CYS A 439 -20.77 -15.26 -6.80
N GLY A 440 -20.09 -15.01 -5.69
CA GLY A 440 -20.39 -15.65 -4.40
C GLY A 440 -21.80 -15.33 -3.88
N LEU A 441 -22.25 -14.08 -3.98
CA LEU A 441 -23.60 -13.67 -3.61
C LEU A 441 -24.68 -14.34 -4.47
N GLU A 442 -24.44 -14.48 -5.78
CA GLU A 442 -25.35 -15.20 -6.68
C GLU A 442 -25.44 -16.69 -6.34
N LEU A 443 -24.31 -17.34 -6.05
CA LEU A 443 -24.25 -18.74 -5.66
C LEU A 443 -24.99 -19.01 -4.34
N GLU A 444 -24.86 -18.10 -3.37
CA GLU A 444 -25.60 -18.20 -2.11
C GLU A 444 -27.10 -18.00 -2.31
N LYS A 445 -27.51 -16.99 -3.09
CA LYS A 445 -28.92 -16.77 -3.45
C LYS A 445 -29.54 -17.96 -4.17
N ALA A 446 -28.77 -18.65 -5.00
CA ALA A 446 -29.17 -19.88 -5.68
C ALA A 446 -29.13 -21.13 -4.78
N GLY A 447 -28.68 -21.01 -3.52
CA GLY A 447 -28.58 -22.12 -2.56
C GLY A 447 -27.49 -23.14 -2.87
N VAL A 448 -26.51 -22.78 -3.73
CA VAL A 448 -25.47 -23.71 -4.22
C VAL A 448 -24.53 -24.15 -3.09
N PHE A 449 -24.10 -23.24 -2.22
CA PHE A 449 -23.21 -23.56 -1.11
C PHE A 449 -23.86 -24.56 -0.14
N SER A 450 -25.13 -24.34 0.21
CA SER A 450 -25.91 -25.27 1.04
C SER A 450 -26.12 -26.62 0.34
N LYS A 451 -26.47 -26.62 -0.95
CA LYS A 451 -26.68 -27.84 -1.78
C LYS A 451 -25.46 -28.77 -1.80
N TYR A 452 -24.25 -28.20 -1.78
CA TYR A 452 -23.00 -28.97 -1.85
C TYR A 452 -22.20 -28.99 -0.54
N ASN A 453 -22.74 -28.45 0.56
CA ASN A 453 -22.10 -28.35 1.87
C ASN A 453 -20.72 -27.66 1.82
N VAL A 454 -20.65 -26.54 1.10
CA VAL A 454 -19.48 -25.67 1.00
C VAL A 454 -19.63 -24.55 2.03
N LYS A 455 -18.66 -24.37 2.93
CA LYS A 455 -18.68 -23.28 3.90
C LYS A 455 -17.97 -22.05 3.37
N ILE A 456 -18.55 -20.88 3.55
CA ILE A 456 -17.86 -19.61 3.32
C ILE A 456 -16.88 -19.41 4.49
N LEU A 457 -15.60 -19.21 4.18
CA LEU A 457 -14.53 -19.04 5.17
C LEU A 457 -14.22 -17.55 5.36
N GLY A 458 -13.91 -17.15 6.60
CA GLY A 458 -13.63 -15.75 6.95
C GLY A 458 -14.91 -14.96 7.19
N THR A 459 -14.98 -13.75 6.62
CA THR A 459 -16.11 -12.83 6.80
C THR A 459 -17.43 -13.48 6.38
N PRO A 460 -18.45 -13.48 7.26
CA PRO A 460 -19.77 -14.00 6.92
C PRO A 460 -20.39 -13.26 5.73
N ILE A 461 -21.13 -13.98 4.90
CA ILE A 461 -21.81 -13.38 3.73
C ILE A 461 -22.84 -12.31 4.12
N THR A 462 -23.46 -12.44 5.30
CA THR A 462 -24.35 -11.42 5.85
C THR A 462 -23.61 -10.11 6.08
N SER A 463 -22.41 -10.16 6.66
CA SER A 463 -21.56 -8.99 6.89
C SER A 463 -21.19 -8.32 5.57
N ILE A 464 -20.86 -9.10 4.54
CA ILE A 464 -20.58 -8.59 3.19
C ILE A 464 -21.80 -7.85 2.62
N ILE A 465 -22.99 -8.44 2.71
CA ILE A 465 -24.24 -7.80 2.24
C ILE A 465 -24.52 -6.51 3.00
N GLU A 466 -24.38 -6.55 4.33
CA GLU A 466 -24.61 -5.40 5.21
C GLU A 466 -23.66 -4.22 4.94
N THR A 467 -22.42 -4.49 4.50
CA THR A 467 -21.44 -3.44 4.15
C THR A 467 -21.58 -2.92 2.72
N GLU A 468 -22.04 -3.75 1.79
CA GLU A 468 -22.20 -3.37 0.37
C GLU A 468 -23.51 -2.61 0.11
N ASP A 469 -24.60 -2.94 0.83
CA ASP A 469 -25.86 -2.19 0.74
C ASP A 469 -25.82 -0.94 1.63
N ARG A 470 -25.83 0.23 1.01
CA ARG A 470 -25.69 1.54 1.69
C ARG A 470 -26.78 1.81 2.72
N LYS A 471 -28.02 1.36 2.48
CA LYS A 471 -29.14 1.59 3.40
C LYS A 471 -28.96 0.72 4.64
N ILE A 472 -28.70 -0.57 4.43
CA ILE A 472 -28.43 -1.50 5.53
C ILE A 472 -27.20 -1.02 6.31
N PHE A 473 -26.13 -0.63 5.62
CA PHE A 473 -24.93 -0.07 6.23
C PHE A 473 -25.24 1.12 7.15
N ALA A 474 -26.01 2.10 6.67
CA ALA A 474 -26.41 3.27 7.46
C ALA A 474 -27.22 2.89 8.71
N GLU A 475 -28.15 1.94 8.58
CA GLU A 475 -28.95 1.42 9.70
C GLU A 475 -28.07 0.72 10.74
N ARG A 476 -27.19 -0.20 10.31
CA ARG A 476 -26.26 -0.94 11.18
C ARG A 476 -25.28 0.00 11.90
N ILE A 477 -24.73 0.99 11.19
CA ILE A 477 -23.88 2.03 11.78
C ILE A 477 -24.66 2.86 12.82
N GLY A 478 -25.93 3.18 12.55
CA GLY A 478 -26.81 3.90 13.47
C GLY A 478 -27.07 3.16 14.78
N GLU A 479 -27.15 1.82 14.75
CA GLU A 479 -27.37 0.99 15.96
C GLU A 479 -26.27 1.17 17.02
N ILE A 480 -25.04 1.47 16.60
CA ILE A 480 -23.91 1.69 17.50
C ILE A 480 -23.64 3.17 17.80
N GLY A 481 -24.55 4.07 17.39
CA GLY A 481 -24.46 5.51 17.62
C GLY A 481 -23.42 6.23 16.76
N GLU A 482 -22.90 5.57 15.73
CA GLU A 482 -22.00 6.16 14.75
C GLU A 482 -22.78 6.80 13.60
N LYS A 483 -22.12 7.59 12.76
CA LYS A 483 -22.77 8.34 11.68
C LYS A 483 -22.14 8.07 10.33
N VAL A 484 -22.98 7.79 9.35
CA VAL A 484 -22.62 7.86 7.93
C VAL A 484 -22.93 9.25 7.38
N ALA A 485 -22.33 9.61 6.25
CA ALA A 485 -22.68 10.84 5.55
C ALA A 485 -24.22 10.89 5.30
N PRO A 486 -24.91 11.99 5.64
CA PRO A 486 -26.35 12.11 5.44
C PRO A 486 -26.70 11.85 3.98
N SER A 487 -27.56 10.87 3.74
CA SER A 487 -27.88 10.40 2.39
C SER A 487 -29.29 9.85 2.27
N GLU A 488 -29.83 9.85 1.07
CA GLU A 488 -31.10 9.24 0.76
C GLU A 488 -31.02 8.46 -0.57
N ALA A 489 -31.58 7.25 -0.58
CA ALA A 489 -31.75 6.46 -1.80
C ALA A 489 -33.02 6.90 -2.53
N VAL A 490 -32.89 7.14 -3.84
CA VAL A 490 -33.93 7.67 -4.72
C VAL A 490 -34.00 6.82 -5.99
N TYR A 491 -35.20 6.69 -6.55
CA TYR A 491 -35.50 5.84 -7.71
C TYR A 491 -36.00 6.62 -8.92
N SER A 492 -36.09 7.95 -8.80
CA SER A 492 -36.51 8.84 -9.86
C SER A 492 -35.78 10.18 -9.79
N ILE A 493 -35.72 10.90 -10.91
CA ILE A 493 -35.13 12.25 -10.96
C ILE A 493 -35.88 13.20 -10.00
N ALA A 494 -37.20 13.07 -9.87
CA ALA A 494 -38.00 13.91 -8.98
C ALA A 494 -37.63 13.68 -7.50
N GLU A 495 -37.48 12.42 -7.08
CA GLU A 495 -37.01 12.08 -5.74
C GLU A 495 -35.61 12.61 -5.48
N ALA A 496 -34.69 12.51 -6.44
CA ALA A 496 -33.33 13.04 -6.34
C ALA A 496 -33.32 14.55 -6.03
N LEU A 497 -34.11 15.34 -6.77
CA LEU A 497 -34.20 16.78 -6.57
C LEU A 497 -34.80 17.13 -5.19
N ASN A 498 -35.87 16.45 -4.79
CA ASN A 498 -36.50 16.66 -3.48
C ASN A 498 -35.56 16.29 -2.31
N SER A 499 -34.76 15.24 -2.50
CA SER A 499 -33.75 14.81 -1.54
C SER A 499 -32.67 15.88 -1.37
N ALA A 500 -32.16 16.42 -2.47
CA ALA A 500 -31.15 17.47 -2.43
C ALA A 500 -31.65 18.78 -1.81
N GLU A 501 -32.94 19.10 -1.92
CA GLU A 501 -33.54 20.24 -1.20
C GLU A 501 -33.55 20.03 0.32
N ARG A 502 -33.72 18.79 0.79
CA ARG A 502 -33.65 18.45 2.23
C ARG A 502 -32.22 18.42 2.76
N LEU A 503 -31.31 17.80 2.00
CA LEU A 503 -29.90 17.65 2.37
C LEU A 503 -29.12 18.97 2.25
N GLY A 504 -29.57 19.85 1.36
CA GLY A 504 -28.92 21.11 1.01
C GLY A 504 -27.79 20.92 0.00
N TYR A 505 -27.73 21.79 -1.02
CA TYR A 505 -26.63 21.82 -1.97
C TYR A 505 -25.34 22.39 -1.34
N PRO A 506 -24.14 21.96 -1.79
CA PRO A 506 -23.91 20.94 -2.81
C PRO A 506 -24.19 19.50 -2.31
N VAL A 507 -24.60 18.63 -3.22
CA VAL A 507 -24.83 17.20 -2.98
C VAL A 507 -23.98 16.35 -3.92
N MET A 508 -23.75 15.09 -3.56
CA MET A 508 -23.15 14.08 -4.42
C MET A 508 -24.22 13.08 -4.85
N ALA A 509 -24.32 12.80 -6.14
CA ALA A 509 -25.16 11.75 -6.69
C ALA A 509 -24.28 10.53 -7.00
N ARG A 510 -24.72 9.32 -6.65
CA ARG A 510 -24.01 8.05 -6.93
C ARG A 510 -24.96 6.94 -7.36
N ALA A 511 -24.59 6.13 -8.34
CA ALA A 511 -25.39 4.97 -8.73
C ALA A 511 -25.25 3.83 -7.70
N GLY A 512 -26.38 3.23 -7.28
CA GLY A 512 -26.38 2.06 -6.38
C GLY A 512 -25.78 0.81 -7.04
N PHE A 513 -25.21 -0.10 -6.23
CA PHE A 513 -24.57 -1.36 -6.64
C PHE A 513 -23.46 -1.24 -7.70
N SER A 514 -22.74 -0.12 -7.70
CA SER A 514 -21.67 0.17 -8.66
C SER A 514 -20.31 0.34 -7.98
N LEU A 515 -19.22 0.01 -8.69
CA LEU A 515 -17.84 0.08 -8.18
C LEU A 515 -17.14 1.36 -8.63
N GLY A 516 -16.18 1.83 -7.82
CA GLY A 516 -15.24 2.89 -8.21
C GLY A 516 -15.92 4.17 -8.68
N GLY A 517 -17.09 4.48 -8.10
CA GLY A 517 -17.87 5.68 -8.39
C GLY A 517 -18.51 5.77 -9.77
N LEU A 518 -18.77 4.65 -10.46
CA LEU A 518 -19.44 4.68 -11.77
C LEU A 518 -20.79 5.43 -11.70
N GLY A 519 -20.99 6.44 -12.55
CA GLY A 519 -22.21 7.26 -12.54
C GLY A 519 -22.32 8.21 -11.35
N SER A 520 -21.21 8.47 -10.63
CA SER A 520 -21.17 9.46 -9.55
C SER A 520 -20.76 10.86 -10.02
N GLY A 521 -21.23 11.88 -9.31
CA GLY A 521 -20.83 13.28 -9.54
C GLY A 521 -21.36 14.23 -8.48
N PHE A 522 -20.75 15.42 -8.40
CA PHE A 522 -21.20 16.50 -7.52
C PHE A 522 -22.14 17.44 -8.26
N ALA A 523 -23.20 17.85 -7.58
CA ALA A 523 -24.10 18.89 -8.04
C ALA A 523 -24.13 20.04 -7.03
N ASN A 524 -23.84 21.24 -7.50
CA ASN A 524 -23.94 22.47 -6.69
C ASN A 524 -25.33 23.12 -6.78
N ASN A 525 -26.15 22.68 -7.73
CA ASN A 525 -27.48 23.21 -8.00
C ASN A 525 -28.39 22.13 -8.62
N ARG A 526 -29.65 22.51 -8.80
CA ARG A 526 -30.74 21.65 -9.30
C ARG A 526 -30.48 21.16 -10.72
N GLU A 527 -29.94 22.01 -11.57
CA GLU A 527 -29.69 21.73 -12.99
C GLU A 527 -28.58 20.69 -13.16
N GLU A 528 -27.48 20.84 -12.42
CA GLU A 528 -26.38 19.86 -12.38
C GLU A 528 -26.87 18.49 -11.88
N LEU A 529 -27.69 18.46 -10.82
CA LEU A 529 -28.20 17.21 -10.28
C LEU A 529 -29.13 16.49 -11.26
N LYS A 530 -29.96 17.23 -11.98
CA LYS A 530 -30.87 16.66 -12.99
C LYS A 530 -30.10 15.95 -14.09
N ALA A 531 -29.02 16.56 -14.60
CA ALA A 531 -28.17 15.96 -15.62
C ALA A 531 -27.51 14.66 -15.12
N LEU A 532 -26.94 14.69 -13.91
CA LEU A 532 -26.32 13.53 -13.29
C LEU A 532 -27.32 12.40 -13.04
N ALA A 533 -28.49 12.70 -12.47
CA ALA A 533 -29.52 11.71 -12.17
C ALA A 533 -30.05 11.04 -13.44
N GLN A 534 -30.21 11.79 -14.54
CA GLN A 534 -30.66 11.25 -15.81
C GLN A 534 -29.63 10.28 -16.42
N GLN A 535 -28.35 10.60 -16.29
CA GLN A 535 -27.27 9.72 -16.76
C GLN A 535 -27.16 8.46 -15.87
N ALA A 536 -27.20 8.62 -14.55
CA ALA A 536 -27.03 7.51 -13.62
C ALA A 536 -28.20 6.51 -13.65
N LEU A 537 -29.44 7.00 -13.69
CA LEU A 537 -30.64 6.15 -13.71
C LEU A 537 -30.82 5.38 -15.04
N ALA A 538 -30.08 5.73 -16.09
CA ALA A 538 -30.03 4.95 -17.33
C ALA A 538 -29.22 3.64 -17.17
N HIS A 539 -28.34 3.58 -16.16
CA HIS A 539 -27.43 2.45 -15.92
C HIS A 539 -27.70 1.71 -14.60
N SER A 540 -28.42 2.33 -13.66
CA SER A 540 -28.82 1.72 -12.38
C SER A 540 -30.26 2.07 -12.03
N ASN A 541 -30.98 1.13 -11.42
CA ASN A 541 -32.35 1.36 -10.96
C ASN A 541 -32.42 2.23 -9.68
N GLN A 542 -31.28 2.55 -9.07
CA GLN A 542 -31.20 3.29 -7.81
C GLN A 542 -30.08 4.33 -7.88
N LEU A 543 -30.37 5.54 -7.39
CA LEU A 543 -29.39 6.61 -7.20
C LEU A 543 -29.37 6.99 -5.71
N ILE A 544 -28.21 7.38 -5.20
CA ILE A 544 -28.02 7.83 -3.82
C ILE A 544 -27.60 9.30 -3.86
N ILE A 545 -28.31 10.15 -3.11
CA ILE A 545 -27.98 11.56 -2.94
C ILE A 545 -27.37 11.74 -1.56
N ASP A 546 -26.11 12.15 -1.50
CA ASP A 546 -25.38 12.42 -0.26
C ASP A 546 -25.15 13.93 -0.06
N LYS A 547 -25.13 14.38 1.19
CA LYS A 547 -24.60 15.70 1.54
C LYS A 547 -23.13 15.77 1.11
N SER A 548 -22.75 16.82 0.38
CA SER A 548 -21.36 17.00 -0.03
C SER A 548 -20.48 17.33 1.18
N LEU A 549 -19.45 16.52 1.38
CA LEU A 549 -18.36 16.73 2.34
C LEU A 549 -17.07 17.18 1.61
N LYS A 550 -17.21 17.76 0.41
CA LYS A 550 -16.09 18.15 -0.45
C LYS A 550 -15.11 19.07 0.30
N GLY A 551 -13.82 18.76 0.23
CA GLY A 551 -12.77 19.51 0.91
C GLY A 551 -12.46 19.05 2.34
N TRP A 552 -13.18 18.05 2.87
CA TRP A 552 -12.83 17.40 4.14
C TRP A 552 -11.61 16.49 3.95
N LYS A 553 -10.88 16.22 5.04
CA LYS A 553 -9.77 15.26 5.03
C LYS A 553 -10.34 13.87 4.82
N GLU A 554 -9.78 13.11 3.90
CA GLU A 554 -10.15 11.71 3.69
C GLU A 554 -9.06 10.82 4.30
N VAL A 555 -9.47 9.92 5.21
CA VAL A 555 -8.57 9.09 6.01
C VAL A 555 -9.05 7.65 5.95
N GLU A 556 -8.14 6.71 5.76
CA GLU A 556 -8.45 5.28 5.67
C GLU A 556 -7.72 4.48 6.75
N TYR A 557 -8.33 3.39 7.22
CA TYR A 557 -7.71 2.42 8.11
C TYR A 557 -7.88 1.00 7.57
N GLU A 558 -6.79 0.24 7.60
CA GLU A 558 -6.81 -1.21 7.39
C GLU A 558 -6.93 -1.92 8.74
N VAL A 559 -7.99 -2.70 8.89
CA VAL A 559 -8.36 -3.35 10.15
C VAL A 559 -8.33 -4.86 9.97
N VAL A 560 -7.74 -5.57 10.93
CA VAL A 560 -7.71 -7.03 10.96
C VAL A 560 -8.41 -7.51 12.22
N ARG A 561 -9.33 -8.47 12.06
CA ARG A 561 -10.08 -9.07 13.17
C ARG A 561 -10.13 -10.58 13.04
N ASP A 562 -9.81 -11.29 14.12
CA ASP A 562 -9.96 -12.74 14.18
C ASP A 562 -11.33 -13.19 14.74
N ALA A 563 -11.57 -14.50 14.70
CA ALA A 563 -12.81 -15.09 15.21
C ALA A 563 -12.96 -15.00 16.75
N PHE A 564 -11.90 -14.63 17.48
CA PHE A 564 -11.83 -14.53 18.93
C PHE A 564 -11.87 -13.07 19.43
N ASP A 565 -12.21 -12.14 18.51
CA ASP A 565 -12.39 -10.72 18.77
C ASP A 565 -11.10 -9.96 19.13
N ASN A 566 -9.93 -10.52 18.80
CA ASN A 566 -8.71 -9.73 18.69
C ASN A 566 -8.84 -8.87 17.43
N CYS A 567 -8.68 -7.56 17.57
CA CYS A 567 -8.94 -6.59 16.51
C CYS A 567 -7.90 -5.47 16.57
N ILE A 568 -7.19 -5.23 15.48
CA ILE A 568 -6.04 -4.30 15.38
C ILE A 568 -6.16 -3.45 14.12
N THR A 569 -5.56 -2.25 14.14
CA THR A 569 -5.44 -1.40 12.95
C THR A 569 -4.02 -1.43 12.41
N VAL A 570 -3.83 -2.07 11.24
CA VAL A 570 -2.50 -2.39 10.69
C VAL A 570 -1.88 -1.20 9.96
N CYS A 571 -2.69 -0.39 9.27
CA CYS A 571 -2.20 0.76 8.54
C CYS A 571 -3.25 1.86 8.57
N ASN A 572 -2.78 3.10 8.56
CA ASN A 572 -3.62 4.26 8.36
C ASN A 572 -3.05 5.13 7.24
N MET A 573 -3.94 5.69 6.43
CA MET A 573 -3.60 6.44 5.22
C MET A 573 -4.34 7.78 5.25
N GLU A 574 -3.67 8.83 4.78
CA GLU A 574 -4.25 10.15 4.60
C GLU A 574 -4.16 10.55 3.13
N ASN A 575 -5.28 10.96 2.55
CA ASN A 575 -5.29 11.48 1.19
C ASN A 575 -4.78 12.92 1.20
N LEU A 576 -3.79 13.19 0.35
CA LEU A 576 -3.31 14.55 0.08
C LEU A 576 -4.39 15.35 -0.65
N ASP A 577 -5.01 14.70 -1.62
CA ASP A 577 -6.20 15.21 -2.29
C ASP A 577 -7.41 15.08 -1.34
N PRO A 578 -8.15 16.17 -1.06
CA PRO A 578 -9.26 16.13 -0.12
C PRO A 578 -10.48 15.42 -0.73
N LEU A 579 -11.45 15.06 0.13
CA LEU A 579 -12.64 14.33 -0.26
C LEU A 579 -13.35 15.00 -1.46
N GLY A 580 -13.71 14.18 -2.43
CA GLY A 580 -14.28 14.56 -3.72
C GLY A 580 -13.47 14.01 -4.90
N ILE A 581 -12.25 13.56 -4.63
CA ILE A 581 -11.43 12.73 -5.51
C ILE A 581 -11.39 11.34 -4.86
N HIS A 582 -11.71 10.29 -5.63
CA HIS A 582 -11.75 8.93 -5.12
C HIS A 582 -10.36 8.51 -4.60
N THR A 583 -10.26 7.74 -3.52
CA THR A 583 -8.99 7.25 -2.94
C THR A 583 -8.03 6.66 -3.98
N GLY A 584 -8.54 5.79 -4.87
CA GLY A 584 -7.81 5.27 -6.04
C GLY A 584 -7.26 6.32 -7.03
N GLU A 585 -7.86 7.51 -7.14
CA GLU A 585 -7.41 8.67 -7.93
C GLU A 585 -6.58 9.68 -7.12
N SER A 586 -6.53 9.54 -5.80
CA SER A 586 -5.85 10.47 -4.90
C SER A 586 -4.37 10.13 -4.75
N ILE A 587 -3.56 11.15 -4.52
CA ILE A 587 -2.25 10.97 -3.88
C ILE A 587 -2.49 10.63 -2.41
N VAL A 588 -1.84 9.57 -1.92
CA VAL A 588 -2.06 9.04 -0.56
C VAL A 588 -0.73 8.94 0.18
N VAL A 589 -0.73 9.27 1.47
CA VAL A 589 0.44 9.13 2.35
C VAL A 589 0.18 8.17 3.50
N ALA A 590 1.20 7.39 3.87
CA ALA A 590 1.18 6.51 5.03
C ALA A 590 2.46 6.68 5.88
N PRO A 591 2.36 6.82 7.21
CA PRO A 591 1.11 7.02 7.98
C PRO A 591 0.47 8.41 7.69
N SER A 592 -0.68 8.72 8.31
CA SER A 592 -1.23 10.08 8.30
C SER A 592 -0.26 11.11 8.91
N GLN A 593 -0.18 12.31 8.33
CA GLN A 593 0.75 13.37 8.73
C GLN A 593 0.10 14.49 9.55
N THR A 594 -1.19 14.76 9.35
CA THR A 594 -1.84 15.98 9.87
C THR A 594 -2.90 15.73 10.94
N LEU A 595 -2.97 14.49 11.47
CA LEU A 595 -3.89 14.10 12.54
C LEU A 595 -3.23 14.23 13.91
N SER A 596 -3.94 14.84 14.86
CA SER A 596 -3.57 14.81 16.26
C SER A 596 -3.80 13.41 16.88
N ASN A 597 -3.15 13.11 18.01
CA ASN A 597 -3.38 11.84 18.75
C ASN A 597 -4.88 11.57 19.03
N LYS A 598 -5.65 12.63 19.28
CA LYS A 598 -7.08 12.51 19.59
C LYS A 598 -7.89 12.15 18.34
N GLU A 599 -7.63 12.82 17.21
CA GLU A 599 -8.30 12.49 15.94
C GLU A 599 -7.92 11.08 15.48
N TYR A 600 -6.64 10.73 15.54
CA TYR A 600 -6.15 9.38 15.22
C TYR A 600 -6.86 8.30 16.04
N ASN A 601 -6.81 8.39 17.38
CA ASN A 601 -7.38 7.35 18.23
C ASN A 601 -8.92 7.35 18.25
N MET A 602 -9.56 8.49 17.97
CA MET A 602 -11.00 8.55 17.74
C MET A 602 -11.38 7.71 16.53
N LEU A 603 -10.74 7.95 15.37
CA LEU A 603 -11.01 7.19 14.15
C LEU A 603 -10.62 5.71 14.31
N ARG A 604 -9.46 5.41 14.90
CA ARG A 604 -9.02 4.03 15.22
C ARG A 604 -10.05 3.29 16.08
N THR A 605 -10.51 3.91 17.17
CA THR A 605 -11.48 3.27 18.09
C THR A 605 -12.81 3.03 17.38
N THR A 606 -13.26 3.98 16.57
CA THR A 606 -14.45 3.83 15.74
C THR A 606 -14.28 2.70 14.73
N ALA A 607 -13.11 2.57 14.10
CA ALA A 607 -12.82 1.47 13.17
C ALA A 607 -13.01 0.12 13.85
N ILE A 608 -12.33 -0.11 14.98
CA ILE A 608 -12.45 -1.36 15.75
C ILE A 608 -13.90 -1.62 16.15
N LYS A 609 -14.63 -0.60 16.63
CA LYS A 609 -16.04 -0.70 17.03
C LYS A 609 -16.94 -1.12 15.87
N VAL A 610 -16.79 -0.49 14.71
CA VAL A 610 -17.58 -0.76 13.50
C VAL A 610 -17.30 -2.17 12.97
N ILE A 611 -16.04 -2.56 12.85
CA ILE A 611 -15.64 -3.87 12.32
C ILE A 611 -16.09 -5.01 13.24
N ARG A 612 -16.03 -4.82 14.56
CA ARG A 612 -16.64 -5.75 15.53
C ARG A 612 -18.14 -5.88 15.35
N HIS A 613 -18.84 -4.78 15.12
CA HIS A 613 -20.29 -4.76 14.96
C HIS A 613 -20.76 -5.54 13.72
N PHE A 614 -20.08 -5.38 12.58
CA PHE A 614 -20.34 -6.17 11.38
C PHE A 614 -19.89 -7.64 11.51
N GLY A 615 -19.07 -7.98 12.50
CA GLY A 615 -18.62 -9.37 12.71
C GLY A 615 -17.63 -9.86 11.65
N VAL A 616 -16.84 -8.96 11.08
CA VAL A 616 -15.79 -9.28 10.09
C VAL A 616 -14.77 -10.24 10.70
N VAL A 617 -14.32 -11.23 9.91
CA VAL A 617 -13.26 -12.18 10.29
C VAL A 617 -12.28 -12.27 9.13
N GLY A 618 -11.10 -11.68 9.30
CA GLY A 618 -10.13 -11.45 8.24
C GLY A 618 -9.70 -9.99 8.24
N GLU A 619 -9.68 -9.38 7.07
CA GLU A 619 -9.28 -7.98 6.86
C GLU A 619 -10.46 -7.17 6.31
N CYS A 620 -10.41 -5.86 6.53
CA CYS A 620 -11.29 -4.89 5.90
C CYS A 620 -10.67 -3.48 5.92
N ASN A 621 -11.08 -2.67 4.95
CA ASN A 621 -10.78 -1.24 4.86
C ASN A 621 -11.99 -0.41 5.33
N ILE A 622 -11.74 0.68 6.07
CA ILE A 622 -12.76 1.66 6.46
C ILE A 622 -12.29 3.09 6.13
N GLN A 623 -13.19 3.91 5.60
CA GLN A 623 -12.89 5.27 5.14
C GLN A 623 -13.70 6.32 5.90
N TYR A 624 -13.06 7.45 6.18
CA TYR A 624 -13.61 8.56 6.94
C TYR A 624 -13.47 9.87 6.18
N ALA A 625 -14.47 10.74 6.34
CA ALA A 625 -14.33 12.17 6.10
C ALA A 625 -14.21 12.88 7.45
N LEU A 626 -13.05 13.50 7.72
CA LEU A 626 -12.78 14.29 8.92
C LEU A 626 -12.80 15.79 8.60
N CYS A 627 -13.52 16.56 9.41
CA CYS A 627 -13.58 18.00 9.27
C CYS A 627 -12.19 18.61 9.51
N PRO A 628 -11.69 19.50 8.64
CA PRO A 628 -10.37 20.13 8.82
C PRO A 628 -10.34 21.15 9.98
N HIS A 629 -11.49 21.47 10.59
CA HIS A 629 -11.63 22.54 11.59
C HIS A 629 -12.27 22.08 12.90
N THR A 630 -12.70 20.83 13.00
CA THR A 630 -13.34 20.26 14.20
C THR A 630 -13.04 18.76 14.30
N GLU A 631 -13.45 18.11 15.39
CA GLU A 631 -13.37 16.64 15.53
C GLU A 631 -14.57 15.91 14.88
N GLU A 632 -15.42 16.63 14.13
CA GLU A 632 -16.57 16.01 13.45
C GLU A 632 -16.09 15.13 12.30
N TYR A 633 -16.60 13.90 12.23
CA TYR A 633 -16.32 12.98 11.14
C TYR A 633 -17.59 12.24 10.71
N TYR A 634 -17.53 11.68 9.50
CA TYR A 634 -18.51 10.74 8.98
C TYR A 634 -17.81 9.51 8.44
N ILE A 635 -18.41 8.34 8.66
CA ILE A 635 -17.99 7.10 8.00
C ILE A 635 -18.48 7.15 6.56
N ILE A 636 -17.55 6.98 5.61
CA ILE A 636 -17.87 6.97 4.18
C ILE A 636 -18.25 5.57 3.75
N GLU A 637 -17.41 4.56 3.97
CA GLU A 637 -17.70 3.17 3.62
C GLU A 637 -16.82 2.18 4.39
N VAL A 638 -17.22 0.90 4.35
CA VAL A 638 -16.45 -0.24 4.82
C VAL A 638 -16.39 -1.27 3.70
N ASN A 639 -15.18 -1.66 3.30
CA ASN A 639 -14.94 -2.71 2.33
C ASN A 639 -14.54 -3.98 3.07
N ALA A 640 -15.46 -4.92 3.26
CA ALA A 640 -15.25 -6.18 4.01
C ALA A 640 -14.53 -7.26 3.17
N ARG A 641 -13.52 -6.84 2.40
CA ARG A 641 -12.70 -7.67 1.51
C ARG A 641 -11.35 -6.98 1.30
N LEU A 642 -10.40 -7.76 0.78
CA LEU A 642 -9.15 -7.19 0.30
C LEU A 642 -9.43 -6.18 -0.83
N SER A 643 -8.56 -5.20 -0.90
CA SER A 643 -8.71 -3.99 -1.73
C SER A 643 -7.34 -3.53 -2.25
N ARG A 644 -7.33 -2.51 -3.12
CA ARG A 644 -6.09 -1.84 -3.51
C ARG A 644 -5.39 -1.21 -2.29
N SER A 645 -6.17 -0.57 -1.41
CA SER A 645 -5.67 -0.02 -0.14
C SER A 645 -5.00 -1.08 0.73
N SER A 646 -5.53 -2.32 0.77
CA SER A 646 -4.91 -3.43 1.50
C SER A 646 -3.57 -3.89 0.90
N ALA A 647 -3.43 -3.89 -0.42
CA ALA A 647 -2.16 -4.22 -1.08
C ALA A 647 -1.13 -3.12 -0.79
N LEU A 648 -1.50 -1.86 -0.97
CA LEU A 648 -0.68 -0.70 -0.63
C LEU A 648 -0.23 -0.74 0.83
N ALA A 649 -1.15 -0.95 1.78
CA ALA A 649 -0.84 -1.07 3.20
C ALA A 649 0.10 -2.23 3.51
N SER A 650 -0.05 -3.37 2.84
CA SER A 650 0.85 -4.51 3.00
C SER A 650 2.27 -4.16 2.60
N LYS A 651 2.44 -3.46 1.47
CA LYS A 651 3.77 -3.01 1.00
C LYS A 651 4.32 -1.86 1.85
N ALA A 652 3.49 -0.92 2.29
CA ALA A 652 3.91 0.22 3.09
C ALA A 652 4.42 -0.21 4.48
N THR A 653 3.76 -1.20 5.09
CA THR A 653 4.06 -1.64 6.46
C THR A 653 5.01 -2.83 6.52
N GLY A 654 5.05 -3.67 5.47
CA GLY A 654 5.66 -5.01 5.51
C GLY A 654 4.74 -6.09 6.11
N TYR A 655 3.52 -5.74 6.54
CA TYR A 655 2.55 -6.65 7.14
C TYR A 655 1.72 -7.36 6.06
N PRO A 656 1.76 -8.70 5.93
CA PRO A 656 1.12 -9.40 4.82
C PRO A 656 -0.38 -9.65 5.07
N LEU A 657 -1.21 -8.61 4.88
CA LEU A 657 -2.66 -8.62 5.21
C LEU A 657 -3.42 -9.80 4.62
N ALA A 658 -3.23 -10.09 3.34
CA ALA A 658 -3.91 -11.20 2.66
C ALA A 658 -3.54 -12.58 3.23
N TYR A 659 -2.26 -12.79 3.55
CA TYR A 659 -1.78 -14.03 4.18
C TYR A 659 -2.39 -14.21 5.57
N VAL A 660 -2.38 -13.16 6.38
CA VAL A 660 -2.98 -13.17 7.73
C VAL A 660 -4.49 -13.42 7.63
N ALA A 661 -5.21 -12.70 6.77
CA ALA A 661 -6.65 -12.88 6.56
C ALA A 661 -7.00 -14.32 6.16
N ALA A 662 -6.18 -14.97 5.33
CA ALA A 662 -6.38 -16.36 4.95
C ALA A 662 -6.19 -17.32 6.15
N LYS A 663 -5.20 -17.11 7.02
CA LYS A 663 -5.05 -17.89 8.27
C LYS A 663 -6.22 -17.66 9.23
N LEU A 664 -6.68 -16.42 9.39
CA LEU A 664 -7.84 -16.08 10.22
C LEU A 664 -9.13 -16.75 9.73
N SER A 665 -9.30 -16.87 8.41
CA SER A 665 -10.46 -17.57 7.82
C SER A 665 -10.57 -19.06 8.22
N LEU A 666 -9.46 -19.65 8.68
CA LEU A 666 -9.39 -21.02 9.18
C LEU A 666 -9.66 -21.14 10.69
N GLY A 667 -9.90 -20.02 11.37
CA GLY A 667 -10.09 -19.98 12.83
C GLY A 667 -8.78 -19.98 13.64
N ILE A 668 -7.66 -19.61 13.03
CA ILE A 668 -6.39 -19.41 13.74
C ILE A 668 -6.43 -18.02 14.41
N PRO A 669 -6.16 -17.89 15.72
CA PRO A 669 -6.09 -16.59 16.39
C PRO A 669 -4.94 -15.72 15.89
N LEU A 670 -5.12 -14.40 15.89
CA LEU A 670 -4.06 -13.43 15.55
C LEU A 670 -2.76 -13.65 16.35
N PRO A 671 -2.80 -13.86 17.69
CA PRO A 671 -1.59 -14.08 18.48
C PRO A 671 -0.77 -15.30 18.07
N ASP A 672 -1.41 -16.31 17.49
CA ASP A 672 -0.76 -17.58 17.12
C ASP A 672 -0.11 -17.54 15.73
N ILE A 673 -0.38 -16.48 14.95
CA ILE A 673 0.27 -16.23 13.66
C ILE A 673 1.59 -15.50 13.92
N ARG A 674 2.69 -15.99 13.35
CA ARG A 674 4.01 -15.34 13.47
C ARG A 674 4.14 -14.17 12.50
N ASN A 675 4.83 -13.12 12.93
CA ASN A 675 5.31 -12.08 12.04
C ASN A 675 6.49 -12.62 11.22
N SER A 676 6.33 -12.74 9.90
CA SER A 676 7.36 -13.24 8.97
C SER A 676 8.57 -12.31 8.86
N VAL A 677 8.40 -11.01 9.10
CA VAL A 677 9.48 -10.01 8.98
C VAL A 677 10.48 -10.14 10.12
N THR A 678 10.00 -10.20 11.37
CA THR A 678 10.86 -10.32 12.56
C THR A 678 11.20 -11.79 12.89
N GLY A 679 10.35 -12.74 12.51
CA GLY A 679 10.48 -14.17 12.81
C GLY A 679 10.26 -14.56 14.28
N VAL A 680 10.29 -13.60 15.21
CA VAL A 680 10.22 -13.82 16.66
C VAL A 680 8.97 -13.23 17.32
N THR A 681 8.29 -12.27 16.68
CA THR A 681 7.07 -11.65 17.21
C THR A 681 5.81 -12.25 16.60
N THR A 682 4.66 -11.91 17.18
CA THR A 682 3.33 -12.28 16.65
C THR A 682 2.87 -11.32 15.56
N ALA A 683 1.91 -11.73 14.72
CA ALA A 683 1.17 -10.86 13.81
C ALA A 683 0.10 -10.02 14.54
N CYS A 684 -0.16 -10.26 15.82
CA CYS A 684 -1.07 -9.43 16.61
C CYS A 684 -0.39 -8.15 17.10
N PHE A 685 -0.12 -7.18 16.22
CA PHE A 685 0.45 -5.87 16.57
C PHE A 685 0.07 -4.82 15.52
N GLU A 686 0.22 -3.54 15.86
CA GLU A 686 0.04 -2.43 14.92
C GLU A 686 1.42 -1.93 14.44
N PRO A 687 1.75 -2.03 13.14
CA PRO A 687 3.04 -1.60 12.61
C PRO A 687 3.44 -0.16 12.97
N SER A 688 4.73 0.02 13.23
CA SER A 688 5.36 1.33 13.42
C SER A 688 6.33 1.60 12.28
N LEU A 689 6.12 2.71 11.56
CA LEU A 689 6.96 3.12 10.44
C LEU A 689 7.97 4.18 10.93
N ASP A 690 9.21 4.10 10.50
CA ASP A 690 10.26 5.13 10.69
C ASP A 690 10.65 5.81 9.36
N TYR A 691 9.69 5.80 8.44
CA TYR A 691 9.71 6.38 7.09
C TYR A 691 8.30 6.82 6.69
N CYS A 692 8.21 7.60 5.62
CA CYS A 692 6.99 8.05 4.99
C CYS A 692 6.83 7.38 3.62
N VAL A 693 5.62 6.94 3.33
CA VAL A 693 5.24 6.33 2.05
C VAL A 693 4.33 7.28 1.30
N VAL A 694 4.55 7.44 0.01
CA VAL A 694 3.70 8.21 -0.90
C VAL A 694 3.25 7.32 -2.05
N LYS A 695 1.93 7.22 -2.25
CA LYS A 695 1.32 6.58 -3.42
C LYS A 695 0.78 7.63 -4.38
N ILE A 696 1.03 7.45 -5.67
CA ILE A 696 0.47 8.29 -6.74
C ILE A 696 -0.16 7.40 -7.82
N PRO A 697 -1.39 7.67 -8.27
CA PRO A 697 -2.00 6.93 -9.37
C PRO A 697 -1.32 7.20 -10.71
N ARG A 698 -1.46 6.26 -11.65
CA ARG A 698 -1.05 6.39 -13.05
C ARG A 698 -2.28 6.56 -13.93
N TRP A 699 -2.21 7.50 -14.87
CA TRP A 699 -3.26 7.78 -15.85
C TRP A 699 -2.73 7.73 -17.28
N ASP A 700 -3.54 7.19 -18.19
CA ASP A 700 -3.27 7.17 -19.64
C ASP A 700 -4.36 7.90 -20.46
N LEU A 701 -4.97 8.94 -19.86
CA LEU A 701 -6.10 9.66 -20.47
C LEU A 701 -5.77 10.31 -21.81
N THR A 702 -4.49 10.56 -22.11
CA THR A 702 -4.05 11.13 -23.38
C THR A 702 -4.28 10.22 -24.59
N LYS A 703 -4.39 8.90 -24.37
CA LYS A 703 -4.73 7.91 -25.43
C LYS A 703 -6.17 8.06 -25.91
N PHE A 704 -7.02 8.75 -25.15
CA PHE A 704 -8.44 8.90 -25.44
C PHE A 704 -8.79 10.37 -25.72
N THR A 705 -8.81 10.74 -27.01
CA THR A 705 -8.93 12.15 -27.46
C THR A 705 -10.16 12.89 -26.92
N ARG A 706 -11.29 12.20 -26.75
CA ARG A 706 -12.57 12.78 -26.33
C ARG A 706 -12.88 12.58 -24.83
N VAL A 707 -12.01 11.92 -24.07
CA VAL A 707 -12.25 11.64 -22.65
C VAL A 707 -12.01 12.89 -21.81
N ASN A 708 -12.90 13.10 -20.83
CA ASN A 708 -12.73 14.16 -19.84
C ASN A 708 -11.54 13.87 -18.92
N LYS A 709 -10.61 14.82 -18.82
CA LYS A 709 -9.39 14.76 -17.99
C LYS A 709 -9.60 15.10 -16.52
N ASN A 710 -10.77 15.62 -16.16
CA ASN A 710 -11.09 15.91 -14.77
C ASN A 710 -11.17 14.60 -13.99
N ILE A 711 -10.54 14.56 -12.82
CA ILE A 711 -10.62 13.48 -11.86
C ILE A 711 -11.64 13.85 -10.75
N GLY A 712 -12.17 12.85 -10.06
CA GLY A 712 -13.23 13.07 -9.07
C GLY A 712 -13.60 11.75 -8.38
N SER A 713 -14.86 11.58 -8.03
CA SER A 713 -15.35 10.41 -7.31
C SER A 713 -15.37 9.11 -8.13
N SER A 714 -15.16 9.17 -9.45
CA SER A 714 -15.09 8.00 -10.33
C SER A 714 -13.65 7.74 -10.79
N MET A 715 -13.20 6.49 -10.61
CA MET A 715 -11.85 6.05 -10.97
C MET A 715 -11.61 5.99 -12.48
N LYS A 716 -10.42 6.46 -12.89
CA LYS A 716 -9.90 6.46 -14.28
C LYS A 716 -8.42 6.06 -14.37
N SER A 717 -7.72 6.00 -13.26
CA SER A 717 -6.34 5.53 -13.15
C SER A 717 -6.25 4.05 -13.55
N VAL A 718 -5.14 3.69 -14.19
CA VAL A 718 -4.86 2.37 -14.77
C VAL A 718 -3.83 1.56 -13.96
N GLY A 719 -3.22 2.20 -12.97
CA GLY A 719 -2.24 1.59 -12.06
C GLY A 719 -1.80 2.60 -11.00
N GLU A 720 -0.81 2.24 -10.20
CA GLU A 720 -0.26 3.11 -9.17
C GLU A 720 1.20 2.80 -8.84
N VAL A 721 1.85 3.75 -8.19
CA VAL A 721 3.22 3.62 -7.69
C VAL A 721 3.25 3.86 -6.21
N MET A 722 4.26 3.29 -5.54
CA MET A 722 4.55 3.58 -4.14
C MET A 722 6.03 3.98 -4.03
N ALA A 723 6.32 5.05 -3.31
CA ALA A 723 7.68 5.47 -3.01
C ALA A 723 7.88 5.63 -1.52
N ILE A 724 9.12 5.36 -1.07
CA ILE A 724 9.49 5.39 0.34
C ILE A 724 10.66 6.37 0.52
N GLY A 725 10.56 7.18 1.57
CA GLY A 725 11.58 8.14 1.97
C GLY A 725 11.46 8.47 3.45
N ARG A 726 12.52 9.00 4.06
CA ARG A 726 12.45 9.47 5.46
C ARG A 726 12.08 10.94 5.58
N LYS A 727 11.86 11.58 4.43
CA LYS A 727 11.18 12.87 4.27
C LYS A 727 9.99 12.72 3.34
N PHE A 728 8.98 13.56 3.53
CA PHE A 728 7.85 13.60 2.60
C PHE A 728 8.32 14.02 1.21
N GLU A 729 9.18 15.05 1.11
CA GLU A 729 9.72 15.56 -0.15
C GLU A 729 10.47 14.48 -0.93
N GLU A 730 11.26 13.66 -0.23
CA GLU A 730 12.01 12.54 -0.82
C GLU A 730 11.07 11.51 -1.44
N ALA A 731 10.10 11.01 -0.65
CA ALA A 731 9.13 10.03 -1.12
C ALA A 731 8.26 10.59 -2.25
N PHE A 732 7.81 11.83 -2.12
CA PHE A 732 6.93 12.49 -3.09
C PHE A 732 7.60 12.70 -4.45
N GLN A 733 8.86 13.17 -4.49
CA GLN A 733 9.57 13.33 -5.76
C GLN A 733 9.91 12.00 -6.43
N LYS A 734 10.28 10.97 -5.66
CA LYS A 734 10.44 9.60 -6.19
C LYS A 734 9.15 9.08 -6.81
N ALA A 735 8.01 9.22 -6.11
CA ALA A 735 6.73 8.77 -6.63
C ALA A 735 6.37 9.46 -7.96
N LEU A 736 6.62 10.76 -8.09
CA LEU A 736 6.36 11.47 -9.35
C LEU A 736 7.18 10.93 -10.53
N ARG A 737 8.45 10.58 -10.31
CA ARG A 737 9.30 9.93 -11.34
C ARG A 737 8.84 8.52 -11.69
N MET A 738 8.39 7.77 -10.69
CA MET A 738 7.89 6.40 -10.87
C MET A 738 6.59 6.35 -11.71
N VAL A 739 5.75 7.39 -11.65
CA VAL A 739 4.49 7.49 -12.42
C VAL A 739 4.74 7.66 -13.92
N ASP A 740 5.78 8.40 -14.31
CA ASP A 740 6.05 8.71 -15.71
C ASP A 740 7.55 8.94 -15.92
N GLU A 741 8.21 8.11 -16.73
CA GLU A 741 9.65 8.23 -17.00
C GLU A 741 10.07 9.56 -17.64
N ASN A 742 9.12 10.31 -18.20
CA ASN A 742 9.38 11.63 -18.80
C ASN A 742 9.34 12.77 -17.78
N VAL A 743 8.92 12.49 -16.55
CA VAL A 743 8.83 13.47 -15.46
C VAL A 743 10.03 13.30 -14.55
N ASN A 744 10.76 14.39 -14.31
CA ASN A 744 11.95 14.36 -13.46
C ASN A 744 11.63 14.52 -11.97
N GLY A 745 10.41 14.94 -11.58
CA GLY A 745 9.96 15.12 -10.19
C GLY A 745 8.91 16.23 -10.10
N PHE A 746 8.91 17.02 -9.01
CA PHE A 746 7.96 18.13 -8.83
C PHE A 746 8.38 19.36 -9.64
N ASP A 747 8.17 19.29 -10.96
CA ASP A 747 8.69 20.25 -11.94
C ASP A 747 7.66 21.36 -12.28
N PRO A 748 7.99 22.64 -12.04
CA PRO A 748 7.09 23.77 -12.32
C PRO A 748 7.03 24.19 -13.81
N TYR A 749 7.83 23.59 -14.69
CA TYR A 749 7.93 23.96 -16.11
C TYR A 749 7.09 23.08 -17.04
N ILE A 750 6.51 21.99 -16.53
CA ILE A 750 5.66 21.06 -17.32
C ILE A 750 4.31 21.69 -17.68
N LYS A 751 3.73 22.47 -16.77
CA LYS A 751 2.44 23.14 -16.94
C LYS A 751 2.54 24.61 -16.54
N GLU A 752 1.59 25.40 -17.03
CA GLU A 752 1.41 26.77 -16.56
C GLU A 752 0.43 26.79 -15.38
N ALA A 753 0.65 27.71 -14.45
CA ALA A 753 -0.30 27.96 -13.36
C ALA A 753 -1.66 28.40 -13.92
N ARG A 754 -2.71 27.64 -13.58
CA ARG A 754 -4.10 27.89 -13.97
C ARG A 754 -5.03 27.59 -12.81
N GLU A 755 -5.73 28.61 -12.33
CA GLU A 755 -6.60 28.48 -11.16
C GLU A 755 -7.78 27.53 -11.40
N THR A 756 -8.26 27.45 -12.64
CA THR A 756 -9.32 26.51 -13.02
C THR A 756 -8.90 25.05 -12.80
N GLU A 757 -7.68 24.67 -13.19
CA GLU A 757 -7.14 23.30 -13.02
C GLU A 757 -6.72 23.02 -11.56
N LEU A 758 -6.47 24.05 -10.75
CA LEU A 758 -6.27 23.90 -9.30
C LEU A 758 -7.58 23.59 -8.57
N SER A 759 -8.67 24.28 -8.95
CA SER A 759 -10.01 24.10 -8.37
C SER A 759 -10.79 22.90 -8.93
N GLN A 760 -10.54 22.56 -10.20
CA GLN A 760 -11.11 21.40 -10.89
C GLN A 760 -9.98 20.41 -11.16
N PRO A 761 -9.79 19.40 -10.30
CA PRO A 761 -8.62 18.53 -10.34
C PRO A 761 -8.57 17.74 -11.64
N THR A 762 -7.36 17.62 -12.21
CA THR A 762 -7.03 16.83 -13.41
C THR A 762 -5.86 15.89 -13.12
N ASP A 763 -5.59 14.96 -14.03
CA ASP A 763 -4.42 14.06 -14.00
C ASP A 763 -3.06 14.80 -13.96
N LYS A 764 -3.03 16.10 -14.25
CA LYS A 764 -1.82 16.94 -14.25
C LYS A 764 -1.84 18.07 -13.21
N ARG A 765 -2.82 18.08 -12.29
CA ARG A 765 -3.00 19.12 -11.26
C ARG A 765 -1.73 19.43 -10.48
N ILE A 766 -0.95 18.40 -10.15
CA ILE A 766 0.25 18.53 -9.32
C ILE A 766 1.33 19.42 -9.97
N TYR A 767 1.45 19.39 -11.30
CA TYR A 767 2.39 20.24 -12.05
C TYR A 767 1.88 21.67 -12.20
N VAL A 768 0.55 21.86 -12.26
CA VAL A 768 -0.06 23.19 -12.19
C VAL A 768 0.19 23.82 -10.82
N LEU A 769 0.14 23.03 -9.76
CA LEU A 769 0.46 23.44 -8.40
C LEU A 769 1.94 23.84 -8.25
N ALA A 770 2.87 23.04 -8.79
CA ALA A 770 4.29 23.39 -8.85
C ALA A 770 4.52 24.75 -9.54
N ALA A 771 3.89 24.97 -10.70
CA ALA A 771 3.97 26.21 -11.45
C ALA A 771 3.38 27.41 -10.68
N ALA A 772 2.29 27.20 -9.94
CA ALA A 772 1.67 28.24 -9.11
C ALA A 772 2.57 28.65 -7.94
N ILE A 773 3.20 27.68 -7.27
CA ILE A 773 4.18 27.93 -6.21
C ILE A 773 5.39 28.70 -6.77
N LYS A 774 5.92 28.29 -7.94
CA LYS A 774 7.01 29.00 -8.63
C LYS A 774 6.65 30.44 -8.99
N LYS A 775 5.37 30.73 -9.28
CA LYS A 775 4.82 32.07 -9.49
C LYS A 775 4.48 32.82 -8.18
N ASN A 776 4.94 32.33 -7.02
CA ASN A 776 4.75 32.92 -5.69
C ASN A 776 3.27 33.05 -5.26
N TYR A 777 2.42 32.09 -5.64
CA TYR A 777 1.08 32.00 -5.05
C TYR A 777 1.21 31.69 -3.55
N SER A 778 0.41 32.36 -2.71
CA SER A 778 0.43 32.10 -1.26
C SER A 778 -0.18 30.74 -0.92
N ILE A 779 0.25 30.16 0.19
CA ILE A 779 -0.26 28.85 0.66
C ILE A 779 -1.76 28.93 0.95
N GLU A 780 -2.25 30.04 1.48
CA GLU A 780 -3.67 30.28 1.77
C GLU A 780 -4.48 30.25 0.48
N LYS A 781 -4.02 30.96 -0.57
CA LYS A 781 -4.67 30.95 -1.88
C LYS A 781 -4.72 29.54 -2.47
N LEU A 782 -3.61 28.80 -2.36
CA LEU A 782 -3.54 27.42 -2.85
C LEU A 782 -4.46 26.49 -2.05
N TYR A 783 -4.56 26.64 -0.74
CA TYR A 783 -5.53 25.92 0.11
C TYR A 783 -6.96 26.25 -0.30
N GLU A 784 -7.30 27.51 -0.56
CA GLU A 784 -8.66 27.88 -0.98
C GLU A 784 -9.07 27.23 -2.31
N LEU A 785 -8.16 27.21 -3.29
CA LEU A 785 -8.38 26.61 -4.59
C LEU A 785 -8.43 25.08 -4.50
N THR A 786 -7.50 24.49 -3.74
CA THR A 786 -7.27 23.04 -3.83
C THR A 786 -7.89 22.23 -2.71
N LYS A 787 -8.04 22.84 -1.53
CA LYS A 787 -8.35 22.22 -0.23
C LYS A 787 -7.32 21.18 0.25
N ILE A 788 -6.14 21.12 -0.40
CA ILE A 788 -5.00 20.31 0.07
C ILE A 788 -4.46 20.94 1.35
N ASP A 789 -4.28 20.15 2.41
CA ASP A 789 -3.85 20.66 3.72
C ASP A 789 -2.56 21.51 3.61
N PRO A 790 -2.50 22.69 4.26
CA PRO A 790 -1.34 23.58 4.18
C PRO A 790 0.00 22.93 4.49
N TRP A 791 0.04 21.90 5.34
CA TRP A 791 1.28 21.18 5.63
C TRP A 791 1.92 20.60 4.37
N PHE A 792 1.14 19.92 3.51
CA PHE A 792 1.65 19.37 2.25
C PHE A 792 2.09 20.49 1.29
N LEU A 793 1.34 21.59 1.24
CA LEU A 793 1.68 22.74 0.40
C LEU A 793 3.01 23.39 0.82
N HIS A 794 3.27 23.50 2.13
CA HIS A 794 4.57 23.96 2.63
C HIS A 794 5.71 23.01 2.25
N LYS A 795 5.50 21.69 2.33
CA LYS A 795 6.50 20.71 1.88
C LYS A 795 6.80 20.81 0.38
N MET A 796 5.77 21.00 -0.45
CA MET A 796 5.95 21.26 -1.88
C MET A 796 6.69 22.58 -2.13
N LYS A 797 6.42 23.61 -1.33
CA LYS A 797 7.14 24.88 -1.38
C LYS A 797 8.63 24.70 -1.09
N ASN A 798 9.00 23.86 -0.11
CA ASN A 798 10.41 23.56 0.18
C ASN A 798 11.15 23.06 -1.07
N ILE A 799 10.52 22.19 -1.86
CA ILE A 799 11.10 21.68 -3.11
C ILE A 799 11.34 22.83 -4.10
N ILE A 800 10.33 23.67 -4.34
CA ILE A 800 10.45 24.78 -5.30
C ILE A 800 11.45 25.85 -4.83
N ASP A 801 11.48 26.14 -3.53
CA ASP A 801 12.47 27.05 -2.95
C ASP A 801 13.90 26.53 -3.13
N TYR A 802 14.10 25.22 -2.95
CA TYR A 802 15.40 24.60 -3.16
C TYR A 802 15.78 24.53 -4.65
N LEU A 803 14.81 24.31 -5.53
CA LEU A 803 15.01 24.40 -6.98
C LEU A 803 15.48 25.81 -7.38
N ASN A 804 14.85 26.87 -6.85
CA ASN A 804 15.28 28.25 -7.07
C ASN A 804 16.73 28.47 -6.61
N LEU A 805 17.10 27.88 -5.47
CA LEU A 805 18.47 27.94 -4.94
C LEU A 805 19.47 27.28 -5.90
N LEU A 806 19.16 26.08 -6.41
CA LEU A 806 20.01 25.37 -7.38
C LEU A 806 20.18 26.18 -8.67
N GLU A 807 19.09 26.70 -9.24
CA GLU A 807 19.11 27.54 -10.44
C GLU A 807 19.96 28.80 -10.26
N ALA A 808 19.94 29.40 -9.05
CA ALA A 808 20.73 30.58 -8.73
C ALA A 808 22.23 30.28 -8.54
N HIS A 809 22.59 29.13 -7.98
CA HIS A 809 23.99 28.74 -7.76
C HIS A 809 24.68 28.25 -9.04
N GLY A 810 23.94 27.63 -9.96
CA GLY A 810 24.52 26.99 -11.14
C GLY A 810 25.50 25.88 -10.77
N ASN A 811 26.61 25.75 -11.50
CA ASN A 811 27.55 24.63 -11.35
C ASN A 811 28.39 24.63 -10.05
N ASN A 812 28.30 25.68 -9.21
CA ASN A 812 29.11 25.80 -7.99
C ASN A 812 28.41 25.17 -6.77
N LEU A 813 28.12 23.87 -6.84
CA LEU A 813 27.46 23.14 -5.75
C LEU A 813 28.49 22.55 -4.78
N THR A 814 28.30 22.82 -3.48
CA THR A 814 29.06 22.20 -2.41
C THR A 814 28.48 20.82 -2.06
N ARG A 815 29.21 20.05 -1.25
CA ARG A 815 28.70 18.80 -0.66
C ARG A 815 27.36 18.99 0.04
N ASP A 816 27.23 20.07 0.83
CA ASP A 816 26.01 20.34 1.59
C ASP A 816 24.83 20.71 0.68
N HIS A 817 25.08 21.44 -0.41
CA HIS A 817 24.05 21.72 -1.42
C HIS A 817 23.55 20.44 -2.09
N LEU A 818 24.47 19.55 -2.49
CA LEU A 818 24.11 18.27 -3.08
C LEU A 818 23.36 17.40 -2.07
N LEU A 819 23.89 17.22 -0.86
CA LEU A 819 23.26 16.39 0.15
C LEU A 819 21.84 16.86 0.48
N ALA A 820 21.63 18.17 0.67
CA ALA A 820 20.31 18.71 0.93
C ALA A 820 19.36 18.54 -0.27
N ALA A 821 19.82 18.73 -1.52
CA ALA A 821 19.03 18.41 -2.71
C ALA A 821 18.59 16.94 -2.72
N LYS A 822 19.53 16.01 -2.49
CA LYS A 822 19.24 14.57 -2.49
C LYS A 822 18.32 14.17 -1.33
N GLN A 823 18.49 14.76 -0.14
CA GLN A 823 17.61 14.55 1.00
C GLN A 823 16.17 15.04 0.76
N LEU A 824 15.98 16.03 -0.12
CA LEU A 824 14.67 16.48 -0.59
C LEU A 824 14.13 15.67 -1.77
N GLY A 825 14.86 14.66 -2.27
CA GLY A 825 14.44 13.77 -3.34
C GLY A 825 14.77 14.22 -4.76
N PHE A 826 15.64 15.22 -4.95
CA PHE A 826 16.05 15.63 -6.29
C PHE A 826 16.87 14.53 -6.97
N SER A 827 16.49 14.14 -8.20
CA SER A 827 17.32 13.28 -9.04
C SER A 827 18.52 14.04 -9.60
N ASP A 828 19.57 13.31 -9.98
CA ASP A 828 20.76 13.87 -10.63
C ASP A 828 20.35 14.59 -11.93
N LYS A 829 19.34 14.09 -12.64
CA LYS A 829 18.73 14.73 -13.82
C LYS A 829 18.03 16.05 -13.49
N GLN A 830 17.27 16.15 -12.40
CA GLN A 830 16.65 17.42 -11.98
C GLN A 830 17.71 18.47 -11.64
N ILE A 831 18.74 18.08 -10.87
CA ILE A 831 19.84 18.97 -10.50
C ILE A 831 20.55 19.45 -11.76
N ALA A 832 20.86 18.53 -12.68
CA ALA A 832 21.52 18.84 -13.93
C ALA A 832 20.75 19.87 -14.78
N VAL A 833 19.43 19.71 -14.91
CA VAL A 833 18.58 20.68 -15.62
C VAL A 833 18.61 22.05 -14.92
N ALA A 834 18.49 22.08 -13.60
CA ALA A 834 18.51 23.34 -12.83
C ALA A 834 19.82 24.12 -13.00
N ILE A 835 20.97 23.42 -13.01
CA ILE A 835 22.30 24.05 -13.10
C ILE A 835 22.85 24.13 -14.52
N LYS A 836 22.10 23.65 -15.53
CA LYS A 836 22.49 23.56 -16.95
C LYS A 836 23.74 22.69 -17.18
N SER A 837 23.73 21.50 -16.59
CA SER A 837 24.76 20.45 -16.72
C SER A 837 24.16 19.15 -17.30
N THR A 838 24.93 18.07 -17.26
CA THR A 838 24.45 16.71 -17.55
C THR A 838 24.26 15.93 -16.26
N ASP A 839 23.32 14.99 -16.25
CA ASP A 839 23.03 14.10 -15.13
C ASP A 839 24.25 13.26 -14.73
N LEU A 840 25.02 12.77 -15.72
CA LEU A 840 26.27 12.04 -15.45
C LEU A 840 27.33 12.91 -14.74
N ALA A 841 27.44 14.19 -15.11
CA ALA A 841 28.37 15.11 -14.44
C ALA A 841 27.96 15.39 -12.99
N VAL A 842 26.64 15.53 -12.73
CA VAL A 842 26.11 15.68 -11.37
C VAL A 842 26.37 14.42 -10.55
N ARG A 843 26.10 13.24 -11.11
CA ARG A 843 26.37 11.95 -10.46
C ARG A 843 27.83 11.83 -10.04
N LYS A 844 28.75 12.08 -10.98
CA LYS A 844 30.19 11.99 -10.71
C LYS A 844 30.62 12.97 -9.62
N HIS A 845 30.16 14.22 -9.67
CA HIS A 845 30.45 15.21 -8.62
C HIS A 845 29.93 14.74 -7.26
N ARG A 846 28.70 14.22 -7.22
CA ARG A 846 28.06 13.67 -6.03
C ARG A 846 28.86 12.50 -5.42
N GLU A 847 29.37 11.59 -6.26
CA GLU A 847 30.24 10.48 -5.84
C GLU A 847 31.60 10.99 -5.34
N GLU A 848 32.21 11.98 -6.00
CA GLU A 848 33.51 12.58 -5.61
C GLU A 848 33.45 13.29 -4.23
N VAL A 849 32.27 13.73 -3.79
CA VAL A 849 32.07 14.37 -2.47
C VAL A 849 31.39 13.48 -1.44
N ASP A 850 31.33 12.17 -1.67
CA ASP A 850 30.75 11.16 -0.77
C ASP A 850 29.28 11.47 -0.39
N VAL A 851 28.45 11.77 -1.39
CA VAL A 851 27.00 11.94 -1.24
C VAL A 851 26.29 10.77 -1.92
N THR A 852 26.25 9.63 -1.25
CA THR A 852 25.57 8.41 -1.73
C THR A 852 24.38 8.06 -0.84
N PRO A 853 23.37 7.35 -1.37
CA PRO A 853 22.24 6.91 -0.56
C PRO A 853 22.63 5.73 0.34
N PHE A 854 21.83 5.50 1.40
CA PHE A 854 21.95 4.35 2.29
C PHE A 854 20.77 3.41 2.16
N VAL A 855 21.01 2.12 2.39
CA VAL A 855 20.00 1.06 2.31
C VAL A 855 19.37 0.86 3.68
N LYS A 856 18.04 0.95 3.76
CA LYS A 856 17.26 0.76 4.99
C LYS A 856 16.25 -0.37 4.83
N GLN A 857 15.99 -1.07 5.92
CA GLN A 857 15.01 -2.16 5.99
C GLN A 857 13.63 -1.64 6.39
N ILE A 858 12.60 -2.23 5.81
CA ILE A 858 11.21 -2.18 6.26
C ILE A 858 11.02 -3.36 7.22
N ASP A 859 10.95 -3.07 8.52
CA ASP A 859 10.95 -4.09 9.57
C ASP A 859 9.63 -4.22 10.35
N THR A 860 8.60 -3.47 9.97
CA THR A 860 7.27 -3.37 10.61
C THR A 860 7.25 -2.72 12.01
N VAL A 861 8.39 -2.49 12.66
CA VAL A 861 8.49 -2.12 14.10
C VAL A 861 9.47 -0.98 14.38
N ALA A 862 9.86 -0.21 13.37
CA ALA A 862 10.74 0.95 13.48
C ALA A 862 12.07 0.67 14.21
N GLY A 863 12.68 -0.50 13.95
CA GLY A 863 13.95 -0.93 14.53
C GLY A 863 13.87 -1.54 15.93
N GLU A 864 12.67 -1.69 16.52
CA GLU A 864 12.47 -2.31 17.84
C GLU A 864 13.03 -3.74 17.88
N TRP A 865 12.73 -4.53 16.86
CA TRP A 865 13.23 -5.89 16.66
C TRP A 865 14.07 -5.97 15.38
N PRO A 866 15.07 -6.86 15.31
CA PRO A 866 15.80 -7.10 14.06
C PRO A 866 14.87 -7.75 13.04
N ALA A 867 14.94 -7.28 11.79
CA ALA A 867 14.29 -7.95 10.66
C ALA A 867 15.15 -9.12 10.17
N THR A 868 14.49 -10.21 9.81
CA THR A 868 15.09 -11.39 9.17
C THR A 868 14.97 -11.33 7.64
N THR A 869 14.08 -10.49 7.13
CA THR A 869 13.82 -10.27 5.70
C THR A 869 14.59 -9.05 5.18
N ASN A 870 15.00 -9.09 3.91
CA ASN A 870 15.60 -7.94 3.23
C ASN A 870 14.55 -7.26 2.34
N TYR A 871 13.57 -6.64 2.98
CA TYR A 871 12.66 -5.71 2.30
C TYR A 871 13.21 -4.28 2.47
N LEU A 872 13.63 -3.66 1.37
CA LEU A 872 14.58 -2.55 1.37
C LEU A 872 14.07 -1.34 0.59
N TYR A 873 14.54 -0.16 1.00
CA TYR A 873 14.49 1.08 0.22
C TYR A 873 15.81 1.85 0.40
N ILE A 874 16.08 2.83 -0.46
CA ILE A 874 17.27 3.68 -0.32
C ILE A 874 16.88 5.09 0.11
N THR A 875 17.72 5.74 0.91
CA THR A 875 17.47 7.11 1.37
C THR A 875 18.76 7.89 1.62
N TYR A 876 18.72 9.20 1.36
CA TYR A 876 19.79 10.14 1.70
C TYR A 876 19.66 10.69 3.14
N ASN A 877 18.58 10.36 3.83
CA ASN A 877 18.27 10.80 5.20
C ASN A 877 18.71 9.75 6.24
N ALA A 878 19.97 9.33 6.12
CA ALA A 878 20.56 8.23 6.88
C ALA A 878 22.08 8.40 7.03
N SER A 879 22.69 7.62 7.94
CA SER A 879 24.14 7.64 8.19
C SER A 879 24.82 6.26 8.09
N SER A 880 24.06 5.20 7.85
CA SER A 880 24.55 3.82 7.76
C SER A 880 23.58 2.91 7.01
N HIS A 881 24.07 1.82 6.44
CA HIS A 881 23.24 0.75 5.86
C HIS A 881 22.69 -0.17 6.95
N ASP A 882 21.54 -0.78 6.70
CA ASP A 882 20.96 -1.77 7.60
C ASP A 882 21.45 -3.20 7.37
N ILE A 883 22.03 -3.45 6.20
CA ILE A 883 22.49 -4.76 5.75
C ILE A 883 23.96 -4.71 5.33
N GLU A 884 24.56 -5.90 5.21
CA GLU A 884 25.89 -6.09 4.63
C GLU A 884 25.79 -6.42 3.13
N PHE A 885 26.88 -6.26 2.38
CA PHE A 885 26.93 -6.46 0.93
C PHE A 885 28.00 -7.50 0.56
N PRO A 886 27.69 -8.81 0.66
CA PRO A 886 28.66 -9.86 0.40
C PRO A 886 28.95 -10.11 -1.09
N GLY A 887 28.14 -9.60 -2.02
CA GLY A 887 28.26 -9.88 -3.46
C GLY A 887 27.47 -11.10 -3.94
N ASP A 888 27.68 -11.49 -5.19
CA ASP A 888 27.13 -12.70 -5.83
C ASP A 888 25.60 -12.75 -6.00
N PHE A 889 24.95 -11.59 -6.02
CA PHE A 889 23.53 -11.47 -6.34
C PHE A 889 23.30 -11.20 -7.83
N THR A 890 22.25 -11.78 -8.39
CA THR A 890 21.75 -11.44 -9.73
C THR A 890 20.58 -10.46 -9.59
N ILE A 891 20.67 -9.30 -10.25
CA ILE A 891 19.59 -8.30 -10.25
C ILE A 891 18.57 -8.65 -11.34
N VAL A 892 17.29 -8.69 -10.97
CA VAL A 892 16.15 -8.70 -11.88
C VAL A 892 15.42 -7.37 -11.74
N VAL A 893 15.16 -6.70 -12.87
CA VAL A 893 14.44 -5.43 -12.88
C VAL A 893 12.99 -5.67 -13.30
N GLY A 894 12.05 -5.21 -12.47
CA GLY A 894 10.61 -5.39 -12.69
C GLY A 894 10.02 -4.49 -13.77
N SER A 895 8.69 -4.50 -13.90
CA SER A 895 7.99 -3.76 -14.94
C SER A 895 7.70 -2.29 -14.62
N GLY A 896 7.85 -1.89 -13.36
CA GLY A 896 7.32 -0.62 -12.87
C GLY A 896 5.80 -0.59 -12.88
N VAL A 897 5.24 0.61 -13.00
CA VAL A 897 3.80 0.86 -12.92
C VAL A 897 3.01 0.20 -14.05
N TYR A 898 1.84 -0.34 -13.73
CA TYR A 898 0.90 -0.78 -14.76
C TYR A 898 0.33 0.41 -15.54
N ARG A 899 0.22 0.22 -16.84
CA ARG A 899 -0.27 1.18 -17.83
C ARG A 899 -0.81 0.43 -19.05
N ILE A 900 -1.54 1.12 -19.91
CA ILE A 900 -2.09 0.51 -21.14
C ILE A 900 -0.92 0.02 -22.01
N GLY A 901 -0.80 -1.30 -22.14
CA GLY A 901 0.27 -2.00 -22.85
C GLY A 901 1.37 -2.61 -21.98
N SER A 902 1.31 -2.41 -20.66
CA SER A 902 2.20 -3.05 -19.68
C SER A 902 1.44 -3.35 -18.40
N SER A 903 1.08 -4.62 -18.19
CA SER A 903 0.24 -5.09 -17.08
C SER A 903 0.91 -6.26 -16.35
N VAL A 904 0.09 -7.12 -15.73
CA VAL A 904 0.49 -8.30 -14.93
C VAL A 904 1.32 -9.34 -15.70
N GLU A 905 1.36 -9.29 -17.03
CA GLU A 905 2.07 -10.26 -17.86
C GLU A 905 3.58 -10.19 -17.61
N PHE A 906 4.09 -8.98 -17.43
CA PHE A 906 5.50 -8.73 -17.11
C PHE A 906 5.84 -9.08 -15.66
N ASP A 907 4.90 -8.91 -14.73
CA ASP A 907 5.07 -9.39 -13.36
C ASP A 907 5.18 -10.92 -13.31
N TRP A 908 4.37 -11.63 -14.11
CA TRP A 908 4.46 -13.08 -14.26
C TRP A 908 5.83 -13.54 -14.77
N CYS A 909 6.37 -12.84 -15.78
CA CYS A 909 7.69 -13.14 -16.32
C CYS A 909 8.80 -12.88 -15.30
N ALA A 910 8.75 -11.75 -14.59
CA ALA A 910 9.75 -11.42 -13.58
C ALA A 910 9.72 -12.42 -12.39
N VAL A 911 8.53 -12.77 -11.89
CA VAL A 911 8.38 -13.78 -10.83
C VAL A 911 8.82 -15.17 -11.29
N GLY A 912 8.50 -15.55 -12.53
CA GLY A 912 8.99 -16.80 -13.13
C GLY A 912 10.52 -16.86 -13.17
N CYS A 913 11.16 -15.77 -13.56
CA CYS A 913 12.62 -15.64 -13.58
C CYS A 913 13.22 -15.77 -12.16
N LEU A 914 12.68 -15.04 -11.18
CA LEU A 914 13.14 -15.12 -9.77
C LEU A 914 13.04 -16.55 -9.21
N ARG A 915 11.91 -17.23 -9.46
CA ARG A 915 11.71 -18.62 -9.02
C ARG A 915 12.70 -19.56 -9.67
N GLU A 916 12.97 -19.41 -10.96
CA GLU A 916 13.92 -20.27 -11.65
C GLU A 916 15.37 -20.01 -11.19
N LEU A 917 15.77 -18.75 -10.98
CA LEU A 917 17.07 -18.43 -10.37
C LEU A 917 17.23 -19.08 -8.99
N ARG A 918 16.18 -19.02 -8.16
CA ARG A 918 16.15 -19.68 -6.85
C ARG A 918 16.25 -21.21 -6.98
N ASN A 919 15.56 -21.83 -7.94
CA ASN A 919 15.69 -23.27 -8.22
C ASN A 919 17.12 -23.66 -8.61
N LEU A 920 17.85 -22.75 -9.23
CA LEU A 920 19.24 -22.90 -9.65
C LEU A 920 20.24 -22.52 -8.55
N GLY A 921 19.77 -22.18 -7.34
CA GLY A 921 20.59 -21.83 -6.19
C GLY A 921 21.28 -20.47 -6.28
N LYS A 922 20.78 -19.56 -7.13
CA LYS A 922 21.30 -18.20 -7.28
C LYS A 922 20.59 -17.24 -6.31
N SER A 923 21.36 -16.37 -5.67
CA SER A 923 20.84 -15.28 -4.85
C SER A 923 20.32 -14.15 -5.74
N THR A 924 19.17 -13.58 -5.39
CA THR A 924 18.40 -12.67 -6.26
C THR A 924 18.12 -11.33 -5.59
N ILE A 925 18.27 -10.26 -6.38
CA ILE A 925 17.81 -8.92 -6.04
C ILE A 925 16.66 -8.56 -6.99
N MET A 926 15.54 -8.08 -6.45
CA MET A 926 14.45 -7.51 -7.24
C MET A 926 14.39 -5.99 -7.06
N ILE A 927 14.34 -5.23 -8.16
CA ILE A 927 14.09 -3.77 -8.15
C ILE A 927 12.75 -3.50 -8.85
N ASN A 928 11.75 -3.05 -8.10
CA ASN A 928 10.44 -2.67 -8.63
C ASN A 928 9.70 -1.76 -7.64
N TYR A 929 8.70 -1.00 -8.10
CA TYR A 929 8.00 0.00 -7.28
C TYR A 929 6.46 -0.05 -7.40
N ASN A 930 5.92 -1.07 -8.06
CA ASN A 930 4.48 -1.22 -8.21
C ASN A 930 3.89 -2.02 -7.03
N PRO A 931 3.07 -1.41 -6.16
CA PRO A 931 2.56 -2.08 -4.96
C PRO A 931 1.54 -3.19 -5.25
N GLU A 932 1.01 -3.26 -6.47
CA GLU A 932 0.03 -4.26 -6.91
C GLU A 932 0.66 -5.60 -7.33
N THR A 933 1.99 -5.71 -7.33
CA THR A 933 2.72 -6.84 -7.92
C THR A 933 3.06 -7.94 -6.91
N VAL A 934 3.15 -9.18 -7.41
CA VAL A 934 3.71 -10.31 -6.67
C VAL A 934 5.24 -10.23 -6.66
N SER A 935 5.87 -9.66 -7.68
CA SER A 935 7.34 -9.49 -7.65
C SER A 935 7.85 -8.60 -6.52
N THR A 936 7.02 -7.68 -6.02
CA THR A 936 7.33 -6.86 -4.82
C THR A 936 6.90 -7.53 -3.52
N ASP A 937 6.68 -8.84 -3.51
CA ASP A 937 6.62 -9.62 -2.29
C ASP A 937 8.05 -10.00 -1.87
N TYR A 938 8.45 -9.62 -0.66
CA TYR A 938 9.81 -9.86 -0.15
C TYR A 938 10.14 -11.34 -0.02
N ASP A 939 9.14 -12.24 -0.02
CA ASP A 939 9.38 -13.69 -0.02
C ASP A 939 9.79 -14.24 -1.41
N MET A 940 9.60 -13.46 -2.49
CA MET A 940 9.90 -13.91 -3.86
C MET A 940 11.38 -13.79 -4.24
N CYS A 941 12.17 -13.00 -3.52
CA CYS A 941 13.60 -12.80 -3.77
C CYS A 941 14.38 -12.75 -2.45
N ASP A 942 15.71 -12.72 -2.52
CA ASP A 942 16.56 -12.66 -1.32
C ASP A 942 16.74 -11.23 -0.80
N ARG A 943 16.63 -10.25 -1.71
CA ARG A 943 16.59 -8.80 -1.43
C ARG A 943 15.59 -8.11 -2.36
N LEU A 944 14.60 -7.44 -1.78
CA LEU A 944 13.64 -6.62 -2.52
C LEU A 944 13.94 -5.15 -2.29
N TYR A 945 14.30 -4.43 -3.34
CA TYR A 945 14.38 -2.97 -3.36
C TYR A 945 13.08 -2.40 -3.91
N PHE A 946 12.28 -1.78 -3.04
CA PHE A 946 11.08 -1.06 -3.43
C PHE A 946 11.45 0.34 -3.92
N GLU A 947 12.04 0.41 -5.12
CA GLU A 947 12.76 1.59 -5.61
C GLU A 947 12.55 1.88 -7.10
N GLU A 948 12.90 3.10 -7.47
CA GLU A 948 12.74 3.65 -8.82
C GLU A 948 13.54 2.85 -9.87
N ILE A 949 12.92 2.58 -11.01
CA ILE A 949 13.61 1.97 -12.17
C ILE A 949 14.13 3.10 -13.05
N SER A 950 15.28 3.64 -12.69
CA SER A 950 16.03 4.62 -13.48
C SER A 950 17.51 4.26 -13.50
N PHE A 951 18.23 4.78 -14.49
CA PHE A 951 19.68 4.59 -14.58
C PHE A 951 20.39 4.99 -13.28
N GLU A 952 19.99 6.12 -12.67
CA GLU A 952 20.57 6.61 -11.42
C GLU A 952 20.45 5.61 -10.28
N VAL A 953 19.24 5.08 -10.04
CA VAL A 953 18.98 4.21 -8.89
C VAL A 953 19.49 2.79 -9.12
N VAL A 954 19.36 2.26 -10.34
CA VAL A 954 19.94 0.96 -10.69
C VAL A 954 21.47 1.00 -10.56
N MET A 955 22.13 2.10 -10.96
CA MET A 955 23.56 2.29 -10.76
C MET A 955 23.96 2.68 -9.33
N ASP A 956 23.04 3.12 -8.47
CA ASP A 956 23.32 3.23 -7.04
C ASP A 956 23.32 1.85 -6.37
N ILE A 957 22.44 0.94 -6.79
CA ILE A 957 22.30 -0.41 -6.21
C ILE A 957 23.35 -1.39 -6.76
N TYR A 958 23.58 -1.41 -8.08
CA TYR A 958 24.47 -2.38 -8.75
C TYR A 958 25.90 -2.46 -8.16
N PRO A 959 26.65 -1.35 -8.05
CA PRO A 959 27.99 -1.38 -7.47
C PRO A 959 27.96 -1.57 -5.95
N LEU A 960 26.94 -1.05 -5.26
CA LEU A 960 26.78 -1.21 -3.82
C LEU A 960 26.64 -2.68 -3.42
N GLU A 961 25.85 -3.43 -4.20
CA GLU A 961 25.61 -4.87 -4.00
C GLU A 961 26.72 -5.77 -4.57
N ASN A 962 27.65 -5.20 -5.35
CA ASN A 962 28.64 -5.97 -6.12
C ASN A 962 27.97 -7.13 -6.90
N ALA A 963 26.90 -6.81 -7.63
CA ALA A 963 26.06 -7.79 -8.30
C ALA A 963 26.78 -8.48 -9.49
N GLU A 964 26.48 -9.76 -9.71
CA GLU A 964 27.04 -10.58 -10.80
C GLU A 964 26.63 -10.05 -12.18
N GLY A 965 25.42 -9.50 -12.28
CA GLY A 965 24.85 -8.93 -13.50
C GLY A 965 23.38 -8.57 -13.34
N ILE A 966 22.82 -7.97 -14.40
CA ILE A 966 21.47 -7.40 -14.44
C ILE A 966 20.66 -8.06 -15.56
N ILE A 967 19.48 -8.57 -15.23
CA ILE A 967 18.49 -9.10 -16.18
C ILE A 967 17.42 -8.02 -16.42
N LEU A 968 17.37 -7.50 -17.66
CA LEU A 968 16.43 -6.47 -18.10
C LEU A 968 15.26 -7.03 -18.93
N SER A 969 15.45 -8.20 -19.55
CA SER A 969 14.56 -8.74 -20.59
C SER A 969 13.21 -9.29 -20.08
N MET A 970 12.93 -9.21 -18.78
CA MET A 970 11.74 -9.77 -18.13
C MET A 970 10.69 -8.71 -17.73
N GLY A 971 11.10 -7.44 -17.61
CA GLY A 971 10.25 -6.34 -17.10
C GLY A 971 9.64 -5.44 -18.17
N GLY A 972 9.52 -5.90 -19.42
CA GLY A 972 8.94 -5.09 -20.51
C GLY A 972 9.86 -3.95 -20.96
N GLN A 973 9.29 -2.79 -21.30
CA GLN A 973 10.03 -1.71 -21.98
C GLN A 973 10.88 -0.85 -21.04
N LEU A 974 10.41 -0.58 -19.82
CA LEU A 974 11.07 0.36 -18.90
C LEU A 974 12.51 -0.05 -18.57
N PRO A 975 12.80 -1.32 -18.21
CA PRO A 975 14.19 -1.76 -18.00
C PRO A 975 15.02 -1.78 -19.29
N ASN A 976 14.40 -2.06 -20.44
CA ASN A 976 15.09 -2.12 -21.72
C ASN A 976 15.62 -0.74 -22.16
N ASN A 977 14.85 0.31 -21.87
CA ASN A 977 15.21 1.69 -22.21
C ASN A 977 16.53 2.16 -21.57
N ILE A 978 16.93 1.60 -20.42
CA ILE A 978 18.17 1.96 -19.73
C ILE A 978 19.35 1.04 -20.07
N ALA A 979 19.16 0.02 -20.93
CA ALA A 979 20.18 -0.98 -21.23
C ALA A 979 21.48 -0.37 -21.78
N MET A 980 21.38 0.57 -22.73
CA MET A 980 22.55 1.24 -23.31
C MET A 980 23.25 2.17 -22.33
N ASP A 981 22.52 2.81 -21.41
CA ASP A 981 23.11 3.70 -20.41
C ASP A 981 23.89 2.90 -19.36
N LEU A 982 23.35 1.76 -18.93
CA LEU A 982 24.03 0.79 -18.08
C LEU A 982 25.29 0.24 -18.77
N HIS A 983 25.19 -0.15 -20.05
CA HIS A 983 26.31 -0.65 -20.83
C HIS A 983 27.45 0.38 -20.94
N ARG A 984 27.12 1.65 -21.19
CA ARG A 984 28.11 2.75 -21.27
C ARG A 984 28.86 2.97 -19.95
N GLN A 985 28.27 2.62 -18.82
CA GLN A 985 28.92 2.62 -17.50
C GLN A 985 29.52 1.25 -17.12
N GLN A 986 29.67 0.34 -18.08
CA GLN A 986 30.28 -0.98 -17.89
C GLN A 986 29.52 -1.90 -16.91
N ALA A 987 28.22 -1.68 -16.70
CA ALA A 987 27.39 -2.64 -15.97
C ALA A 987 27.15 -3.89 -16.81
N ARG A 988 27.23 -5.07 -16.19
CA ARG A 988 27.09 -6.36 -16.89
C ARG A 988 25.61 -6.71 -17.04
N VAL A 989 25.06 -6.48 -18.23
CA VAL A 989 23.73 -6.97 -18.62
C VAL A 989 23.84 -8.44 -19.02
N LEU A 990 22.98 -9.30 -18.45
CA LEU A 990 22.94 -10.73 -18.74
C LEU A 990 21.92 -11.03 -19.85
N GLY A 991 22.20 -12.06 -20.64
CA GLY A 991 21.40 -12.43 -21.81
C GLY A 991 21.85 -11.70 -23.06
N THR A 992 20.90 -11.21 -23.86
CA THR A 992 21.19 -10.54 -25.13
C THR A 992 21.85 -9.19 -24.89
N THR A 993 22.84 -8.85 -25.71
CA THR A 993 23.65 -7.65 -25.51
C THR A 993 22.81 -6.36 -25.67
N PRO A 994 23.11 -5.30 -24.90
CA PRO A 994 22.49 -3.98 -25.07
C PRO A 994 22.57 -3.43 -26.50
N GLU A 995 23.66 -3.71 -27.22
CA GLU A 995 23.83 -3.30 -28.62
C GLU A 995 22.90 -4.05 -29.58
N SER A 996 22.65 -5.34 -29.33
CA SER A 996 21.65 -6.11 -30.07
C SER A 996 20.24 -5.63 -29.77
N ILE A 997 19.94 -5.30 -28.51
CA ILE A 997 18.68 -4.68 -28.10
C ILE A 997 18.46 -3.36 -28.87
N ASP A 998 19.43 -2.45 -28.85
CA ASP A 998 19.35 -1.18 -29.60
C ASP A 998 19.27 -1.39 -31.11
N SER A 999 19.92 -2.43 -31.65
CA SER A 999 19.84 -2.78 -33.07
C SER A 999 18.44 -3.27 -33.48
N ALA A 1000 17.71 -3.92 -32.58
CA ALA A 1000 16.33 -4.35 -32.80
C ALA A 1000 15.31 -3.22 -32.64
N GLU A 1001 15.47 -2.36 -31.63
CA GLU A 1001 14.51 -1.28 -31.35
C GLU A 1001 14.70 -0.06 -32.27
N ASN A 1002 15.93 0.21 -32.70
CA ASN A 1002 16.20 1.28 -33.64
C ASN A 1002 15.75 0.89 -35.06
N ARG A 1003 14.65 1.49 -35.53
CA ARG A 1003 14.05 1.13 -36.83
C ARG A 1003 15.01 1.20 -38.02
N PHE A 1004 15.92 2.17 -38.03
CA PHE A 1004 16.91 2.29 -39.12
C PHE A 1004 17.92 1.13 -39.09
N LYS A 1005 18.47 0.81 -37.92
CA LYS A 1005 19.39 -0.32 -37.75
C LYS A 1005 18.69 -1.65 -38.09
N PHE A 1006 17.50 -1.86 -37.54
CA PHE A 1006 16.70 -3.05 -37.74
C PHE A 1006 16.36 -3.28 -39.21
N SER A 1007 15.84 -2.27 -39.91
CA SER A 1007 15.51 -2.38 -41.33
C SER A 1007 16.72 -2.74 -42.18
N ARG A 1008 17.86 -2.06 -41.98
CA ARG A 1008 19.06 -2.33 -42.79
C ARG A 1008 19.55 -3.75 -42.59
N MET A 1009 19.36 -4.29 -41.40
CA MET A 1009 19.67 -5.68 -41.08
C MET A 1009 18.75 -6.64 -41.85
N LEU A 1010 17.43 -6.39 -41.88
CA LEU A 1010 16.47 -7.17 -42.68
C LEU A 1010 16.80 -7.14 -44.18
N ASP A 1011 17.06 -5.95 -44.73
CA ASP A 1011 17.33 -5.77 -46.16
C ASP A 1011 18.59 -6.52 -46.61
N ARG A 1012 19.63 -6.56 -45.76
CA ARG A 1012 20.88 -7.29 -46.05
C ARG A 1012 20.68 -8.81 -46.12
N LYS A 1013 19.77 -9.34 -45.30
CA LYS A 1013 19.44 -10.76 -45.27
C LYS A 1013 18.39 -11.15 -46.33
N GLY A 1014 17.63 -10.18 -46.84
CA GLY A 1014 16.54 -10.42 -47.78
C GLY A 1014 15.20 -10.73 -47.08
N ILE A 1015 15.04 -10.37 -45.80
CA ILE A 1015 13.78 -10.52 -45.07
C ILE A 1015 12.86 -9.35 -45.44
N LEU A 1016 11.65 -9.65 -45.88
CA LEU A 1016 10.70 -8.61 -46.30
C LEU A 1016 10.14 -7.84 -45.10
N GLN A 1017 9.87 -6.55 -45.32
CA GLN A 1017 9.24 -5.65 -44.36
C GLN A 1017 8.35 -4.65 -45.11
N PRO A 1018 7.37 -3.99 -44.45
CA PRO A 1018 6.62 -2.90 -45.08
C PRO A 1018 7.55 -1.79 -45.56
N ARG A 1019 7.27 -1.23 -46.74
CA ARG A 1019 8.00 -0.05 -47.26
C ARG A 1019 7.90 1.08 -46.24
N TRP A 1020 9.04 1.66 -45.86
CA TRP A 1020 9.08 2.69 -44.83
C TRP A 1020 10.18 3.71 -45.12
N LYS A 1021 10.10 4.87 -44.47
CA LYS A 1021 11.14 5.90 -44.53
C LYS A 1021 11.13 6.77 -43.28
N GLU A 1022 12.33 7.15 -42.84
CA GLU A 1022 12.53 8.16 -41.81
C GLU A 1022 12.47 9.55 -42.46
N LEU A 1023 11.59 10.42 -41.98
CA LEU A 1023 11.28 11.67 -42.66
C LEU A 1023 11.25 12.83 -41.64
N THR A 1024 12.08 13.83 -41.89
CA THR A 1024 12.28 14.98 -40.99
C THR A 1024 11.49 16.22 -41.39
N ASN A 1025 10.89 16.23 -42.60
CA ASN A 1025 10.10 17.34 -43.10
C ASN A 1025 8.84 16.87 -43.84
N LEU A 1026 7.78 17.69 -43.77
CA LEU A 1026 6.45 17.38 -44.31
C LEU A 1026 6.45 17.10 -45.82
N GLN A 1027 7.21 17.86 -46.61
CA GLN A 1027 7.26 17.66 -48.06
C GLN A 1027 7.81 16.27 -48.42
N SER A 1028 8.86 15.82 -47.73
CA SER A 1028 9.42 14.49 -47.92
C SER A 1028 8.47 13.38 -47.46
N ALA A 1029 7.65 13.64 -46.43
CA ALA A 1029 6.59 12.76 -45.96
C ALA A 1029 5.48 12.57 -46.99
N ILE A 1030 4.95 13.68 -47.55
CA ILE A 1030 3.92 13.64 -48.59
C ILE A 1030 4.43 12.87 -49.82
N LYS A 1031 5.64 13.20 -50.30
CA LYS A 1031 6.24 12.54 -51.46
C LYS A 1031 6.38 11.01 -51.26
N PHE A 1032 6.72 10.57 -50.06
CA PHE A 1032 6.81 9.14 -49.74
C PHE A 1032 5.42 8.49 -49.72
N CYS A 1033 4.42 9.11 -49.09
CA CYS A 1033 3.05 8.59 -49.07
C CYS A 1033 2.42 8.49 -50.47
N GLU A 1034 2.73 9.43 -51.37
CA GLU A 1034 2.33 9.37 -52.78
C GLU A 1034 3.07 8.26 -53.56
N GLU A 1035 4.32 7.93 -53.19
CA GLU A 1035 5.08 6.82 -53.79
C GLU A 1035 4.52 5.45 -53.40
N VAL A 1036 4.07 5.29 -52.15
CA VAL A 1036 3.61 3.98 -51.61
C VAL A 1036 2.08 3.84 -51.56
N ASP A 1037 1.36 4.86 -52.00
CA ASP A 1037 -0.09 5.05 -51.87
C ASP A 1037 -0.61 5.08 -50.42
N TYR A 1038 -1.74 5.75 -50.20
CA TYR A 1038 -2.47 5.68 -48.93
C TYR A 1038 -3.21 4.33 -48.76
N PRO A 1039 -3.52 3.91 -47.52
CA PRO A 1039 -3.16 4.52 -46.24
C PRO A 1039 -1.68 4.31 -45.83
N CYS A 1040 -1.18 5.17 -44.95
CA CYS A 1040 0.18 5.13 -44.39
C CYS A 1040 0.14 5.26 -42.86
N LEU A 1041 1.01 4.52 -42.17
CA LEU A 1041 1.17 4.52 -40.71
C LEU A 1041 2.27 5.49 -40.28
N VAL A 1042 1.93 6.42 -39.40
CA VAL A 1042 2.84 7.41 -38.79
C VAL A 1042 3.16 6.94 -37.37
N ARG A 1043 4.45 6.80 -37.02
CA ARG A 1043 4.88 6.37 -35.69
C ARG A 1043 6.17 7.04 -35.20
N PRO A 1044 6.30 7.35 -33.89
CA PRO A 1044 7.58 7.68 -33.28
C PRO A 1044 8.48 6.43 -33.10
N SER A 1045 9.79 6.64 -32.88
CA SER A 1045 10.74 5.57 -32.56
C SER A 1045 10.82 5.33 -31.04
N TYR A 1046 11.26 4.12 -30.60
CA TYR A 1046 11.40 3.71 -29.18
C TYR A 1046 10.11 3.81 -28.35
N VAL A 1047 8.98 3.33 -28.88
CA VAL A 1047 7.68 3.35 -28.18
C VAL A 1047 7.05 1.97 -28.05
N LEU A 1048 6.38 1.74 -26.92
CA LEU A 1048 5.54 0.58 -26.66
C LEU A 1048 4.06 0.97 -26.87
N SER A 1049 3.18 -0.02 -27.13
CA SER A 1049 1.70 0.11 -27.14
C SER A 1049 1.12 0.97 -28.28
N GLY A 1050 1.94 1.27 -29.28
CA GLY A 1050 1.57 2.15 -30.37
C GLY A 1050 1.33 3.60 -29.95
N ALA A 1051 1.99 4.06 -28.89
CA ALA A 1051 1.81 5.42 -28.39
C ALA A 1051 2.02 6.47 -29.50
N ALA A 1052 1.02 7.32 -29.72
CA ALA A 1052 0.97 8.34 -30.78
C ALA A 1052 1.04 7.80 -32.23
N MET A 1053 0.77 6.51 -32.45
CA MET A 1053 0.65 5.93 -33.79
C MET A 1053 -0.68 6.31 -34.43
N ASN A 1054 -0.65 6.71 -35.71
CA ASN A 1054 -1.85 7.13 -36.44
C ASN A 1054 -1.82 6.63 -37.89
N VAL A 1055 -3.00 6.32 -38.46
CA VAL A 1055 -3.14 5.93 -39.86
C VAL A 1055 -3.63 7.12 -40.68
N ALA A 1056 -2.75 7.66 -41.52
CA ALA A 1056 -3.10 8.70 -42.48
C ALA A 1056 -3.77 8.07 -43.71
N TYR A 1057 -4.91 8.62 -44.14
CA TYR A 1057 -5.60 8.23 -45.38
C TYR A 1057 -5.46 9.30 -46.48
N SER A 1058 -4.99 10.48 -46.12
CA SER A 1058 -4.80 11.62 -47.01
C SER A 1058 -3.62 12.51 -46.57
N ASN A 1059 -3.22 13.43 -47.45
CA ASN A 1059 -2.19 14.44 -47.14
C ASN A 1059 -2.59 15.35 -45.97
N GLN A 1060 -3.89 15.63 -45.79
CA GLN A 1060 -4.39 16.45 -44.68
C GLN A 1060 -4.24 15.72 -43.34
N ASP A 1061 -4.56 14.43 -43.29
CA ASP A 1061 -4.38 13.61 -42.08
C ASP A 1061 -2.90 13.56 -41.68
N LEU A 1062 -2.02 13.37 -42.67
CA LEU A 1062 -0.57 13.30 -42.47
C LEU A 1062 -0.01 14.59 -41.82
N GLU A 1063 -0.44 15.76 -42.30
CA GLU A 1063 -0.01 17.05 -41.73
C GLU A 1063 -0.49 17.22 -40.28
N ALA A 1064 -1.74 16.84 -39.99
CA ALA A 1064 -2.27 16.88 -38.63
C ALA A 1064 -1.49 15.96 -37.68
N TYR A 1065 -1.20 14.74 -38.11
CA TYR A 1065 -0.50 13.74 -37.29
C TYR A 1065 0.97 14.07 -37.06
N LEU A 1066 1.70 14.58 -38.06
CA LEU A 1066 3.10 14.99 -37.88
C LEU A 1066 3.25 16.15 -36.88
N ASN A 1067 2.31 17.10 -36.90
CA ASN A 1067 2.25 18.18 -35.92
C ASN A 1067 1.93 17.70 -34.50
N ALA A 1068 1.19 16.60 -34.36
CA ALA A 1068 0.93 15.95 -33.07
C ALA A 1068 2.12 15.12 -32.59
N ALA A 1069 2.70 14.28 -33.45
CA ALA A 1069 3.81 13.37 -33.13
C ALA A 1069 5.11 14.10 -32.75
N SER A 1070 5.42 15.21 -33.41
CA SER A 1070 6.59 16.06 -33.08
C SER A 1070 6.53 16.70 -31.69
N LYS A 1071 5.34 16.79 -31.07
CA LYS A 1071 5.20 17.23 -29.67
C LYS A 1071 5.50 16.12 -28.67
N VAL A 1072 5.40 14.86 -29.08
CA VAL A 1072 5.54 13.66 -28.24
C VAL A 1072 6.99 13.20 -28.17
N SER A 1073 7.71 13.21 -29.30
CA SER A 1073 9.15 12.92 -29.31
C SER A 1073 9.91 14.09 -29.94
N LYS A 1074 10.57 14.89 -29.10
CA LYS A 1074 11.45 15.98 -29.57
C LYS A 1074 12.84 15.47 -29.99
N GLU A 1075 13.27 14.34 -29.44
CA GLU A 1075 14.62 13.79 -29.61
C GLU A 1075 14.70 12.70 -30.69
N HIS A 1076 13.58 12.07 -31.05
CA HIS A 1076 13.57 11.00 -32.06
C HIS A 1076 12.74 11.36 -33.32
N PRO A 1077 13.24 10.97 -34.50
CA PRO A 1077 12.57 11.24 -35.77
C PRO A 1077 11.30 10.39 -35.95
N VAL A 1078 10.33 10.95 -36.69
CA VAL A 1078 9.08 10.26 -37.03
C VAL A 1078 9.31 9.31 -38.21
N VAL A 1079 8.78 8.11 -38.10
CA VAL A 1079 8.85 7.06 -39.12
C VAL A 1079 7.49 6.89 -39.79
N ILE A 1080 7.48 6.84 -41.12
CA ILE A 1080 6.28 6.58 -41.91
C ILE A 1080 6.44 5.24 -42.63
N SER A 1081 5.43 4.37 -42.55
CA SER A 1081 5.41 3.04 -43.18
C SER A 1081 4.12 2.81 -43.98
N LYS A 1082 4.18 2.04 -45.06
CA LYS A 1082 2.98 1.62 -45.81
C LYS A 1082 2.07 0.78 -44.91
N PHE A 1083 0.81 1.19 -44.79
CA PHE A 1083 -0.21 0.41 -44.10
C PHE A 1083 -0.81 -0.61 -45.07
N ILE A 1084 -0.72 -1.90 -44.75
CA ILE A 1084 -1.20 -3.00 -45.60
C ILE A 1084 -2.59 -3.39 -45.12
N THR A 1085 -3.61 -3.12 -45.93
CA THR A 1085 -5.01 -3.48 -45.62
C THR A 1085 -5.26 -4.97 -45.84
N GLU A 1086 -6.29 -5.54 -45.19
CA GLU A 1086 -6.74 -6.94 -45.40
C GLU A 1086 -5.60 -7.95 -45.30
N ALA A 1087 -4.74 -7.78 -44.31
CA ALA A 1087 -3.65 -8.70 -44.04
C ALA A 1087 -3.84 -9.30 -42.66
N LYS A 1088 -3.36 -10.53 -42.48
CA LYS A 1088 -3.40 -11.22 -41.19
C LYS A 1088 -2.15 -10.83 -40.38
N GLU A 1089 -2.32 -10.61 -39.08
CA GLU A 1089 -1.21 -10.39 -38.15
C GLU A 1089 -0.91 -11.68 -37.39
N ILE A 1090 0.38 -11.93 -37.15
CA ILE A 1090 0.89 -13.14 -36.51
C ILE A 1090 1.92 -12.72 -35.46
N ASP A 1091 1.72 -13.18 -34.23
CA ASP A 1091 2.67 -13.03 -33.12
C ASP A 1091 3.51 -14.30 -32.98
N VAL A 1092 4.81 -14.12 -32.82
CA VAL A 1092 5.75 -15.22 -32.66
C VAL A 1092 6.60 -14.96 -31.41
N ASP A 1093 6.45 -15.82 -30.41
CA ASP A 1093 7.21 -15.78 -29.15
C ASP A 1093 8.26 -16.88 -29.15
N ALA A 1094 9.49 -16.54 -28.80
CA ALA A 1094 10.62 -17.45 -28.90
C ALA A 1094 11.65 -17.26 -27.79
N VAL A 1095 12.42 -18.32 -27.54
CA VAL A 1095 13.63 -18.28 -26.73
C VAL A 1095 14.78 -18.81 -27.58
N ALA A 1096 15.90 -18.09 -27.59
CA ALA A 1096 17.11 -18.46 -28.32
C ALA A 1096 18.34 -18.44 -27.42
N ALA A 1097 19.38 -19.18 -27.80
CA ALA A 1097 20.70 -19.14 -27.21
C ALA A 1097 21.73 -18.99 -28.34
N ASP A 1098 22.59 -17.97 -28.25
CA ASP A 1098 23.63 -17.67 -29.25
C ASP A 1098 23.05 -17.63 -30.70
N GLY A 1099 21.85 -17.07 -30.82
CA GLY A 1099 21.12 -16.96 -32.08
C GLY A 1099 20.39 -18.23 -32.56
N GLU A 1100 20.49 -19.35 -31.84
CA GLU A 1100 19.76 -20.59 -32.16
C GLU A 1100 18.44 -20.70 -31.38
N ILE A 1101 17.34 -20.99 -32.09
CA ILE A 1101 16.00 -21.13 -31.50
C ILE A 1101 15.89 -22.42 -30.68
N LEU A 1102 15.50 -22.28 -29.41
CA LEU A 1102 15.30 -23.38 -28.48
C LEU A 1102 13.83 -23.78 -28.36
N CYS A 1103 12.93 -22.79 -28.26
CA CYS A 1103 11.48 -23.02 -28.33
C CYS A 1103 10.79 -21.86 -29.04
N LEU A 1104 9.67 -22.16 -29.70
CA LEU A 1104 8.93 -21.23 -30.56
C LEU A 1104 7.42 -21.48 -30.43
N ALA A 1105 6.67 -20.43 -30.18
CA ALA A 1105 5.21 -20.41 -30.21
C ALA A 1105 4.73 -19.43 -31.30
N VAL A 1106 3.74 -19.85 -32.08
CA VAL A 1106 3.10 -18.99 -33.08
C VAL A 1106 1.65 -18.79 -32.66
N SER A 1107 1.18 -17.55 -32.69
CA SER A 1107 -0.17 -17.15 -32.35
C SER A 1107 -0.74 -16.34 -33.51
N GLU A 1108 -1.94 -16.68 -33.95
CA GLU A 1108 -2.61 -15.92 -35.00
C GLU A 1108 -3.63 -14.95 -34.40
N HIS A 1109 -3.73 -13.76 -34.99
CA HIS A 1109 -4.77 -12.80 -34.63
C HIS A 1109 -6.08 -13.16 -35.34
N ILE A 1110 -7.21 -12.93 -34.67
CA ILE A 1110 -8.54 -13.00 -35.31
C ILE A 1110 -8.78 -11.74 -36.14
N GLU A 1111 -8.37 -10.60 -35.61
CA GLU A 1111 -8.43 -9.30 -36.24
C GLU A 1111 -7.41 -9.18 -37.39
N ASN A 1112 -7.72 -8.35 -38.38
CA ASN A 1112 -6.75 -7.99 -39.42
C ASN A 1112 -5.70 -7.03 -38.87
N ALA A 1113 -4.51 -7.05 -39.48
CA ALA A 1113 -3.43 -6.11 -39.19
C ALA A 1113 -3.94 -4.67 -39.28
N GLY A 1114 -3.69 -3.90 -38.21
CA GLY A 1114 -4.23 -2.55 -38.03
C GLY A 1114 -4.95 -2.34 -36.71
N ILE A 1115 -5.44 -3.41 -36.09
CA ILE A 1115 -5.76 -3.43 -34.66
C ILE A 1115 -4.46 -3.78 -33.93
N HIS A 1116 -4.09 -2.97 -32.94
CA HIS A 1116 -2.86 -3.19 -32.19
C HIS A 1116 -2.88 -4.57 -31.51
N SER A 1117 -1.75 -5.30 -31.57
CA SER A 1117 -1.59 -6.65 -30.99
C SER A 1117 -2.06 -6.83 -29.54
N GLY A 1118 -2.06 -5.76 -28.75
CA GLY A 1118 -2.54 -5.79 -27.36
C GLY A 1118 -4.06 -5.84 -27.24
N ASP A 1119 -4.75 -5.28 -28.23
CA ASP A 1119 -6.21 -5.29 -28.35
C ASP A 1119 -6.70 -6.42 -29.28
N ALA A 1120 -5.79 -7.24 -29.80
CA ALA A 1120 -6.12 -8.36 -30.66
C ALA A 1120 -6.43 -9.62 -29.85
N THR A 1121 -7.32 -10.44 -30.40
CA THR A 1121 -7.63 -11.78 -29.92
C THR A 1121 -6.63 -12.77 -30.50
N LEU A 1122 -5.91 -13.49 -29.63
CA LEU A 1122 -4.88 -14.45 -30.04
C LEU A 1122 -5.38 -15.89 -29.96
N VAL A 1123 -5.02 -16.71 -30.95
CA VAL A 1123 -5.28 -18.16 -30.98
C VAL A 1123 -3.97 -18.94 -31.05
N THR A 1124 -3.78 -19.88 -30.11
CA THR A 1124 -2.58 -20.74 -30.02
C THR A 1124 -2.97 -22.20 -29.74
N PRO A 1125 -2.40 -23.20 -30.43
CA PRO A 1125 -1.59 -23.08 -31.65
C PRO A 1125 -2.42 -22.47 -32.82
N PRO A 1126 -1.79 -21.96 -33.89
CA PRO A 1126 -2.51 -21.29 -34.96
C PRO A 1126 -3.42 -22.30 -35.70
N GLN A 1127 -4.63 -21.89 -36.08
CA GLN A 1127 -5.64 -22.77 -36.68
C GLN A 1127 -5.86 -22.53 -38.18
N ASP A 1128 -5.66 -21.29 -38.66
CA ASP A 1128 -5.86 -20.91 -40.07
C ASP A 1128 -4.54 -20.57 -40.79
N ILE A 1129 -3.41 -21.12 -40.35
CA ILE A 1129 -2.10 -20.97 -41.01
C ILE A 1129 -1.70 -22.28 -41.68
N ASN A 1130 -1.36 -22.22 -42.97
CA ASN A 1130 -0.89 -23.40 -43.71
C ASN A 1130 0.56 -23.76 -43.37
N THR A 1131 0.95 -25.01 -43.63
CA THR A 1131 2.29 -25.52 -43.28
C THR A 1131 3.42 -24.75 -43.96
N GLU A 1132 3.25 -24.34 -45.23
CA GLU A 1132 4.28 -23.58 -45.97
C GLU A 1132 4.57 -22.23 -45.30
N THR A 1133 3.53 -21.50 -44.92
CA THR A 1133 3.63 -20.24 -44.19
C THR A 1133 4.30 -20.46 -42.83
N LEU A 1134 3.93 -21.53 -42.13
CA LEU A 1134 4.50 -21.85 -40.82
C LEU A 1134 6.01 -22.16 -40.88
N GLU A 1135 6.46 -22.88 -41.91
CA GLU A 1135 7.90 -23.11 -42.13
C GLU A 1135 8.65 -21.80 -42.45
N LYS A 1136 8.08 -20.92 -43.28
CA LYS A 1136 8.67 -19.60 -43.54
C LYS A 1136 8.76 -18.74 -42.27
N ILE A 1137 7.78 -18.82 -41.38
CA ILE A 1137 7.83 -18.14 -40.07
C ILE A 1137 9.01 -18.64 -39.24
N LYS A 1138 9.24 -19.96 -39.19
CA LYS A 1138 10.39 -20.56 -38.49
C LYS A 1138 11.72 -20.10 -39.08
N GLU A 1139 11.82 -20.05 -40.40
CA GLU A 1139 13.02 -19.57 -41.11
C GLU A 1139 13.32 -18.12 -40.75
N ILE A 1140 12.32 -17.23 -40.83
CA ILE A 1140 12.46 -15.81 -40.47
C ILE A 1140 12.86 -15.66 -38.99
N ALA A 1141 12.23 -16.41 -38.08
CA ALA A 1141 12.55 -16.37 -36.65
C ALA A 1141 14.01 -16.80 -36.39
N ARG A 1142 14.47 -17.88 -37.04
CA ARG A 1142 15.85 -18.36 -36.93
C ARG A 1142 16.85 -17.34 -37.46
N ASP A 1143 16.56 -16.76 -38.62
CA ASP A 1143 17.42 -15.74 -39.22
C ASP A 1143 17.50 -14.48 -38.36
N LEU A 1144 16.40 -14.04 -37.77
CA LEU A 1144 16.36 -12.90 -36.85
C LEU A 1144 17.14 -13.16 -35.57
N ALA A 1145 16.95 -14.32 -34.95
CA ALA A 1145 17.68 -14.70 -33.75
C ALA A 1145 19.19 -14.71 -34.00
N ALA A 1146 19.64 -15.27 -35.13
CA ALA A 1146 21.06 -15.29 -35.52
C ALA A 1146 21.61 -13.90 -35.85
N LEU A 1147 20.83 -13.03 -36.51
CA LEU A 1147 21.27 -11.68 -36.86
C LEU A 1147 21.44 -10.77 -35.64
N LEU A 1148 20.59 -10.94 -34.63
CA LEU A 1148 20.61 -10.19 -33.39
C LEU A 1148 21.42 -10.87 -32.29
N ASP A 1149 22.00 -12.04 -32.55
CA ASP A 1149 22.74 -12.84 -31.57
C ASP A 1149 21.95 -13.00 -30.26
N VAL A 1150 20.69 -13.45 -30.40
CA VAL A 1150 19.75 -13.49 -29.28
C VAL A 1150 20.12 -14.62 -28.32
N THR A 1151 20.31 -14.25 -27.06
CA THR A 1151 20.47 -15.13 -25.91
C THR A 1151 19.44 -14.74 -24.85
N GLY A 1152 18.33 -15.48 -24.78
CA GLY A 1152 17.17 -15.17 -23.95
C GLY A 1152 15.86 -15.08 -24.75
N PRO A 1153 14.84 -14.38 -24.22
CA PRO A 1153 13.53 -14.29 -24.84
C PRO A 1153 13.48 -13.20 -25.90
N PHE A 1154 12.74 -13.44 -26.97
CA PHE A 1154 12.35 -12.40 -27.92
C PHE A 1154 10.96 -12.67 -28.51
N ASN A 1155 10.39 -11.64 -29.11
CA ASN A 1155 9.12 -11.69 -29.82
C ASN A 1155 9.26 -10.99 -31.17
N MET A 1156 8.57 -11.48 -32.20
CA MET A 1156 8.45 -10.82 -33.48
C MET A 1156 7.02 -10.83 -33.99
N GLN A 1157 6.67 -9.80 -34.75
CA GLN A 1157 5.34 -9.64 -35.32
C GLN A 1157 5.41 -9.62 -36.85
N LEU A 1158 4.51 -10.37 -37.49
CA LEU A 1158 4.49 -10.54 -38.95
C LEU A 1158 3.14 -10.16 -39.54
N ILE A 1159 3.19 -9.58 -40.74
CA ILE A 1159 2.03 -9.42 -41.63
C ILE A 1159 2.06 -10.53 -42.67
N ALA A 1160 0.98 -11.27 -42.80
CA ALA A 1160 0.78 -12.28 -43.84
C ALA A 1160 -0.29 -11.82 -44.85
N LYS A 1161 0.10 -11.68 -46.12
CA LYS A 1161 -0.83 -11.40 -47.24
C LYS A 1161 -0.31 -12.03 -48.53
N ASN A 1162 -1.19 -12.70 -49.28
CA ASN A 1162 -0.86 -13.33 -50.57
C ASN A 1162 0.39 -14.26 -50.51
N ASN A 1163 0.52 -15.07 -49.45
CA ASN A 1163 1.70 -15.93 -49.17
C ASN A 1163 3.04 -15.19 -48.99
N GLU A 1164 3.04 -13.85 -48.88
CA GLU A 1164 4.20 -13.06 -48.44
C GLU A 1164 4.12 -12.79 -46.94
N LEU A 1165 5.25 -12.93 -46.25
CA LEU A 1165 5.43 -12.56 -44.86
C LEU A 1165 6.31 -11.31 -44.76
N LYS A 1166 5.87 -10.31 -44.01
CA LYS A 1166 6.60 -9.06 -43.80
C LYS A 1166 6.75 -8.80 -42.31
N VAL A 1167 7.97 -8.56 -41.85
CA VAL A 1167 8.27 -8.26 -40.44
C VAL A 1167 7.81 -6.85 -40.10
N ILE A 1168 7.03 -6.70 -39.02
CA ILE A 1168 6.59 -5.41 -38.47
C ILE A 1168 7.66 -4.87 -37.52
N GLU A 1169 8.01 -5.69 -36.52
CA GLU A 1169 8.94 -5.38 -35.46
C GLU A 1169 9.48 -6.66 -34.78
N CYS A 1170 10.58 -6.50 -34.06
CA CYS A 1170 11.19 -7.53 -33.22
C CYS A 1170 11.54 -6.91 -31.87
N ASN A 1171 11.04 -7.49 -30.80
CA ASN A 1171 11.23 -7.08 -29.42
C ASN A 1171 12.17 -8.10 -28.75
N VAL A 1172 13.41 -7.72 -28.43
CA VAL A 1172 14.41 -8.61 -27.80
C VAL A 1172 14.22 -8.64 -26.29
N ARG A 1173 13.05 -9.11 -25.88
CA ARG A 1173 12.60 -9.28 -24.49
C ARG A 1173 11.36 -10.18 -24.48
N VAL A 1174 10.86 -10.51 -23.29
CA VAL A 1174 9.53 -11.12 -23.17
C VAL A 1174 8.46 -10.19 -23.76
N SER A 1175 7.44 -10.79 -24.36
CA SER A 1175 6.21 -10.12 -24.78
C SER A 1175 5.09 -10.38 -23.79
N ARG A 1176 3.98 -9.64 -23.93
CA ARG A 1176 2.78 -9.84 -23.10
C ARG A 1176 2.11 -11.19 -23.30
N SER A 1177 2.37 -11.90 -24.41
CA SER A 1177 1.78 -13.23 -24.68
C SER A 1177 2.57 -14.39 -24.10
N PHE A 1178 3.76 -14.17 -23.53
CA PHE A 1178 4.57 -15.23 -22.89
C PHE A 1178 3.81 -16.07 -21.85
N PRO A 1179 3.03 -15.48 -20.91
CA PRO A 1179 2.22 -16.27 -19.98
C PRO A 1179 1.17 -17.12 -20.70
N PHE A 1180 0.51 -16.54 -21.70
CA PHE A 1180 -0.53 -17.21 -22.49
C PHE A 1180 0.02 -18.40 -23.27
N VAL A 1181 1.09 -18.22 -24.04
CA VAL A 1181 1.70 -19.31 -24.82
C VAL A 1181 2.28 -20.38 -23.90
N SER A 1182 2.92 -19.99 -22.78
CA SER A 1182 3.51 -20.95 -21.86
C SER A 1182 2.45 -21.87 -21.23
N LYS A 1183 1.32 -21.31 -20.77
CA LYS A 1183 0.23 -22.07 -20.15
C LYS A 1183 -0.61 -22.85 -21.18
N THR A 1184 -0.72 -22.33 -22.41
CA THR A 1184 -1.42 -23.01 -23.52
C THR A 1184 -0.64 -24.20 -24.03
N LEU A 1185 0.68 -24.06 -24.23
CA LEU A 1185 1.54 -25.12 -24.72
C LEU A 1185 2.06 -26.06 -23.62
N ASN A 1186 1.77 -25.74 -22.35
CA ASN A 1186 2.22 -26.49 -21.17
C ASN A 1186 3.75 -26.61 -21.10
N TYR A 1187 4.43 -25.54 -21.49
CA TYR A 1187 5.89 -25.42 -21.48
C TYR A 1187 6.29 -24.03 -20.99
N ASP A 1188 7.22 -23.93 -20.04
CA ASP A 1188 7.59 -22.66 -19.41
C ASP A 1188 8.71 -21.96 -20.17
N PHE A 1189 8.35 -20.97 -20.99
CA PHE A 1189 9.30 -20.20 -21.80
C PHE A 1189 10.20 -19.32 -20.93
N VAL A 1190 9.69 -18.83 -19.80
CA VAL A 1190 10.47 -17.96 -18.90
C VAL A 1190 11.55 -18.77 -18.21
N ALA A 1191 11.23 -19.96 -17.69
CA ALA A 1191 12.24 -20.83 -17.09
C ALA A 1191 13.35 -21.22 -18.08
N MET A 1192 12.99 -21.53 -19.34
CA MET A 1192 13.99 -21.79 -20.39
C MET A 1192 14.86 -20.55 -20.66
N ALA A 1193 14.24 -19.39 -20.83
CA ALA A 1193 14.95 -18.14 -21.06
C ALA A 1193 15.91 -17.79 -19.90
N THR A 1194 15.49 -17.97 -18.65
CA THR A 1194 16.34 -17.71 -17.47
C THR A 1194 17.57 -18.62 -17.45
N ARG A 1195 17.43 -19.92 -17.74
CA ARG A 1195 18.56 -20.86 -17.80
C ARG A 1195 19.59 -20.44 -18.84
N VAL A 1196 19.12 -20.02 -20.01
CA VAL A 1196 19.97 -19.54 -21.11
C VAL A 1196 20.68 -18.24 -20.75
N ILE A 1197 19.97 -17.28 -20.16
CA ILE A 1197 20.52 -15.97 -19.75
C ILE A 1197 21.70 -16.14 -18.78
N ILE A 1198 21.64 -17.13 -17.90
CA ILE A 1198 22.74 -17.42 -16.95
C ILE A 1198 23.81 -18.38 -17.52
N GLY A 1199 23.70 -18.77 -18.80
CA GLY A 1199 24.70 -19.58 -19.50
C GLY A 1199 24.60 -21.09 -19.28
N LEU A 1200 23.45 -21.62 -18.86
CA LEU A 1200 23.25 -23.08 -18.77
C LEU A 1200 22.95 -23.69 -20.14
N PRO A 1201 23.55 -24.86 -20.47
CA PRO A 1201 23.19 -25.59 -21.68
C PRO A 1201 21.78 -26.16 -21.53
N VAL A 1202 20.94 -25.93 -22.54
CA VAL A 1202 19.56 -26.43 -22.61
C VAL A 1202 19.28 -27.02 -23.98
N GLU A 1203 18.52 -28.10 -24.02
CA GLU A 1203 18.12 -28.75 -25.27
C GLU A 1203 16.91 -28.04 -25.89
N PRO A 1204 16.85 -27.89 -27.23
CA PRO A 1204 15.66 -27.40 -27.92
C PRO A 1204 14.43 -28.27 -27.66
N VAL A 1205 13.26 -27.65 -27.56
CA VAL A 1205 11.97 -28.33 -27.33
C VAL A 1205 10.95 -27.89 -28.37
N GLU A 1206 10.40 -28.88 -29.09
CA GLU A 1206 9.36 -28.63 -30.09
C GLU A 1206 7.96 -28.53 -29.44
N VAL A 1207 7.41 -27.32 -29.38
CA VAL A 1207 6.09 -27.03 -28.79
C VAL A 1207 5.06 -26.49 -29.80
N LEU A 1208 5.48 -26.26 -31.05
CA LEU A 1208 4.71 -25.53 -32.06
C LEU A 1208 3.36 -26.19 -32.41
N HIS A 1209 3.31 -27.52 -32.42
CA HIS A 1209 2.11 -28.29 -32.76
C HIS A 1209 1.07 -28.35 -31.63
N GLY A 1210 1.38 -27.77 -30.45
CA GLY A 1210 0.49 -27.75 -29.29
C GLY A 1210 0.42 -29.07 -28.52
N CYS A 1211 -0.44 -29.10 -27.49
CA CYS A 1211 -0.59 -30.24 -26.57
C CYS A 1211 -2.02 -30.82 -26.56
N GLY A 1212 -2.72 -30.76 -27.70
CA GLY A 1212 -4.08 -31.32 -27.83
C GLY A 1212 -5.20 -30.44 -27.26
N LYS A 1213 -4.94 -29.16 -27.02
CA LYS A 1213 -5.94 -28.14 -26.64
C LYS A 1213 -5.68 -26.84 -27.41
N VAL A 1214 -6.72 -26.03 -27.60
CA VAL A 1214 -6.63 -24.69 -28.18
C VAL A 1214 -6.86 -23.66 -27.08
N GLY A 1215 -5.98 -22.66 -27.00
CA GLY A 1215 -6.12 -21.48 -26.16
C GLY A 1215 -6.57 -20.29 -26.99
N VAL A 1216 -7.49 -19.50 -26.45
CA VAL A 1216 -7.89 -18.21 -27.03
C VAL A 1216 -7.79 -17.13 -25.97
N LYS A 1217 -6.99 -16.10 -26.24
CA LYS A 1217 -6.81 -14.92 -25.41
C LYS A 1217 -7.64 -13.76 -25.97
N VAL A 1218 -8.46 -13.15 -25.14
CA VAL A 1218 -9.30 -11.99 -25.49
C VAL A 1218 -8.90 -10.79 -24.62
N PRO A 1219 -8.82 -9.57 -25.19
CA PRO A 1219 -8.55 -8.34 -24.45
C PRO A 1219 -9.72 -7.94 -23.52
N GLN A 1220 -9.38 -7.34 -22.38
CA GLN A 1220 -10.32 -6.71 -21.45
C GLN A 1220 -10.27 -5.19 -21.62
N PHE A 1221 -11.43 -4.55 -21.82
CA PHE A 1221 -11.55 -3.10 -21.98
C PHE A 1221 -12.26 -2.43 -20.79
N SER A 1222 -11.98 -1.14 -20.60
CA SER A 1222 -12.56 -0.31 -19.53
C SER A 1222 -13.34 0.92 -20.06
N PHE A 1223 -13.84 0.87 -21.31
CA PHE A 1223 -14.52 2.00 -21.97
C PHE A 1223 -15.69 2.58 -21.16
N SER A 1224 -16.43 1.74 -20.44
CA SER A 1224 -17.57 2.17 -19.61
C SER A 1224 -17.18 3.15 -18.49
N ARG A 1225 -15.91 3.17 -18.07
CA ARG A 1225 -15.40 4.10 -17.05
C ARG A 1225 -14.80 5.38 -17.64
N LEU A 1226 -14.51 5.38 -18.93
CA LEU A 1226 -13.89 6.49 -19.63
C LEU A 1226 -14.97 7.29 -20.39
N ALA A 1227 -15.69 8.15 -19.65
CA ALA A 1227 -16.73 8.98 -20.24
C ALA A 1227 -16.19 9.83 -21.41
N GLY A 1228 -16.81 9.69 -22.58
CA GLY A 1228 -16.39 10.32 -23.83
C GLY A 1228 -15.43 9.49 -24.69
N ALA A 1229 -14.97 8.32 -24.23
CA ALA A 1229 -14.14 7.43 -25.05
C ALA A 1229 -14.90 6.95 -26.29
N ASP A 1230 -14.22 6.95 -27.43
CA ASP A 1230 -14.73 6.31 -28.64
C ASP A 1230 -14.45 4.80 -28.54
N VAL A 1231 -15.47 3.97 -28.76
CA VAL A 1231 -15.35 2.51 -28.67
C VAL A 1231 -14.87 1.98 -30.02
N GLN A 1232 -13.69 2.42 -30.42
CA GLN A 1232 -13.04 2.04 -31.68
C GLN A 1232 -11.66 1.48 -31.38
N LEU A 1233 -11.32 0.39 -32.08
CA LEU A 1233 -9.99 -0.19 -32.06
C LEU A 1233 -9.17 0.38 -33.22
N GLY A 1234 -7.86 0.51 -33.00
CA GLY A 1234 -6.94 1.01 -34.00
C GLY A 1234 -5.50 0.63 -33.68
N VAL A 1235 -4.57 1.41 -34.21
CA VAL A 1235 -3.13 1.16 -34.09
C VAL A 1235 -2.53 1.55 -32.73
N GLU A 1236 -3.27 2.32 -31.93
CA GLU A 1236 -2.92 2.63 -30.54
C GLU A 1236 -3.75 1.74 -29.62
N MET A 1237 -3.08 1.11 -28.64
CA MET A 1237 -3.71 0.17 -27.72
C MET A 1237 -4.64 0.87 -26.72
N ALA A 1238 -5.78 0.26 -26.42
CA ALA A 1238 -6.78 0.76 -25.45
C ALA A 1238 -7.15 -0.24 -24.34
N SER A 1239 -6.88 -1.53 -24.51
CA SER A 1239 -7.20 -2.56 -23.50
C SER A 1239 -6.36 -2.42 -22.22
N THR A 1240 -6.96 -2.81 -21.10
CA THR A 1240 -6.37 -2.68 -19.75
C THR A 1240 -5.91 -4.00 -19.16
N GLY A 1241 -6.35 -5.12 -19.73
CA GLY A 1241 -6.00 -6.45 -19.26
C GLY A 1241 -6.38 -7.53 -20.27
N GLU A 1242 -6.31 -8.79 -19.84
CA GLU A 1242 -6.59 -9.94 -20.69
C GLU A 1242 -7.22 -11.11 -19.93
N VAL A 1243 -7.92 -11.97 -20.67
CA VAL A 1243 -8.40 -13.27 -20.22
C VAL A 1243 -8.08 -14.32 -21.29
N ALA A 1244 -7.88 -15.56 -20.89
CA ALA A 1244 -7.84 -16.67 -21.84
C ALA A 1244 -8.56 -17.89 -21.31
N CYS A 1245 -9.10 -18.67 -22.24
CA CYS A 1245 -9.77 -19.93 -21.94
C CYS A 1245 -9.28 -21.03 -22.88
N PHE A 1246 -9.48 -22.27 -22.45
CA PHE A 1246 -9.15 -23.47 -23.22
C PHE A 1246 -10.41 -24.18 -23.72
N GLY A 1247 -10.31 -24.79 -24.89
CA GLY A 1247 -11.36 -25.62 -25.49
C GLY A 1247 -10.78 -26.74 -26.34
N GLU A 1248 -11.65 -27.67 -26.73
CA GLU A 1248 -11.33 -28.73 -27.71
C GLU A 1248 -11.07 -28.13 -29.10
N ASN A 1249 -11.69 -26.97 -29.38
CA ASN A 1249 -11.50 -26.19 -30.60
C ASN A 1249 -11.54 -24.68 -30.27
N ARG A 1250 -11.17 -23.86 -31.27
CA ARG A 1250 -11.13 -22.40 -31.12
C ARG A 1250 -12.48 -21.76 -30.80
N TYR A 1251 -13.59 -22.33 -31.27
CA TYR A 1251 -14.92 -21.73 -31.09
C TYR A 1251 -15.37 -21.82 -29.63
N GLU A 1252 -15.18 -22.98 -29.01
CA GLU A 1252 -15.44 -23.18 -27.59
C GLU A 1252 -14.55 -22.29 -26.73
N ALA A 1253 -13.25 -22.25 -27.02
CA ALA A 1253 -12.29 -21.43 -26.29
C ALA A 1253 -12.63 -19.93 -26.41
N TYR A 1254 -12.97 -19.45 -27.60
CA TYR A 1254 -13.36 -18.06 -27.85
C TYR A 1254 -14.63 -17.66 -27.10
N LEU A 1255 -15.68 -18.49 -27.11
CA LEU A 1255 -16.91 -18.19 -26.38
C LEU A 1255 -16.68 -18.11 -24.88
N LYS A 1256 -15.90 -19.05 -24.30
CA LYS A 1256 -15.53 -19.00 -22.88
C LYS A 1256 -14.68 -17.76 -22.55
N ALA A 1257 -13.73 -17.41 -23.40
CA ALA A 1257 -12.89 -16.23 -23.21
C ALA A 1257 -13.72 -14.94 -23.28
N MET A 1258 -14.61 -14.81 -24.25
CA MET A 1258 -15.55 -13.68 -24.36
C MET A 1258 -16.46 -13.58 -23.13
N MET A 1259 -17.09 -14.68 -22.69
CA MET A 1259 -17.90 -14.67 -21.47
C MET A 1259 -17.10 -14.26 -20.23
N SER A 1260 -15.80 -14.57 -20.20
CA SER A 1260 -14.90 -14.20 -19.10
C SER A 1260 -14.61 -12.70 -19.03
N THR A 1261 -14.86 -11.93 -20.09
CA THR A 1261 -14.75 -10.45 -20.06
C THR A 1261 -16.02 -9.75 -19.57
N GLY A 1262 -17.07 -10.53 -19.26
CA GLY A 1262 -18.41 -10.04 -18.90
C GLY A 1262 -19.38 -9.96 -20.07
N PHE A 1263 -19.00 -10.42 -21.27
CA PHE A 1263 -19.89 -10.49 -22.42
C PHE A 1263 -21.06 -11.46 -22.16
N GLN A 1264 -22.28 -11.00 -22.41
CA GLN A 1264 -23.48 -11.82 -22.37
C GLN A 1264 -23.92 -12.18 -23.79
N ILE A 1265 -24.13 -13.46 -24.04
CA ILE A 1265 -24.60 -13.95 -25.34
C ILE A 1265 -26.03 -13.40 -25.59
N PRO A 1266 -26.27 -12.67 -26.69
CA PRO A 1266 -27.59 -12.09 -26.96
C PRO A 1266 -28.63 -13.17 -27.30
N ASN A 1267 -29.79 -13.12 -26.62
CA ASN A 1267 -30.87 -14.12 -26.77
C ASN A 1267 -32.00 -13.69 -27.73
N LYS A 1268 -32.05 -12.43 -28.17
CA LYS A 1268 -33.20 -11.87 -28.91
C LYS A 1268 -32.82 -11.10 -30.17
N SER A 1269 -32.25 -9.91 -30.02
CA SER A 1269 -32.05 -8.96 -31.12
C SER A 1269 -30.57 -8.61 -31.30
N ILE A 1270 -30.13 -8.49 -32.55
CA ILE A 1270 -28.79 -8.05 -32.95
C ILE A 1270 -28.94 -6.80 -33.83
N LEU A 1271 -28.23 -5.72 -33.51
CA LEU A 1271 -28.13 -4.54 -34.35
C LEU A 1271 -26.94 -4.68 -35.31
N LEU A 1272 -27.17 -4.48 -36.60
CA LEU A 1272 -26.13 -4.48 -37.62
C LEU A 1272 -26.01 -3.08 -38.24
N SER A 1273 -24.84 -2.46 -38.07
CA SER A 1273 -24.48 -1.19 -38.69
C SER A 1273 -23.08 -1.32 -39.26
N ILE A 1274 -22.99 -1.44 -40.58
CA ILE A 1274 -21.75 -1.68 -41.31
C ILE A 1274 -21.40 -0.44 -42.15
N GLY A 1275 -20.11 -0.14 -42.27
CA GLY A 1275 -19.65 0.90 -43.19
C GLY A 1275 -20.01 0.56 -44.64
N SER A 1276 -19.94 1.56 -45.54
CA SER A 1276 -20.09 1.31 -46.98
C SER A 1276 -19.13 0.21 -47.41
N PHE A 1277 -19.67 -0.92 -47.86
CA PHE A 1277 -18.91 -2.02 -48.45
C PHE A 1277 -18.01 -1.43 -49.55
N LYS A 1278 -16.69 -1.60 -49.42
CA LYS A 1278 -15.72 -1.16 -50.42
C LYS A 1278 -15.51 -2.25 -51.46
#